data_AF-A0A397EW83-F1
#
_entry.id   AF-A0A397EW83-F1
#
_cell.length_a   1.000
_cell.length_b   1.000
_cell.length_c   1.000
_cell.angle_alpha   90.00
_cell.angle_beta   90.00
_cell.angle_gamma   90.00
#
_symmetry.space_group_name_H-M   'P 1'
#
loop_
_entity.id
_entity.type
_entity.pdbx_description
1 polymer ?
#
loop_
_entity_poly.entity_id
_entity_poly.type
_entity_poly.pdbx_seq_one_letter_code
_entity_poly.pdbx_strand_id
1 'polypeptide(L)'
;NKKKKKKSYVDTPPQRIFETIEYSKGDRPLTIKAAVYSTLLGGGPENSIPGDNCKQFTTPSVGDIDPGKAATPLNGVFGVTGAEFERTIPFAMAWNRCLSSMRDADVLSDRELSVLSYLIDAKETPDRRLYQPVFLTAGKLDESLEIVSDCYVVYERLVLDKKKDKALQKFEQSMTDRLLKDDLRMQAVVGSYKFASQVIKILLGEQHKEVDQCFAFIEEVVCQHQILKGLNLHCLYAVRSQCAELLKSILDVPASSTDANIKFQRSLYAVVDNVEVVINSMKKLLSKQEHLVKLLNDTPLKPNSFFFPADEQRYASRQLQTLVNDKAVMDIVSRAYQLLTVDNVDAEPRSDEGQRRLRFFANSLFMDMPDARPVRQMHSFSISTPYFSEIVLYSLKDLTTENDDAIKLVYYLQTINPHEWDNFLERVQARDAADALKKCPEEVQLWASYRGQTLARTVRGMMYNEDAIRFLHWLEIGENEAMHLPGCACSRCLKLDEMVALKFSYICTCQIYGKQKDEQKQQALDIDYLLVKHPGLRVAYVDGPKKVKDGSLKYFSVLIRAQGDKIVEVYRVELPGDPIIGEGKPENQNHAIIFTRGEWLQCIDMNQDNYLEECLKMPNLLATSDDKQRKDNTYPITIIGFREYVFTGGVSNLAAFMQIQELSFVSLGQRMLALFHVRQHYGHPDIFDKMFAMGTGGTAKSSRGINLSEDIFAGFNTTLRGGRVTHEEFIQVGKGRDVGMQQLALFEAKLSSGAGECVTSRDCMRMANRLDFFRLNSWFYGNLGWYFTQTLTVYGVYVFIYGKIYFSLSGLDAYYLQAGRLGISGVLNTSWALQFGFLLVVPVIAVVGVEQGFRHGMSYLLWNCMTLGPLFFTFQMGNRMNYFDRTLIHGGAKYRATGRGFTIKHEKFAELFRFYAFSHFYRGVELSFLLLLFYAYGTFSWCNCSWMLEADFYNNVEPLPYEWKTRCYANFYQSCVLPTNQNYGIMSYSLWLIAATWMWAPFFFNPSGFDWDKCIDDYSDWQQWLTTKNDSSESWLGWWANELEYLEHSTPFSRLVQFVRKTRFLLVAVGLYLQMMFRLAYTEQNMTVADDFALKPYIILGALVVLLLILACAGYASGRVAKKMTFKQKRLRKLKFHLTFAGLAGLIAALLYFNLRTIVEIALIVLLVAYWVLQIAIVRLGFRHAMIETIAALFDRSVGWIIFGPVLFIAMFMPFLSAFQQRVMFNQAFTSGLEVSKLFSNDAVTKPDPAPKKKKKRDE
;
A
#
# COMPACT_ATOMS: atom_id res chain seq x y z
N ASN A 1 11.01 66.98 55.87
CA ASN A 1 11.01 66.88 57.36
C ASN A 1 10.95 65.40 57.74
N LYS A 2 11.70 64.92 58.77
CA LYS A 2 11.70 63.56 59.44
C LYS A 2 11.36 62.29 58.59
N LYS A 3 12.34 61.38 58.29
CA LYS A 3 12.72 60.11 59.01
C LYS A 3 11.66 58.97 58.95
N LYS A 4 11.91 57.67 58.67
CA LYS A 4 13.11 56.76 58.62
C LYS A 4 13.02 55.80 57.38
N LYS A 5 14.11 55.40 56.66
CA LYS A 5 14.93 54.13 56.75
C LYS A 5 14.14 52.84 57.04
N LYS A 6 14.30 51.66 56.40
CA LYS A 6 15.26 50.97 55.45
C LYS A 6 14.45 49.81 54.74
N LYS A 7 14.82 48.99 53.73
CA LYS A 7 15.90 48.81 52.70
C LYS A 7 15.29 47.83 51.62
N SER A 8 15.23 48.11 50.31
CA SER A 8 16.06 47.60 49.17
C SER A 8 16.07 46.08 48.86
N TYR A 9 16.11 45.59 47.61
CA TYR A 9 16.41 46.25 46.31
C TYR A 9 15.51 45.73 45.15
N VAL A 10 15.41 46.57 44.11
CA VAL A 10 14.65 46.50 42.83
C VAL A 10 14.44 45.13 42.18
N ASP A 11 13.23 44.93 41.61
CA ASP A 11 12.96 44.09 40.43
C ASP A 11 11.71 44.61 39.67
N THR A 12 11.76 44.81 38.34
CA THR A 12 10.58 45.00 37.42
C THR A 12 10.97 45.28 35.94
N PRO A 13 10.30 44.66 34.93
CA PRO A 13 10.47 44.95 33.50
C PRO A 13 9.42 45.95 32.94
N PRO A 14 9.50 46.37 31.65
CA PRO A 14 8.40 46.00 30.73
C PRO A 14 8.73 45.80 29.22
N GLN A 15 7.74 45.21 28.53
CA GLN A 15 7.48 45.05 27.07
C GLN A 15 7.33 46.40 26.28
N ARG A 16 7.22 46.52 24.94
CA ARG A 16 7.04 45.64 23.73
C ARG A 16 8.11 46.03 22.63
N ILE A 17 8.02 46.02 21.28
CA ILE A 17 7.05 45.84 20.16
C ILE A 17 7.74 45.05 18.99
N PHE A 18 7.02 44.69 17.93
CA PHE A 18 7.49 43.92 16.74
C PHE A 18 7.82 44.80 15.51
N GLU A 19 8.61 44.24 14.57
CA GLU A 19 8.67 44.63 13.15
C GLU A 19 8.52 43.38 12.24
N THR A 20 8.11 43.59 10.99
CA THR A 20 7.89 42.54 9.97
C THR A 20 8.75 42.77 8.73
N ILE A 21 9.58 41.81 8.31
CA ILE A 21 10.39 41.91 7.07
C ILE A 21 10.40 40.60 6.26
N GLU A 22 9.83 40.71 5.05
CA GLU A 22 10.06 40.02 3.76
C GLU A 22 10.49 38.53 3.64
N TYR A 23 9.91 37.92 2.59
CA TYR A 23 10.05 36.52 2.12
C TYR A 23 11.45 36.11 1.58
N SER A 24 12.50 36.91 1.81
CA SER A 24 13.79 36.80 1.10
C SER A 24 14.90 36.03 1.86
N LYS A 25 14.59 35.42 3.01
CA LYS A 25 15.58 34.75 3.89
C LYS A 25 15.13 33.35 4.28
N GLY A 26 15.76 32.34 3.67
CA GLY A 26 15.57 30.94 4.01
C GLY A 26 16.28 30.49 5.28
N ASP A 27 15.78 29.38 5.82
CA ASP A 27 16.44 28.34 6.61
C ASP A 27 17.39 28.74 7.75
N ARG A 28 16.86 28.65 8.97
CA ARG A 28 17.63 28.28 10.18
C ARG A 28 16.83 27.29 11.03
N PRO A 29 17.32 26.08 11.31
CA PRO A 29 16.71 25.19 12.28
C PRO A 29 16.82 25.77 13.71
N LEU A 30 15.91 25.32 14.58
CA LEU A 30 15.69 25.88 15.92
C LEU A 30 16.87 25.62 16.87
N THR A 31 17.27 26.64 17.62
CA THR A 31 18.24 26.51 18.72
C THR A 31 17.52 26.29 20.04
N ILE A 32 17.70 25.10 20.63
CA ILE A 32 17.08 24.73 21.92
C ILE A 32 17.61 25.64 23.05
N LYS A 33 16.70 26.19 23.84
CA LYS A 33 16.98 26.77 25.16
C LYS A 33 16.13 26.09 26.23
N ALA A 34 16.66 25.04 26.85
CA ALA A 34 16.11 24.47 28.07
C ALA A 34 16.92 24.98 29.28
N ALA A 35 16.30 25.77 30.16
CA ALA A 35 16.93 26.26 31.38
C ALA A 35 16.86 25.21 32.49
N VAL A 36 17.98 24.92 33.15
CA VAL A 36 18.02 24.02 34.31
C VAL A 36 17.57 24.76 35.57
N TYR A 37 16.45 24.35 36.15
CA TYR A 37 16.09 24.68 37.52
C TYR A 37 16.59 23.59 38.48
N SER A 38 17.63 23.89 39.24
CA SER A 38 17.82 23.31 40.59
C SER A 38 18.78 24.19 41.38
N THR A 39 18.34 24.64 42.56
CA THR A 39 19.20 25.29 43.55
C THR A 39 19.08 24.58 44.88
N LEU A 40 20.24 24.34 45.50
CA LEU A 40 20.40 23.62 46.77
C LEU A 40 19.56 24.21 47.91
N LEU A 41 19.19 23.36 48.89
CA LEU A 41 19.78 23.39 50.24
C LEU A 41 19.16 22.35 51.22
N GLY A 42 20.04 21.54 51.82
CA GLY A 42 19.78 20.78 53.08
C GLY A 42 18.91 19.52 52.97
N GLY A 43 19.25 18.39 53.63
CA GLY A 43 20.47 18.07 54.37
C GLY A 43 20.27 16.89 55.33
N GLY A 44 21.33 16.12 55.62
CA GLY A 44 21.31 15.00 56.57
C GLY A 44 21.63 13.63 55.93
N PRO A 45 22.26 12.66 56.64
CA PRO A 45 22.90 11.51 56.00
C PRO A 45 22.32 10.13 56.42
N GLU A 46 22.66 9.07 55.67
CA GLU A 46 23.49 7.96 56.21
C GLU A 46 23.93 6.90 55.17
N ASN A 47 25.17 6.43 55.33
CA ASN A 47 25.67 5.07 55.10
C ASN A 47 25.52 4.32 53.73
N SER A 48 26.58 4.46 52.92
CA SER A 48 27.56 3.37 52.62
C SER A 48 27.60 2.66 51.25
N ILE A 49 28.84 2.62 50.73
CA ILE A 49 29.46 1.65 49.80
C ILE A 49 29.11 1.75 48.29
N PRO A 50 30.09 1.54 47.36
CA PRO A 50 30.11 2.30 46.09
C PRO A 50 30.20 1.48 44.80
N GLY A 51 30.01 2.17 43.67
CA GLY A 51 30.78 1.92 42.44
C GLY A 51 29.99 1.60 41.17
N ASP A 52 29.85 2.58 40.29
CA ASP A 52 30.23 2.37 38.88
C ASP A 52 30.62 3.71 38.20
N ASN A 53 31.80 3.77 37.59
CA ASN A 53 32.38 5.01 37.05
C ASN A 53 31.91 5.28 35.61
N CYS A 54 30.66 5.71 35.45
CA CYS A 54 30.17 6.19 34.15
C CYS A 54 30.64 7.64 33.93
N LYS A 55 31.72 7.83 33.16
CA LYS A 55 32.21 9.16 32.77
C LYS A 55 31.14 9.87 31.92
N GLN A 56 30.51 10.91 32.46
CA GLN A 56 29.72 11.82 31.64
C GLN A 56 30.67 12.57 30.70
N PHE A 57 30.49 12.42 29.38
CA PHE A 57 31.12 13.28 28.39
C PHE A 57 30.48 14.67 28.48
N THR A 58 31.11 15.57 29.23
CA THR A 58 30.76 16.99 29.24
C THR A 58 31.17 17.62 27.91
N THR A 59 30.22 18.28 27.24
CA THR A 59 30.55 19.17 26.12
C THR A 59 31.53 20.25 26.56
N PRO A 60 32.55 20.60 25.75
CA PRO A 60 33.49 21.67 26.09
C PRO A 60 32.76 22.99 26.31
N SER A 61 33.06 23.67 27.42
CA SER A 61 32.54 25.01 27.71
C SER A 61 33.11 26.02 26.72
N VAL A 62 32.25 26.81 26.07
CA VAL A 62 32.68 27.88 25.16
C VAL A 62 33.33 29.02 25.97
N GLY A 63 34.66 29.05 25.93
CA GLY A 63 35.52 30.16 26.29
C GLY A 63 36.74 30.09 25.37
N ASP A 64 37.12 31.23 24.80
CA ASP A 64 38.25 31.41 23.87
C ASP A 64 38.27 30.51 22.61
N ILE A 65 37.52 30.93 21.58
CA ILE A 65 37.95 30.97 20.17
C ILE A 65 37.07 31.99 19.42
N ASP A 66 37.68 32.74 18.50
CA ASP A 66 37.14 33.97 17.89
C ASP A 66 36.03 33.69 16.84
N PRO A 67 34.79 34.21 16.97
CA PRO A 67 33.66 33.93 16.08
C PRO A 67 33.70 34.71 14.75
N GLY A 68 34.87 34.76 14.11
CA GLY A 68 35.16 35.63 12.95
C GLY A 68 35.14 34.97 11.56
N LYS A 69 34.88 33.65 11.45
CA LYS A 69 34.85 32.95 10.15
C LYS A 69 33.62 32.05 10.01
N ALA A 70 32.99 32.11 8.83
CA ALA A 70 32.03 31.12 8.38
C ALA A 70 32.72 29.76 8.13
N ALA A 71 31.95 28.67 8.12
CA ALA A 71 32.47 27.36 7.75
C ALA A 71 33.08 27.39 6.34
N THR A 72 34.29 26.87 6.18
CA THR A 72 34.96 26.79 4.88
C THR A 72 34.27 25.76 3.98
N PRO A 73 33.75 26.12 2.78
CA PRO A 73 33.05 25.18 1.89
C PRO A 73 33.90 23.95 1.46
N LEU A 74 35.21 24.05 1.63
CA LEU A 74 36.21 23.03 1.30
C LEU A 74 36.30 21.88 2.32
N ASN A 75 35.71 22.00 3.53
CA ASN A 75 35.82 20.97 4.58
C ASN A 75 35.32 19.59 4.11
N GLY A 76 34.26 19.54 3.28
CA GLY A 76 33.72 18.29 2.73
C GLY A 76 34.70 17.52 1.82
N VAL A 77 35.66 18.22 1.20
CA VAL A 77 36.69 17.62 0.32
C VAL A 77 37.91 17.16 1.10
N PHE A 78 38.43 18.00 1.99
CA PHE A 78 39.62 17.66 2.78
C PHE A 78 39.33 16.60 3.86
N GLY A 79 38.06 16.34 4.12
CA GLY A 79 37.56 15.46 5.17
C GLY A 79 37.23 16.26 6.43
N VAL A 80 36.03 16.05 6.95
CA VAL A 80 35.55 16.68 8.18
C VAL A 80 36.40 16.18 9.36
N THR A 81 36.86 17.11 10.20
CA THR A 81 37.80 16.86 11.32
C THR A 81 37.41 17.65 12.57
N GLY A 82 38.06 17.36 13.71
CA GLY A 82 37.90 18.11 14.96
C GLY A 82 36.47 18.18 15.51
N ALA A 83 36.05 19.35 15.98
CA ALA A 83 34.73 19.53 16.60
C ALA A 83 33.54 19.42 15.62
N GLU A 84 33.80 19.47 14.30
CA GLU A 84 32.79 19.19 13.28
C GLU A 84 32.66 17.68 13.06
N PHE A 85 33.78 16.93 13.08
CA PHE A 85 33.79 15.47 13.01
C PHE A 85 32.98 14.86 14.16
N GLU A 86 33.23 15.27 15.41
CA GLU A 86 32.55 14.74 16.60
C GLU A 86 31.02 14.97 16.60
N ARG A 87 30.52 15.94 15.82
CA ARG A 87 29.08 16.16 15.63
C ARG A 87 28.50 15.30 14.51
N THR A 88 29.28 15.07 13.46
CA THR A 88 28.82 14.40 12.22
C THR A 88 28.98 12.87 12.31
N ILE A 89 29.98 12.38 13.05
CA ILE A 89 30.32 10.95 13.11
C ILE A 89 29.17 10.04 13.60
N PRO A 90 28.32 10.39 14.60
CA PRO A 90 27.23 9.50 15.02
C PRO A 90 26.15 9.39 13.93
N PHE A 91 25.86 10.49 13.23
CA PHE A 91 24.93 10.49 12.09
C PHE A 91 25.49 9.68 10.90
N ALA A 92 26.76 9.88 10.54
CA ALA A 92 27.40 9.14 9.46
C ALA A 92 27.46 7.63 9.75
N MET A 93 27.73 7.23 11.00
CA MET A 93 27.65 5.83 11.43
C MET A 93 26.23 5.27 11.32
N ALA A 94 25.21 6.04 11.73
CA ALA A 94 23.81 5.63 11.62
C ALA A 94 23.37 5.49 10.15
N TRP A 95 23.66 6.49 9.33
CA TRP A 95 23.39 6.52 7.89
C TRP A 95 24.03 5.32 7.17
N ASN A 96 25.33 5.07 7.40
CA ASN A 96 26.01 3.92 6.82
C ASN A 96 25.41 2.59 7.31
N ARG A 97 25.02 2.47 8.59
CA ARG A 97 24.37 1.24 9.11
C ARG A 97 22.99 1.01 8.48
N CYS A 98 22.22 2.07 8.22
CA CYS A 98 20.97 1.98 7.46
C CYS A 98 21.22 1.49 6.04
N LEU A 99 22.19 2.06 5.32
CA LEU A 99 22.54 1.64 3.96
C LEU A 99 23.05 0.19 3.91
N SER A 100 23.89 -0.24 4.86
CA SER A 100 24.29 -1.65 4.97
C SER A 100 23.07 -2.55 5.16
N SER A 101 22.11 -2.17 6.01
CA SER A 101 20.87 -2.94 6.18
C SER A 101 19.94 -2.93 4.95
N MET A 102 20.09 -1.97 4.03
CA MET A 102 19.42 -2.00 2.73
C MET A 102 20.15 -2.93 1.75
N ARG A 103 21.49 -2.95 1.78
CA ARG A 103 22.32 -3.90 1.03
C ARG A 103 22.08 -5.35 1.48
N ASP A 104 22.06 -5.60 2.79
CA ASP A 104 21.75 -6.90 3.42
C ASP A 104 20.34 -7.42 3.04
N ALA A 105 19.43 -6.51 2.65
CA ALA A 105 18.07 -6.82 2.20
C ALA A 105 17.94 -6.91 0.67
N ASP A 106 19.04 -6.80 -0.08
CA ASP A 106 19.13 -6.76 -1.55
C ASP A 106 18.45 -5.53 -2.20
N VAL A 107 18.17 -4.47 -1.42
CA VAL A 107 17.52 -3.23 -1.91
C VAL A 107 18.53 -2.28 -2.58
N LEU A 108 19.83 -2.43 -2.26
CA LEU A 108 20.95 -1.73 -2.90
C LEU A 108 21.96 -2.76 -3.44
N SER A 109 22.69 -2.36 -4.50
CA SER A 109 23.93 -2.99 -4.95
C SER A 109 25.15 -2.52 -4.13
N ASP A 110 26.28 -3.21 -4.27
CA ASP A 110 27.54 -2.79 -3.64
C ASP A 110 28.06 -1.44 -4.19
N ARG A 111 27.77 -1.13 -5.47
CA ARG A 111 28.08 0.19 -6.06
C ARG A 111 27.27 1.31 -5.39
N GLU A 112 25.95 1.14 -5.27
CA GLU A 112 25.08 2.14 -4.65
C GLU A 112 25.41 2.34 -3.18
N LEU A 113 25.67 1.26 -2.44
CA LEU A 113 26.14 1.33 -1.05
C LEU A 113 27.39 2.23 -0.92
N SER A 114 28.37 2.08 -1.81
CA SER A 114 29.62 2.86 -1.77
C SER A 114 29.42 4.33 -2.15
N VAL A 115 28.57 4.63 -3.14
CA VAL A 115 28.24 6.00 -3.58
C VAL A 115 27.43 6.76 -2.51
N LEU A 116 26.52 6.07 -1.82
CA LEU A 116 25.62 6.66 -0.81
C LEU A 116 26.23 6.76 0.59
N SER A 117 27.25 5.96 0.91
CA SER A 117 27.87 5.95 2.25
C SER A 117 28.90 7.07 2.45
N TYR A 118 29.03 7.55 3.69
CA TYR A 118 30.20 8.30 4.15
C TYR A 118 31.44 7.41 4.16
N LEU A 119 32.61 7.95 3.80
CA LEU A 119 33.88 7.27 4.08
C LEU A 119 34.43 7.79 5.42
N ILE A 120 34.84 6.89 6.30
CA ILE A 120 35.26 7.21 7.67
C ILE A 120 36.62 6.54 7.92
N ASP A 121 37.64 7.33 8.27
CA ASP A 121 38.98 6.80 8.54
C ASP A 121 39.01 5.93 9.81
N ALA A 122 39.99 5.04 9.89
CA ALA A 122 40.24 4.22 11.06
C ALA A 122 40.57 5.06 12.31
N LYS A 123 40.25 4.56 13.51
CA LYS A 123 40.55 5.24 14.79
C LYS A 123 42.06 5.43 15.04
N GLU A 124 42.89 4.65 14.34
CA GLU A 124 44.35 4.67 14.39
C GLU A 124 44.98 5.70 13.44
N THR A 125 44.21 6.26 12.50
CA THR A 125 44.70 7.23 11.52
C THR A 125 44.93 8.61 12.18
N PRO A 126 46.12 9.21 12.08
CA PRO A 126 46.35 10.58 12.56
C PRO A 126 45.50 11.57 11.75
N ASP A 127 44.93 12.57 12.43
CA ASP A 127 43.93 13.48 11.89
C ASP A 127 42.73 12.77 11.20
N ARG A 128 42.21 11.70 11.84
CA ARG A 128 41.04 10.90 11.40
C ARG A 128 39.93 11.76 10.78
N ARG A 129 39.51 11.39 9.56
CA ARG A 129 38.56 12.17 8.76
C ARG A 129 37.25 11.43 8.47
N LEU A 130 36.28 12.22 8.04
CA LEU A 130 34.98 11.79 7.54
C LEU A 130 34.73 12.51 6.21
N TYR A 131 34.63 11.76 5.11
CA TYR A 131 34.36 12.30 3.79
C TYR A 131 32.89 12.08 3.44
N GLN A 132 32.29 13.10 2.82
CA GLN A 132 30.87 13.09 2.47
C GLN A 132 30.56 12.09 1.34
N PRO A 133 29.31 11.60 1.22
CA PRO A 133 28.89 10.72 0.14
C PRO A 133 28.98 11.38 -1.25
N VAL A 134 29.28 10.60 -2.29
CA VAL A 134 29.47 11.14 -3.65
C VAL A 134 28.18 11.63 -4.29
N PHE A 135 27.02 11.05 -3.94
CA PHE A 135 25.74 11.42 -4.54
C PHE A 135 25.40 12.93 -4.39
N LEU A 136 25.91 13.59 -3.34
CA LEU A 136 25.78 15.04 -3.14
C LEU A 136 26.49 15.86 -4.23
N THR A 137 27.52 15.30 -4.86
CA THR A 137 28.34 15.91 -5.92
C THR A 137 28.09 15.32 -7.32
N ALA A 138 27.08 14.45 -7.47
CA ALA A 138 26.77 13.78 -8.73
C ALA A 138 26.50 14.78 -9.87
N GLY A 139 27.10 14.56 -11.03
CA GLY A 139 27.00 15.45 -12.20
C GLY A 139 27.59 16.87 -12.06
N LYS A 140 27.83 17.35 -10.82
CA LYS A 140 28.39 18.68 -10.53
C LYS A 140 29.79 18.90 -11.11
N LEU A 141 30.55 17.83 -11.28
CA LEU A 141 31.82 17.89 -12.01
C LEU A 141 31.60 18.27 -13.48
N ASP A 142 30.63 17.67 -14.17
CA ASP A 142 30.39 17.94 -15.59
C ASP A 142 29.78 19.33 -15.84
N GLU A 143 28.88 19.79 -14.97
CA GLU A 143 28.45 21.21 -14.94
C GLU A 143 29.67 22.16 -14.85
N SER A 144 30.66 21.77 -14.04
CA SER A 144 31.86 22.60 -13.78
C SER A 144 32.85 22.55 -14.93
N LEU A 145 33.05 21.38 -15.54
CA LEU A 145 33.89 21.22 -16.73
C LEU A 145 33.31 21.98 -17.93
N GLU A 146 31.98 22.02 -18.08
CA GLU A 146 31.29 22.80 -19.11
C GLU A 146 31.53 24.30 -18.89
N ILE A 147 31.31 24.79 -17.66
CA ILE A 147 31.59 26.19 -17.26
C ILE A 147 33.04 26.59 -17.58
N VAL A 148 34.01 25.73 -17.28
CA VAL A 148 35.43 26.01 -17.52
C VAL A 148 35.79 25.95 -19.01
N SER A 149 35.24 24.98 -19.76
CA SER A 149 35.44 24.82 -21.19
C SER A 149 34.88 26.00 -21.99
N ASP A 150 33.63 26.39 -21.73
CA ASP A 150 33.01 27.62 -22.24
C ASP A 150 33.92 28.84 -22.04
N CYS A 151 34.37 29.01 -20.78
CA CYS A 151 35.18 30.15 -20.40
C CYS A 151 36.54 30.16 -21.10
N TYR A 152 37.15 28.98 -21.31
CA TYR A 152 38.41 28.83 -22.02
C TYR A 152 38.28 29.15 -23.53
N VAL A 153 37.23 28.66 -24.21
CA VAL A 153 36.99 28.93 -25.64
C VAL A 153 36.77 30.43 -25.90
N VAL A 154 36.07 31.13 -25.01
CA VAL A 154 35.89 32.59 -25.15
C VAL A 154 37.16 33.35 -24.75
N TYR A 155 37.92 32.89 -23.74
CA TYR A 155 39.20 33.47 -23.37
C TYR A 155 40.23 33.41 -24.51
N GLU A 156 40.38 32.29 -25.21
CA GLU A 156 41.29 32.19 -26.35
C GLU A 156 40.90 33.14 -27.50
N ARG A 157 39.60 33.31 -27.78
CA ARG A 157 39.11 34.31 -28.75
C ARG A 157 39.46 35.74 -28.33
N LEU A 158 39.35 36.05 -27.03
CA LEU A 158 39.69 37.38 -26.48
C LEU A 158 41.20 37.64 -26.43
N VAL A 159 42.04 36.62 -26.30
CA VAL A 159 43.52 36.75 -26.34
C VAL A 159 44.02 37.10 -27.74
N LEU A 160 43.31 36.69 -28.80
CA LEU A 160 43.62 37.09 -30.18
C LEU A 160 43.27 38.56 -30.48
N ASP A 161 42.38 39.15 -29.69
CA ASP A 161 41.91 40.53 -29.87
C ASP A 161 42.83 41.51 -29.12
N LYS A 162 43.53 42.39 -29.86
CA LYS A 162 44.71 43.15 -29.38
C LYS A 162 44.43 44.23 -28.30
N LYS A 163 43.29 44.21 -27.60
CA LYS A 163 42.93 45.16 -26.53
C LYS A 163 42.00 44.55 -25.46
N LYS A 164 42.57 44.14 -24.31
CA LYS A 164 42.15 44.48 -22.90
C LYS A 164 42.51 43.36 -21.90
N ASP A 165 43.61 43.50 -21.18
CA ASP A 165 43.93 42.61 -20.02
C ASP A 165 42.85 42.68 -18.93
N LYS A 166 42.27 43.87 -18.74
CA LYS A 166 41.11 44.11 -17.84
C LYS A 166 39.81 43.42 -18.29
N ALA A 167 39.75 42.89 -19.51
CA ALA A 167 38.64 42.02 -19.94
C ALA A 167 38.94 40.56 -19.61
N LEU A 168 40.18 40.10 -19.84
CA LEU A 168 40.63 38.75 -19.50
C LEU A 168 40.50 38.46 -18.00
N GLN A 169 40.97 39.36 -17.13
CA GLN A 169 40.82 39.23 -15.67
C GLN A 169 39.36 39.16 -15.22
N LYS A 170 38.48 39.97 -15.82
CA LYS A 170 37.03 39.91 -15.56
C LYS A 170 36.41 38.58 -15.99
N PHE A 171 37.03 37.88 -16.94
CA PHE A 171 36.54 36.60 -17.44
C PHE A 171 37.00 35.42 -16.58
N GLU A 172 38.24 35.43 -16.08
CA GLU A 172 38.69 34.50 -15.02
C GLU A 172 37.89 34.70 -13.73
N GLN A 173 37.57 35.95 -13.36
CA GLN A 173 36.67 36.24 -12.24
C GLN A 173 35.24 35.72 -12.49
N SER A 174 34.65 36.00 -13.67
CA SER A 174 33.33 35.50 -14.05
C SER A 174 33.22 33.96 -14.04
N MET A 175 34.28 33.25 -14.47
CA MET A 175 34.36 31.79 -14.34
C MET A 175 34.36 31.36 -12.87
N THR A 176 35.16 32.03 -12.04
CA THR A 176 35.24 31.77 -10.59
C THR A 176 33.89 32.00 -9.91
N ASP A 177 33.20 33.10 -10.24
CA ASP A 177 31.86 33.44 -9.72
C ASP A 177 30.78 32.43 -10.19
N ARG A 178 30.88 31.89 -11.43
CA ARG A 178 29.99 30.82 -11.93
C ARG A 178 30.15 29.51 -11.15
N LEU A 179 31.37 29.19 -10.72
CA LEU A 179 31.67 27.97 -9.95
C LEU A 179 31.30 28.14 -8.47
N LEU A 180 31.65 29.28 -7.85
CA LEU A 180 31.32 29.63 -6.46
C LEU A 180 29.81 29.85 -6.19
N LYS A 181 28.95 29.81 -7.22
CA LYS A 181 27.49 29.91 -7.07
C LYS A 181 26.86 28.67 -6.40
N ASP A 182 27.54 27.54 -6.42
CA ASP A 182 27.06 26.26 -5.89
C ASP A 182 28.25 25.53 -5.23
N ASP A 183 28.27 25.45 -3.89
CA ASP A 183 29.39 24.87 -3.14
C ASP A 183 29.69 23.42 -3.56
N LEU A 184 28.68 22.67 -4.02
CA LEU A 184 28.82 21.28 -4.47
C LEU A 184 29.65 21.17 -5.77
N ARG A 185 29.67 22.23 -6.60
CA ARG A 185 30.56 22.31 -7.78
C ARG A 185 32.03 22.42 -7.36
N MET A 186 32.31 23.32 -6.42
CA MET A 186 33.67 23.46 -5.87
C MET A 186 34.12 22.18 -5.17
N GLN A 187 33.22 21.52 -4.44
CA GLN A 187 33.51 20.23 -3.82
C GLN A 187 33.78 19.12 -4.85
N ALA A 188 32.98 19.04 -5.93
CA ALA A 188 33.20 18.09 -7.01
C ALA A 188 34.57 18.31 -7.70
N VAL A 189 34.89 19.54 -8.08
CA VAL A 189 36.14 19.88 -8.79
C VAL A 189 37.39 19.64 -7.93
N VAL A 190 37.42 20.19 -6.71
CA VAL A 190 38.58 20.04 -5.83
C VAL A 190 38.69 18.60 -5.33
N GLY A 191 37.56 17.93 -5.08
CA GLY A 191 37.48 16.52 -4.72
C GLY A 191 38.06 15.62 -5.80
N SER A 192 37.52 15.66 -7.01
CA SER A 192 38.01 14.81 -8.11
C SER A 192 39.51 15.03 -8.38
N TYR A 193 39.99 16.27 -8.31
CA TYR A 193 41.42 16.57 -8.47
C TYR A 193 42.28 16.00 -7.33
N LYS A 194 41.91 16.25 -6.06
CA LYS A 194 42.70 15.82 -4.90
C LYS A 194 42.72 14.29 -4.76
N PHE A 195 41.56 13.63 -4.89
CA PHE A 195 41.49 12.17 -4.83
C PHE A 195 42.27 11.50 -5.97
N ALA A 196 42.10 11.93 -7.22
CA ALA A 196 42.82 11.33 -8.35
C ALA A 196 44.34 11.58 -8.30
N SER A 197 44.77 12.81 -7.96
CA SER A 197 46.20 13.11 -7.82
C SER A 197 46.85 12.36 -6.65
N GLN A 198 46.14 12.15 -5.54
CA GLN A 198 46.61 11.33 -4.42
C GLN A 198 46.83 9.88 -4.84
N VAL A 199 45.89 9.26 -5.57
CA VAL A 199 46.07 7.88 -6.08
C VAL A 199 47.27 7.78 -7.03
N ILE A 200 47.41 8.72 -7.97
CA ILE A 200 48.54 8.73 -8.92
C ILE A 200 49.89 8.83 -8.18
N LYS A 201 49.99 9.66 -7.13
CA LYS A 201 51.20 9.78 -6.30
C LYS A 201 51.52 8.47 -5.55
N ILE A 202 50.52 7.80 -4.98
CA ILE A 202 50.71 6.53 -4.26
C ILE A 202 51.15 5.43 -5.23
N LEU A 203 50.51 5.33 -6.40
CA LEU A 203 50.82 4.33 -7.43
C LEU A 203 52.23 4.50 -8.03
N LEU A 204 52.63 5.74 -8.32
CA LEU A 204 53.95 6.03 -8.89
C LEU A 204 55.08 6.00 -7.85
N GLY A 205 54.81 6.40 -6.60
CA GLY A 205 55.74 6.38 -5.48
C GLY A 205 56.99 7.27 -5.63
N GLU A 206 57.89 7.15 -4.65
CA GLU A 206 59.09 8.01 -4.50
C GLU A 206 60.02 8.03 -5.73
N GLN A 207 60.01 7.01 -6.60
CA GLN A 207 60.88 7.01 -7.80
C GLN A 207 60.46 8.04 -8.86
N HIS A 208 59.24 8.56 -8.78
CA HIS A 208 58.69 9.56 -9.72
C HIS A 208 58.23 10.83 -8.97
N LYS A 209 58.82 11.12 -7.80
CA LYS A 209 58.46 12.26 -6.95
C LYS A 209 58.48 13.60 -7.68
N GLU A 210 59.26 13.74 -8.75
CA GLU A 210 59.25 14.94 -9.60
C GLU A 210 57.87 15.25 -10.23
N VAL A 211 56.99 14.26 -10.38
CA VAL A 211 55.61 14.47 -10.85
C VAL A 211 54.80 15.33 -9.85
N ASP A 212 55.20 15.40 -8.57
CA ASP A 212 54.64 16.35 -7.60
C ASP A 212 54.77 17.81 -8.06
N GLN A 213 55.81 18.16 -8.83
CA GLN A 213 55.99 19.52 -9.36
C GLN A 213 54.86 19.89 -10.35
N CYS A 214 54.36 18.91 -11.12
CA CYS A 214 53.25 19.11 -12.04
C CYS A 214 51.94 19.38 -11.29
N PHE A 215 51.68 18.65 -10.20
CA PHE A 215 50.53 18.88 -9.34
C PHE A 215 50.64 20.19 -8.55
N ALA A 216 51.83 20.51 -8.02
CA ALA A 216 52.09 21.75 -7.30
C ALA A 216 51.86 22.99 -8.18
N PHE A 217 52.29 22.96 -9.45
CA PHE A 217 52.04 24.04 -10.41
C PHE A 217 50.54 24.23 -10.70
N ILE A 218 49.77 23.14 -10.84
CA ILE A 218 48.31 23.24 -11.03
C ILE A 218 47.66 23.91 -9.81
N GLU A 219 48.08 23.55 -8.59
CA GLU A 219 47.58 24.17 -7.35
C GLU A 219 48.01 25.63 -7.21
N GLU A 220 49.24 25.99 -7.57
CA GLU A 220 49.72 27.37 -7.59
C GLU A 220 48.89 28.25 -8.55
N VAL A 221 48.66 27.77 -9.78
CA VAL A 221 47.89 28.50 -10.80
C VAL A 221 46.42 28.69 -10.39
N VAL A 222 45.82 27.72 -9.67
CA VAL A 222 44.50 27.85 -9.05
C VAL A 222 44.51 28.92 -7.96
N CYS A 223 45.47 28.86 -7.02
CA CYS A 223 45.61 29.84 -5.93
C CYS A 223 45.91 31.27 -6.42
N GLN A 224 46.57 31.42 -7.58
CA GLN A 224 46.83 32.71 -8.21
C GLN A 224 45.69 33.19 -9.14
N HIS A 225 44.58 32.45 -9.24
CA HIS A 225 43.44 32.73 -10.14
C HIS A 225 43.82 32.91 -11.63
N GLN A 226 44.84 32.20 -12.12
CA GLN A 226 45.38 32.33 -13.50
C GLN A 226 45.17 31.08 -14.36
N ILE A 227 44.07 30.34 -14.12
CA ILE A 227 43.83 29.00 -14.70
C ILE A 227 43.72 29.03 -16.23
N LEU A 228 43.02 30.02 -16.81
CA LEU A 228 42.83 30.13 -18.27
C LEU A 228 44.14 30.54 -18.95
N LYS A 229 44.97 31.32 -18.25
CA LYS A 229 46.31 31.71 -18.68
C LYS A 229 47.30 30.54 -18.61
N GLY A 230 47.40 29.86 -17.48
CA GLY A 230 48.48 28.91 -17.16
C GLY A 230 48.36 27.51 -17.75
N LEU A 231 47.14 27.00 -17.97
CA LEU A 231 46.86 25.63 -18.42
C LEU A 231 46.16 25.60 -19.79
N ASN A 232 46.26 24.47 -20.51
CA ASN A 232 45.56 24.22 -21.77
C ASN A 232 44.34 23.33 -21.51
N LEU A 233 43.14 23.92 -21.52
CA LEU A 233 41.94 23.28 -20.97
C LEU A 233 41.11 22.50 -22.01
N HIS A 234 41.48 22.55 -23.30
CA HIS A 234 40.81 21.76 -24.36
C HIS A 234 40.78 20.25 -24.09
N CYS A 235 41.74 19.73 -23.31
CA CYS A 235 41.81 18.31 -22.97
C CYS A 235 41.13 17.93 -21.65
N LEU A 236 40.42 18.82 -20.94
CA LEU A 236 39.86 18.53 -19.61
C LEU A 236 38.97 17.28 -19.57
N TYR A 237 38.03 17.13 -20.50
CA TYR A 237 37.18 15.93 -20.58
C TYR A 237 37.99 14.65 -20.89
N ALA A 238 39.06 14.75 -21.68
CA ALA A 238 39.95 13.63 -21.94
C ALA A 238 40.76 13.25 -20.69
N VAL A 239 41.27 14.24 -19.94
CA VAL A 239 41.95 14.03 -18.64
C VAL A 239 41.00 13.36 -17.66
N ARG A 240 39.74 13.80 -17.56
CA ARG A 240 38.70 13.15 -16.75
C ARG A 240 38.51 11.68 -17.13
N SER A 241 38.26 11.39 -18.41
CA SER A 241 38.01 10.03 -18.91
C SER A 241 39.20 9.11 -18.63
N GLN A 242 40.42 9.56 -18.96
CA GLN A 242 41.63 8.75 -18.80
C GLN A 242 42.00 8.51 -17.33
N CYS A 243 41.78 9.48 -16.44
CA CYS A 243 41.88 9.25 -15.00
C CYS A 243 40.84 8.24 -14.51
N ALA A 244 39.60 8.28 -15.02
CA ALA A 244 38.57 7.31 -14.67
C ALA A 244 38.89 5.88 -15.20
N GLU A 245 39.41 5.77 -16.42
CA GLU A 245 39.85 4.51 -17.02
C GLU A 245 41.02 3.88 -16.25
N LEU A 246 42.02 4.70 -15.84
CA LEU A 246 43.09 4.27 -14.94
C LEU A 246 42.53 3.75 -13.61
N LEU A 247 41.72 4.55 -12.91
CA LEU A 247 41.17 4.18 -11.61
C LEU A 247 40.30 2.91 -11.70
N LYS A 248 39.55 2.74 -12.79
CA LYS A 248 38.82 1.50 -13.06
C LYS A 248 39.77 0.31 -13.22
N SER A 249 40.84 0.43 -14.01
CA SER A 249 41.80 -0.67 -14.21
C SER A 249 42.52 -1.10 -12.93
N ILE A 250 42.61 -0.21 -11.93
CA ILE A 250 43.10 -0.51 -10.58
C ILE A 250 42.03 -1.25 -9.75
N LEU A 251 40.76 -0.85 -9.85
CA LEU A 251 39.63 -1.54 -9.19
C LEU A 251 39.38 -2.95 -9.77
N ASP A 252 39.66 -3.15 -11.06
CA ASP A 252 39.55 -4.45 -11.75
C ASP A 252 40.72 -5.42 -11.42
N VAL A 253 41.69 -5.04 -10.57
CA VAL A 253 42.80 -5.93 -10.14
C VAL A 253 42.30 -6.97 -9.12
N PRO A 254 42.58 -8.27 -9.31
CA PRO A 254 42.17 -9.30 -8.33
C PRO A 254 42.90 -9.15 -6.99
N ALA A 255 42.15 -8.84 -5.92
CA ALA A 255 42.67 -8.75 -4.56
C ALA A 255 43.37 -10.05 -4.11
N SER A 256 44.44 -9.94 -3.31
CA SER A 256 45.27 -11.06 -2.81
C SER A 256 45.87 -11.99 -3.88
N SER A 257 45.98 -11.53 -5.13
CA SER A 257 46.66 -12.29 -6.18
C SER A 257 48.17 -12.09 -6.15
N THR A 258 48.93 -13.16 -6.44
CA THR A 258 50.39 -13.13 -6.51
C THR A 258 50.89 -12.81 -7.92
N ASP A 259 52.13 -12.34 -8.02
CA ASP A 259 52.79 -11.91 -9.26
C ASP A 259 52.73 -12.95 -10.40
N ALA A 260 52.76 -14.24 -10.05
CA ALA A 260 52.67 -15.37 -10.98
C ALA A 260 51.25 -15.61 -11.56
N ASN A 261 50.23 -14.85 -11.14
CA ASN A 261 48.87 -15.02 -11.62
C ASN A 261 48.67 -14.30 -12.97
N ILE A 262 48.30 -15.06 -14.01
CA ILE A 262 48.03 -14.56 -15.36
C ILE A 262 46.97 -13.43 -15.36
N LYS A 263 46.00 -13.44 -14.42
CA LYS A 263 45.06 -12.33 -14.27
C LYS A 263 45.72 -11.06 -13.73
N PHE A 264 46.55 -11.18 -12.69
CA PHE A 264 47.29 -10.06 -12.12
C PHE A 264 48.20 -9.41 -13.18
N GLN A 265 48.98 -10.23 -13.89
CA GLN A 265 49.84 -9.76 -14.98
C GLN A 265 49.05 -8.99 -16.06
N ARG A 266 47.88 -9.49 -16.49
CA ARG A 266 47.02 -8.76 -17.44
C ARG A 266 46.50 -7.43 -16.89
N SER A 267 46.10 -7.38 -15.62
CA SER A 267 45.68 -6.13 -14.98
C SER A 267 46.85 -5.16 -14.81
N LEU A 268 48.07 -5.65 -14.54
CA LEU A 268 49.28 -4.84 -14.44
C LEU A 268 49.59 -4.13 -15.76
N TYR A 269 49.58 -4.83 -16.91
CA TYR A 269 49.75 -4.19 -18.22
C TYR A 269 48.68 -3.13 -18.47
N ALA A 270 47.40 -3.45 -18.23
CA ALA A 270 46.30 -2.49 -18.41
C ALA A 270 46.44 -1.23 -17.52
N VAL A 271 46.93 -1.38 -16.28
CA VAL A 271 47.24 -0.24 -15.41
C VAL A 271 48.43 0.56 -15.96
N VAL A 272 49.54 -0.09 -16.36
CA VAL A 272 50.72 0.59 -16.91
C VAL A 272 50.38 1.40 -18.16
N ASP A 273 49.65 0.80 -19.11
CA ASP A 273 49.16 1.47 -20.32
C ASP A 273 48.32 2.71 -19.96
N ASN A 274 47.36 2.56 -19.05
CA ASN A 274 46.49 3.66 -18.62
C ASN A 274 47.25 4.78 -17.87
N VAL A 275 48.27 4.48 -17.07
CA VAL A 275 49.11 5.53 -16.46
C VAL A 275 49.88 6.28 -17.55
N GLU A 276 50.36 5.62 -18.60
CA GLU A 276 51.02 6.32 -19.71
C GLU A 276 50.06 7.27 -20.44
N VAL A 277 48.82 6.86 -20.70
CA VAL A 277 47.82 7.74 -21.34
C VAL A 277 47.40 8.89 -20.43
N VAL A 278 47.33 8.69 -19.10
CA VAL A 278 47.13 9.77 -18.12
C VAL A 278 48.31 10.75 -18.13
N ILE A 279 49.57 10.28 -18.12
CA ILE A 279 50.77 11.13 -18.24
C ILE A 279 50.77 11.90 -19.56
N ASN A 280 50.45 11.24 -20.68
CA ASN A 280 50.34 11.88 -21.99
C ASN A 280 49.17 12.87 -22.09
N SER A 281 48.16 12.76 -21.21
CA SER A 281 47.09 13.74 -21.04
C SER A 281 47.50 14.90 -20.14
N MET A 282 48.30 14.67 -19.10
CA MET A 282 48.94 15.73 -18.29
C MET A 282 49.90 16.59 -19.14
N LYS A 283 50.67 15.99 -20.06
CA LYS A 283 51.51 16.72 -21.04
C LYS A 283 50.69 17.68 -21.90
N LYS A 284 49.47 17.31 -22.30
CA LYS A 284 48.56 18.17 -23.07
C LYS A 284 48.03 19.32 -22.19
N LEU A 285 47.61 19.03 -20.96
CA LEU A 285 47.12 20.03 -20.00
C LEU A 285 48.20 21.09 -19.65
N LEU A 286 49.45 20.64 -19.52
CA LEU A 286 50.61 21.46 -19.18
C LEU A 286 51.36 22.01 -20.41
N SER A 287 50.79 21.93 -21.62
CA SER A 287 51.51 22.27 -22.87
C SER A 287 51.98 23.73 -22.99
N LYS A 288 51.58 24.61 -22.05
CA LYS A 288 52.05 25.99 -21.91
C LYS A 288 53.35 26.12 -21.08
N GLN A 289 53.86 25.03 -20.52
CA GLN A 289 55.01 24.99 -19.60
C GLN A 289 56.06 23.96 -20.04
N GLU A 290 56.98 24.35 -20.93
CA GLU A 290 57.96 23.46 -21.56
C GLU A 290 58.79 22.65 -20.55
N HIS A 291 59.16 23.25 -19.41
CA HIS A 291 59.91 22.56 -18.34
C HIS A 291 59.16 21.34 -17.77
N LEU A 292 57.86 21.49 -17.48
CA LEU A 292 57.03 20.42 -16.92
C LEU A 292 56.69 19.35 -17.99
N VAL A 293 56.50 19.76 -19.24
CA VAL A 293 56.31 18.81 -20.36
C VAL A 293 57.57 17.99 -20.59
N LYS A 294 58.76 18.60 -20.51
CA LYS A 294 60.04 17.89 -20.59
C LYS A 294 60.19 16.90 -19.43
N LEU A 295 59.90 17.33 -18.21
CA LEU A 295 59.95 16.48 -17.01
C LEU A 295 59.13 15.19 -17.21
N LEU A 296 57.89 15.31 -17.69
CA LEU A 296 56.98 14.18 -17.99
C LEU A 296 57.42 13.33 -19.20
N ASN A 297 58.31 13.82 -20.05
CA ASN A 297 58.94 13.01 -21.12
C ASN A 297 60.18 12.25 -20.62
N ASP A 298 60.90 12.81 -19.64
CA ASP A 298 62.06 12.17 -19.03
C ASP A 298 61.64 11.11 -17.98
N THR A 299 60.44 11.24 -17.36
CA THR A 299 59.91 10.31 -16.32
C THR A 299 59.95 8.82 -16.71
N PRO A 300 59.47 8.37 -17.90
CA PRO A 300 59.44 6.94 -18.23
C PRO A 300 60.84 6.35 -18.49
N LEU A 301 61.79 7.19 -18.92
CA LEU A 301 63.14 6.79 -19.38
C LEU A 301 64.11 6.45 -18.24
N LYS A 302 63.72 6.63 -16.98
CA LYS A 302 64.53 6.26 -15.82
C LYS A 302 64.73 4.73 -15.71
N PRO A 303 65.93 4.23 -15.36
CA PRO A 303 66.09 2.85 -14.91
C PRO A 303 65.30 2.63 -13.63
N ASN A 304 64.64 1.47 -13.51
CA ASN A 304 63.67 1.14 -12.44
C ASN A 304 62.44 2.07 -12.37
N SER A 305 62.05 2.73 -13.47
CA SER A 305 60.77 3.45 -13.55
C SER A 305 59.56 2.51 -13.51
N PHE A 306 58.37 3.08 -13.32
CA PHE A 306 57.08 2.38 -13.42
C PHE A 306 56.82 1.81 -14.84
N PHE A 307 57.55 2.30 -15.84
CA PHE A 307 57.40 1.95 -17.26
C PHE A 307 58.58 1.12 -17.78
N PHE A 308 59.54 0.75 -16.91
CA PHE A 308 60.82 0.18 -17.33
C PHE A 308 60.67 -1.26 -17.86
N PRO A 309 60.97 -1.56 -19.15
CA PRO A 309 60.64 -2.86 -19.74
C PRO A 309 61.59 -4.02 -19.38
N ALA A 310 62.76 -3.75 -18.81
CA ALA A 310 63.72 -4.80 -18.46
C ALA A 310 63.46 -5.35 -17.05
N ASP A 311 63.58 -6.67 -16.88
CA ASP A 311 63.28 -7.42 -15.67
C ASP A 311 61.86 -7.21 -15.10
N GLU A 312 60.88 -7.72 -15.86
CA GLU A 312 59.54 -8.14 -15.39
C GLU A 312 58.67 -7.03 -14.74
N GLN A 313 58.92 -5.76 -15.03
CA GLN A 313 58.18 -4.61 -14.45
C GLN A 313 58.08 -4.63 -12.91
N ARG A 314 59.08 -5.21 -12.22
CA ARG A 314 59.04 -5.50 -10.77
C ARG A 314 58.70 -4.31 -9.88
N TYR A 315 59.02 -3.07 -10.30
CA TYR A 315 58.61 -1.86 -9.57
C TYR A 315 57.10 -1.61 -9.64
N ALA A 316 56.52 -1.63 -10.85
CA ALA A 316 55.08 -1.41 -11.05
C ALA A 316 54.25 -2.52 -10.39
N SER A 317 54.68 -3.79 -10.53
CA SER A 317 54.06 -4.92 -9.83
C SER A 317 54.04 -4.71 -8.31
N ARG A 318 55.18 -4.34 -7.71
CA ARG A 318 55.28 -4.08 -6.27
C ARG A 318 54.40 -2.91 -5.82
N GLN A 319 54.33 -1.82 -6.58
CA GLN A 319 53.47 -0.69 -6.21
C GLN A 319 51.99 -1.05 -6.33
N LEU A 320 51.58 -1.73 -7.41
CA LEU A 320 50.20 -2.17 -7.59
C LEU A 320 49.78 -3.17 -6.51
N GLN A 321 50.64 -4.12 -6.13
CA GLN A 321 50.41 -5.01 -5.00
C GLN A 321 50.34 -4.26 -3.66
N THR A 322 51.17 -3.24 -3.44
CA THR A 322 51.13 -2.44 -2.20
C THR A 322 49.81 -1.67 -2.10
N LEU A 323 49.38 -1.06 -3.20
CA LEU A 323 48.14 -0.29 -3.29
C LEU A 323 46.89 -1.17 -3.16
N VAL A 324 46.83 -2.31 -3.86
CA VAL A 324 45.64 -3.18 -3.88
C VAL A 324 45.46 -3.99 -2.59
N ASN A 325 46.53 -4.20 -1.82
CA ASN A 325 46.43 -4.83 -0.49
C ASN A 325 46.14 -3.83 0.65
N ASP A 326 46.26 -2.51 0.42
CA ASP A 326 45.83 -1.49 1.37
C ASP A 326 44.36 -1.13 1.13
N LYS A 327 43.48 -1.58 2.04
CA LYS A 327 42.05 -1.32 1.93
C LYS A 327 41.70 0.18 2.00
N ALA A 328 42.38 0.97 2.83
CA ALA A 328 42.10 2.40 2.97
C ALA A 328 42.48 3.15 1.69
N VAL A 329 43.57 2.75 1.03
CA VAL A 329 43.91 3.30 -0.29
C VAL A 329 42.90 2.83 -1.35
N MET A 330 42.46 1.58 -1.35
CA MET A 330 41.43 1.11 -2.29
C MET A 330 40.07 1.81 -2.12
N ASP A 331 39.68 2.15 -0.89
CA ASP A 331 38.50 2.98 -0.62
C ASP A 331 38.67 4.41 -1.19
N ILE A 332 39.89 4.98 -1.13
CA ILE A 332 40.27 6.25 -1.78
C ILE A 332 40.24 6.14 -3.31
N VAL A 333 40.71 5.03 -3.91
CA VAL A 333 40.61 4.75 -5.37
C VAL A 333 39.15 4.68 -5.81
N SER A 334 38.32 3.96 -5.06
CA SER A 334 36.88 3.86 -5.32
C SER A 334 36.21 5.23 -5.26
N ARG A 335 36.52 6.03 -4.22
CA ARG A 335 36.01 7.40 -4.09
C ARG A 335 36.47 8.32 -5.22
N ALA A 336 37.73 8.24 -5.64
CA ALA A 336 38.28 8.97 -6.78
C ALA A 336 37.53 8.64 -8.08
N TYR A 337 37.32 7.34 -8.35
CA TYR A 337 36.61 6.85 -9.52
C TYR A 337 35.15 7.34 -9.53
N GLN A 338 34.46 7.26 -8.40
CA GLN A 338 33.08 7.71 -8.25
C GLN A 338 32.94 9.23 -8.48
N LEU A 339 33.80 10.07 -7.88
CA LEU A 339 33.80 11.52 -8.09
C LEU A 339 34.03 11.92 -9.55
N LEU A 340 34.70 11.07 -10.34
CA LEU A 340 34.90 11.28 -11.78
C LEU A 340 33.78 10.72 -12.66
N THR A 341 32.91 9.82 -12.17
CA THR A 341 32.00 9.03 -13.03
C THR A 341 30.52 9.03 -12.63
N VAL A 342 30.15 9.45 -11.42
CA VAL A 342 28.73 9.47 -10.98
C VAL A 342 28.03 10.72 -11.52
N ASP A 343 27.12 10.51 -12.46
CA ASP A 343 26.12 11.50 -12.88
C ASP A 343 24.84 11.39 -12.03
N ASN A 344 23.98 12.40 -12.09
CA ASN A 344 22.69 12.51 -11.39
C ASN A 344 21.81 11.26 -11.52
N VAL A 345 21.86 10.56 -12.66
CA VAL A 345 21.06 9.34 -12.92
C VAL A 345 21.53 8.13 -12.10
N ASP A 346 22.81 8.11 -11.70
CA ASP A 346 23.41 7.09 -10.83
C ASP A 346 23.50 7.54 -9.35
N ALA A 347 22.87 8.68 -9.00
CA ALA A 347 22.90 9.25 -7.65
C ALA A 347 21.79 8.72 -6.72
N GLU A 348 20.68 8.24 -7.30
CA GLU A 348 19.58 7.61 -6.56
C GLU A 348 19.60 6.07 -6.72
N PRO A 349 19.06 5.30 -5.75
CA PRO A 349 18.89 3.85 -5.91
C PRO A 349 18.06 3.46 -7.12
N ARG A 350 18.39 2.33 -7.75
CA ARG A 350 17.65 1.72 -8.86
C ARG A 350 16.42 0.95 -8.39
N SER A 351 16.37 0.46 -7.15
CA SER A 351 15.12 -0.07 -6.56
C SER A 351 14.21 1.07 -6.11
N ASP A 352 12.94 1.02 -6.54
CA ASP A 352 11.86 1.90 -6.05
C ASP A 352 11.69 1.83 -4.53
N GLU A 353 11.88 0.65 -3.91
CA GLU A 353 11.83 0.49 -2.45
C GLU A 353 13.03 1.17 -1.79
N GLY A 354 14.20 1.17 -2.44
CA GLY A 354 15.39 1.91 -1.99
C GLY A 354 15.16 3.42 -2.02
N GLN A 355 14.66 3.94 -3.14
CA GLN A 355 14.29 5.35 -3.26
C GLN A 355 13.23 5.74 -2.22
N ARG A 356 12.18 4.92 -2.06
CA ARG A 356 11.08 5.18 -1.11
C ARG A 356 11.57 5.21 0.34
N ARG A 357 12.38 4.23 0.74
CA ARG A 357 12.93 4.13 2.10
C ARG A 357 13.81 5.33 2.43
N LEU A 358 14.78 5.66 1.56
CA LEU A 358 15.66 6.81 1.77
C LEU A 358 14.92 8.16 1.73
N ARG A 359 14.02 8.38 0.77
CA ARG A 359 13.21 9.62 0.68
C ARG A 359 12.32 9.80 1.91
N PHE A 360 11.65 8.74 2.40
CA PHE A 360 10.86 8.86 3.63
C PHE A 360 11.74 9.09 4.85
N PHE A 361 12.82 8.32 5.03
CA PHE A 361 13.72 8.47 6.17
C PHE A 361 14.28 9.89 6.23
N ALA A 362 14.87 10.40 5.14
CA ALA A 362 15.40 11.75 5.06
C ALA A 362 14.33 12.82 5.37
N ASN A 363 13.15 12.75 4.75
CA ASN A 363 12.07 13.71 4.99
C ASN A 363 11.54 13.64 6.44
N SER A 364 11.53 12.45 7.06
CA SER A 364 11.05 12.27 8.43
C SER A 364 11.93 12.91 9.50
N LEU A 365 13.22 13.14 9.20
CA LEU A 365 14.15 13.83 10.11
C LEU A 365 13.90 15.35 10.20
N PHE A 366 13.08 15.91 9.30
CA PHE A 366 12.66 17.32 9.33
C PHE A 366 11.26 17.53 9.97
N MET A 367 10.63 16.47 10.48
CA MET A 367 9.33 16.55 11.15
C MET A 367 9.48 16.87 12.65
N ASP A 368 8.41 17.38 13.27
CA ASP A 368 8.34 17.52 14.73
C ASP A 368 8.42 16.15 15.40
N MET A 369 9.45 15.95 16.23
CA MET A 369 9.83 14.66 16.80
C MET A 369 10.28 14.87 18.26
N PRO A 370 9.72 14.14 19.25
CA PRO A 370 10.13 14.27 20.65
C PRO A 370 11.61 13.91 20.87
N ASP A 371 12.29 14.63 21.78
CA ASP A 371 13.67 14.34 22.18
C ASP A 371 13.81 12.90 22.72
N ALA A 372 14.70 12.12 22.11
CA ALA A 372 15.02 10.79 22.60
C ALA A 372 15.73 10.84 23.96
N ARG A 373 15.31 9.98 24.89
CA ARG A 373 16.10 9.69 26.09
C ARG A 373 17.25 8.72 25.74
N PRO A 374 18.37 8.76 26.49
CA PRO A 374 19.40 7.73 26.39
C PRO A 374 18.81 6.33 26.57
N VAL A 375 19.36 5.30 25.91
CA VAL A 375 18.81 3.93 25.89
C VAL A 375 18.64 3.37 27.31
N ARG A 376 19.53 3.71 28.25
CA ARG A 376 19.35 3.32 29.66
C ARG A 376 18.06 3.90 30.29
N GLN A 377 17.61 5.06 29.85
CA GLN A 377 16.44 5.81 30.34
C GLN A 377 15.21 5.76 29.43
N MET A 378 15.30 5.22 28.20
CA MET A 378 14.13 5.02 27.34
C MET A 378 13.15 4.01 27.96
N HIS A 379 11.87 4.12 27.61
CA HIS A 379 10.87 3.12 27.98
C HIS A 379 11.18 1.75 27.37
N SER A 380 10.90 0.70 28.12
CA SER A 380 10.97 -0.69 27.63
C SER A 380 9.67 -1.06 26.89
N PHE A 381 9.79 -1.83 25.81
CA PHE A 381 8.62 -2.28 25.06
C PHE A 381 8.68 -3.74 24.62
N SER A 382 7.51 -4.34 24.45
CA SER A 382 7.34 -5.66 23.85
C SER A 382 6.55 -5.55 22.55
N ILE A 383 6.93 -6.33 21.53
CA ILE A 383 6.11 -6.54 20.33
C ILE A 383 5.33 -7.85 20.49
N SER A 384 4.05 -7.83 20.14
CA SER A 384 3.18 -9.01 20.07
C SER A 384 2.55 -9.12 18.68
N THR A 385 2.81 -10.24 18.00
CA THR A 385 2.29 -10.53 16.66
C THR A 385 1.44 -11.79 16.66
N PRO A 386 0.12 -11.74 16.44
CA PRO A 386 -0.73 -12.92 16.39
C PRO A 386 -0.69 -13.56 15.00
N TYR A 387 -0.27 -14.83 14.97
CA TYR A 387 -0.25 -15.72 13.82
C TYR A 387 -1.13 -16.96 14.08
N PHE A 388 -1.67 -17.57 13.02
CA PHE A 388 -2.52 -18.76 13.14
C PHE A 388 -2.05 -19.91 12.24
N SER A 389 -2.11 -19.73 10.93
CA SER A 389 -1.85 -20.79 9.95
C SER A 389 -1.43 -20.25 8.57
N GLU A 390 -0.93 -19.02 8.54
CA GLU A 390 -0.42 -18.36 7.35
C GLU A 390 0.91 -19.01 6.86
N ILE A 391 1.44 -18.54 5.74
CA ILE A 391 2.71 -19.05 5.20
C ILE A 391 3.86 -18.53 6.07
N VAL A 392 4.66 -19.45 6.62
CA VAL A 392 5.79 -19.07 7.48
C VAL A 392 7.02 -18.73 6.65
N LEU A 393 7.39 -19.64 5.76
CA LEU A 393 8.31 -19.51 4.64
C LEU A 393 7.63 -20.06 3.39
N TYR A 394 7.92 -19.55 2.19
CA TYR A 394 7.59 -20.30 0.98
C TYR A 394 8.47 -21.54 0.90
N SER A 395 7.95 -22.71 0.48
CA SER A 395 8.83 -23.85 0.21
C SER A 395 9.48 -23.72 -1.18
N LEU A 396 10.63 -24.35 -1.38
CA LEU A 396 11.27 -24.44 -2.69
C LEU A 396 10.35 -25.06 -3.75
N LYS A 397 9.42 -25.93 -3.34
CA LYS A 397 8.40 -26.51 -4.22
C LYS A 397 7.39 -25.45 -4.66
N ASP A 398 6.89 -24.61 -3.76
CA ASP A 398 5.92 -23.55 -4.09
C ASP A 398 6.55 -22.47 -5.00
N LEU A 399 7.86 -22.22 -4.84
CA LEU A 399 8.62 -21.28 -5.67
C LEU A 399 8.87 -21.77 -7.09
N THR A 400 8.96 -23.09 -7.30
CA THR A 400 9.37 -23.72 -8.57
C THR A 400 8.26 -24.47 -9.30
N THR A 401 7.12 -24.75 -8.65
CA THR A 401 5.93 -25.33 -9.30
C THR A 401 5.26 -24.27 -10.19
N GLU A 402 4.77 -24.70 -11.35
CA GLU A 402 4.00 -23.86 -12.28
C GLU A 402 2.52 -23.81 -11.86
N ASN A 403 1.91 -22.63 -11.99
CA ASN A 403 0.47 -22.44 -11.76
C ASN A 403 -0.38 -22.80 -13.01
N ASP A 404 -1.69 -22.61 -12.93
CA ASP A 404 -2.64 -22.88 -14.03
C ASP A 404 -2.39 -22.01 -15.31
N ASP A 405 -1.54 -20.99 -15.22
CA ASP A 405 -1.10 -20.10 -16.31
C ASP A 405 0.36 -20.37 -16.76
N ALA A 406 0.93 -21.51 -16.33
CA ALA A 406 2.31 -21.98 -16.57
C ALA A 406 3.44 -21.07 -16.01
N ILE A 407 3.13 -20.26 -14.99
CA ILE A 407 4.07 -19.31 -14.36
C ILE A 407 4.54 -19.81 -12.99
N LYS A 408 5.85 -19.69 -12.73
CA LYS A 408 6.49 -20.02 -11.44
C LYS A 408 6.53 -18.79 -10.51
N LEU A 409 6.30 -18.98 -9.21
CA LEU A 409 6.30 -17.87 -8.25
C LEU A 409 7.66 -17.16 -8.14
N VAL A 410 8.78 -17.87 -8.26
CA VAL A 410 10.12 -17.21 -8.23
C VAL A 410 10.32 -16.27 -9.43
N TYR A 411 9.86 -16.66 -10.62
CA TYR A 411 9.92 -15.84 -11.83
C TYR A 411 9.04 -14.58 -11.71
N TYR A 412 7.86 -14.71 -11.10
CA TYR A 412 6.99 -13.57 -10.84
C TYR A 412 7.58 -12.56 -9.84
N LEU A 413 8.29 -13.04 -8.81
CA LEU A 413 8.98 -12.15 -7.87
C LEU A 413 10.18 -11.44 -8.52
N GLN A 414 10.86 -12.11 -9.47
CA GLN A 414 11.94 -11.52 -10.28
C GLN A 414 11.42 -10.42 -11.22
N THR A 415 10.27 -10.62 -11.89
CA THR A 415 9.71 -9.61 -12.82
C THR A 415 9.12 -8.39 -12.11
N ILE A 416 8.75 -8.48 -10.83
CA ILE A 416 8.33 -7.34 -10.01
C ILE A 416 9.53 -6.60 -9.39
N ASN A 417 10.58 -7.30 -8.99
CA ASN A 417 11.72 -6.72 -8.26
C ASN A 417 13.06 -6.97 -9.00
N PRO A 418 13.22 -6.56 -10.29
CA PRO A 418 14.35 -6.97 -11.11
C PRO A 418 15.69 -6.53 -10.52
N HIS A 419 15.82 -5.25 -10.15
CA HIS A 419 17.06 -4.73 -9.56
C HIS A 419 17.38 -5.35 -8.20
N GLU A 420 16.38 -5.74 -7.40
CA GLU A 420 16.62 -6.45 -6.13
C GLU A 420 16.97 -7.93 -6.32
N TRP A 421 16.68 -8.48 -7.49
CA TRP A 421 17.17 -9.79 -7.90
C TRP A 421 18.61 -9.70 -8.44
N ASP A 422 18.95 -8.66 -9.20
CA ASP A 422 20.32 -8.37 -9.63
C ASP A 422 21.25 -8.18 -8.42
N ASN A 423 20.83 -7.36 -7.44
CA ASN A 423 21.53 -7.13 -6.18
C ASN A 423 21.72 -8.43 -5.37
N PHE A 424 20.73 -9.33 -5.40
CA PHE A 424 20.81 -10.64 -4.76
C PHE A 424 21.82 -11.55 -5.45
N LEU A 425 21.80 -11.63 -6.78
CA LEU A 425 22.77 -12.40 -7.58
C LEU A 425 24.21 -11.90 -7.35
N GLU A 426 24.40 -10.58 -7.22
CA GLU A 426 25.67 -9.96 -6.80
C GLU A 426 26.10 -10.48 -5.41
N ARG A 427 25.21 -10.42 -4.41
CA ARG A 427 25.50 -10.83 -3.03
C ARG A 427 25.85 -12.32 -2.90
N VAL A 428 25.12 -13.21 -3.57
CA VAL A 428 25.35 -14.67 -3.52
C VAL A 428 26.33 -15.18 -4.58
N GLN A 429 26.91 -14.28 -5.39
CA GLN A 429 27.86 -14.59 -6.47
C GLN A 429 27.33 -15.65 -7.44
N ALA A 430 26.06 -15.53 -7.83
CA ALA A 430 25.38 -16.39 -8.81
C ALA A 430 25.17 -15.66 -10.14
N ARG A 431 25.15 -16.42 -11.25
CA ARG A 431 24.98 -15.84 -12.60
C ARG A 431 23.53 -15.68 -13.01
N ASP A 432 22.67 -16.58 -12.54
CA ASP A 432 21.27 -16.69 -12.92
C ASP A 432 20.49 -17.46 -11.83
N ALA A 433 19.18 -17.59 -12.02
CA ALA A 433 18.31 -18.24 -11.05
C ALA A 433 18.52 -19.75 -10.89
N ALA A 434 19.01 -20.45 -11.91
CA ALA A 434 19.31 -21.88 -11.82
C ALA A 434 20.65 -22.11 -11.08
N ASP A 435 21.65 -21.26 -11.31
CA ASP A 435 22.90 -21.22 -10.56
C ASP A 435 22.65 -20.87 -9.08
N ALA A 436 21.81 -19.86 -8.79
CA ALA A 436 21.43 -19.48 -7.44
C ALA A 436 20.66 -20.61 -6.69
N LEU A 437 19.64 -21.20 -7.32
CA LEU A 437 18.89 -22.34 -6.76
C LEU A 437 19.77 -23.57 -6.50
N LYS A 438 20.86 -23.74 -7.27
CA LYS A 438 21.80 -24.85 -7.12
C LYS A 438 22.88 -24.58 -6.05
N LYS A 439 23.36 -23.35 -5.93
CA LYS A 439 24.39 -22.93 -4.96
C LYS A 439 23.84 -22.72 -3.55
N CYS A 440 22.71 -22.02 -3.45
CA CYS A 440 22.21 -21.42 -2.22
C CYS A 440 20.67 -21.44 -2.18
N PRO A 441 20.03 -22.62 -2.22
CA PRO A 441 18.57 -22.73 -2.27
C PRO A 441 17.88 -22.05 -1.08
N GLU A 442 18.45 -22.12 0.12
CA GLU A 442 17.90 -21.47 1.32
C GLU A 442 17.90 -19.93 1.21
N GLU A 443 18.92 -19.33 0.60
CA GLU A 443 18.97 -17.89 0.35
C GLU A 443 17.90 -17.45 -0.66
N VAL A 444 17.67 -18.24 -1.72
CA VAL A 444 16.56 -17.98 -2.67
C VAL A 444 15.20 -18.11 -1.96
N GLN A 445 15.05 -19.10 -1.08
CA GLN A 445 13.84 -19.31 -0.28
C GLN A 445 13.56 -18.13 0.66
N LEU A 446 14.60 -17.60 1.30
CA LEU A 446 14.54 -16.42 2.17
C LEU A 446 14.26 -15.14 1.38
N TRP A 447 14.99 -14.88 0.29
CA TRP A 447 14.80 -13.71 -0.59
C TRP A 447 13.35 -13.58 -1.06
N ALA A 448 12.74 -14.70 -1.47
CA ALA A 448 11.35 -14.76 -1.88
C ALA A 448 10.38 -14.60 -0.70
N SER A 449 10.64 -15.27 0.43
CA SER A 449 9.79 -15.18 1.63
C SER A 449 9.76 -13.77 2.21
N TYR A 450 10.88 -13.05 2.17
CA TYR A 450 11.00 -11.65 2.59
C TYR A 450 10.33 -10.64 1.63
N ARG A 451 9.89 -11.07 0.44
CA ARG A 451 9.12 -10.24 -0.51
C ARG A 451 7.63 -10.61 -0.55
N GLY A 452 7.25 -11.78 -0.05
CA GLY A 452 5.86 -12.19 0.19
C GLY A 452 5.22 -11.58 1.46
N GLN A 453 4.04 -12.10 1.80
CA GLN A 453 3.32 -11.82 3.06
C GLN A 453 3.54 -12.98 4.06
N THR A 454 4.75 -13.12 4.63
CA THR A 454 5.15 -14.29 5.43
C THR A 454 5.52 -13.96 6.90
N LEU A 455 5.44 -14.96 7.79
CA LEU A 455 5.95 -14.84 9.17
C LEU A 455 7.45 -14.54 9.19
N ALA A 456 8.24 -15.12 8.29
CA ALA A 456 9.67 -14.84 8.19
C ALA A 456 9.97 -13.36 7.89
N ARG A 457 9.21 -12.72 6.98
CA ARG A 457 9.31 -11.27 6.71
C ARG A 457 9.03 -10.46 7.97
N THR A 458 7.88 -10.72 8.60
CA THR A 458 7.45 -10.01 9.81
C THR A 458 8.42 -10.21 10.97
N VAL A 459 8.98 -11.41 11.14
CA VAL A 459 10.01 -11.67 12.16
C VAL A 459 11.28 -10.88 11.89
N ARG A 460 11.84 -10.94 10.67
CA ARG A 460 13.03 -10.14 10.31
C ARG A 460 12.79 -8.66 10.58
N GLY A 461 11.67 -8.11 10.10
CA GLY A 461 11.31 -6.71 10.27
C GLY A 461 11.24 -6.29 11.73
N MET A 462 10.48 -7.02 12.56
CA MET A 462 10.32 -6.67 13.97
C MET A 462 11.59 -6.89 14.80
N MET A 463 12.48 -7.81 14.40
CA MET A 463 13.78 -8.02 15.03
C MET A 463 14.77 -6.85 14.79
N TYR A 464 14.58 -6.00 13.76
CA TYR A 464 15.41 -4.80 13.59
C TYR A 464 15.30 -3.80 14.75
N ASN A 465 14.27 -3.91 15.62
CA ASN A 465 14.23 -3.16 16.88
C ASN A 465 15.37 -3.56 17.84
N GLU A 466 15.73 -4.84 17.87
CA GLU A 466 16.83 -5.37 18.66
C GLU A 466 18.17 -4.80 18.16
N ASP A 467 18.39 -4.86 16.84
CA ASP A 467 19.55 -4.26 16.16
C ASP A 467 19.62 -2.74 16.32
N ALA A 468 18.49 -2.02 16.27
CA ALA A 468 18.43 -0.57 16.45
C ALA A 468 18.81 -0.17 17.87
N ILE A 469 18.25 -0.82 18.90
CA ILE A 469 18.59 -0.53 20.31
C ILE A 469 20.04 -0.92 20.60
N ARG A 470 20.52 -2.03 20.04
CA ARG A 470 21.93 -2.44 20.09
C ARG A 470 22.84 -1.35 19.51
N PHE A 471 22.51 -0.87 18.32
CA PHE A 471 23.32 0.14 17.63
C PHE A 471 23.26 1.51 18.33
N LEU A 472 22.09 1.95 18.78
CA LEU A 472 21.92 3.21 19.51
C LEU A 472 22.67 3.20 20.84
N HIS A 473 22.60 2.12 21.62
CA HIS A 473 23.39 2.02 22.85
C HIS A 473 24.89 1.89 22.55
N TRP A 474 25.28 1.29 21.42
CA TRP A 474 26.68 1.34 20.97
C TRP A 474 27.14 2.77 20.63
N LEU A 475 26.29 3.63 20.03
CA LEU A 475 26.64 5.05 19.85
C LEU A 475 26.86 5.79 21.19
N GLU A 476 26.20 5.37 22.27
CA GLU A 476 26.39 5.95 23.62
C GLU A 476 27.70 5.52 24.31
N ILE A 477 28.21 4.32 24.01
CA ILE A 477 29.33 3.69 24.76
C ILE A 477 30.56 3.36 23.91
N GLY A 478 30.46 3.48 22.59
CA GLY A 478 31.39 2.90 21.61
C GLY A 478 32.50 3.81 21.13
N GLU A 479 32.68 5.02 21.70
CA GLU A 479 33.77 5.95 21.36
C GLU A 479 34.01 6.18 19.84
N ASN A 480 32.92 6.32 19.07
CA ASN A 480 32.96 6.50 17.61
C ASN A 480 33.68 5.35 16.85
N GLU A 481 33.68 4.13 17.40
CA GLU A 481 34.15 2.88 16.79
C GLU A 481 33.02 2.13 16.06
N ALA A 482 33.37 1.35 15.04
CA ALA A 482 32.41 0.45 14.40
C ALA A 482 31.90 -0.61 15.41
N MET A 483 30.59 -0.88 15.38
CA MET A 483 29.98 -1.88 16.27
C MET A 483 30.52 -3.28 15.96
N HIS A 484 30.91 -4.01 17.00
CA HIS A 484 31.35 -5.40 16.88
C HIS A 484 30.23 -6.30 16.32
N LEU A 485 30.62 -7.38 15.62
CA LEU A 485 29.70 -8.39 15.13
C LEU A 485 28.87 -9.03 16.26
N PRO A 486 27.61 -9.45 16.00
CA PRO A 486 26.80 -10.21 16.94
C PRO A 486 27.54 -11.45 17.47
N GLY A 487 27.35 -11.77 18.75
CA GLY A 487 28.03 -12.91 19.40
C GLY A 487 29.48 -12.65 19.84
N CYS A 488 30.01 -11.42 19.70
CA CYS A 488 31.32 -11.07 20.24
C CYS A 488 31.35 -11.21 21.77
N ALA A 489 32.18 -12.12 22.30
CA ALA A 489 32.24 -12.45 23.73
C ALA A 489 32.98 -11.42 24.62
N CYS A 490 33.18 -10.17 24.16
CA CYS A 490 33.86 -9.16 24.95
C CYS A 490 32.91 -8.50 25.97
N SER A 491 33.44 -8.00 27.09
CA SER A 491 32.61 -7.43 28.17
C SER A 491 31.75 -6.23 27.74
N ARG A 492 32.19 -5.43 26.76
CA ARG A 492 31.35 -4.36 26.16
C ARG A 492 30.10 -4.94 25.49
N CYS A 493 30.24 -6.01 24.71
CA CYS A 493 29.14 -6.65 24.00
C CYS A 493 28.22 -7.44 24.93
N LEU A 494 28.74 -8.11 25.96
CA LEU A 494 27.89 -8.80 26.95
C LEU A 494 26.98 -7.83 27.71
N LYS A 495 27.52 -6.68 28.18
CA LYS A 495 26.70 -5.63 28.81
C LYS A 495 25.69 -4.99 27.83
N LEU A 496 26.04 -4.91 26.55
CA LEU A 496 25.16 -4.44 25.48
C LEU A 496 23.98 -5.40 25.26
N ASP A 497 24.25 -6.72 25.21
CA ASP A 497 23.22 -7.77 25.08
C ASP A 497 22.24 -7.75 26.27
N GLU A 498 22.76 -7.61 27.49
CA GLU A 498 21.97 -7.43 28.72
C GLU A 498 21.07 -6.18 28.65
N MET A 499 21.62 -5.03 28.23
CA MET A 499 20.86 -3.79 28.10
C MET A 499 19.76 -3.85 27.03
N VAL A 500 20.01 -4.52 25.90
CA VAL A 500 19.01 -4.75 24.85
C VAL A 500 17.89 -5.66 25.38
N ALA A 501 18.22 -6.77 26.05
CA ALA A 501 17.26 -7.70 26.62
C ALA A 501 16.39 -7.11 27.77
N LEU A 502 16.84 -6.01 28.39
CA LEU A 502 16.07 -5.24 29.36
C LEU A 502 15.11 -4.21 28.72
N LYS A 503 15.32 -3.84 27.45
CA LYS A 503 14.54 -2.79 26.76
C LYS A 503 13.59 -3.33 25.70
N PHE A 504 13.91 -4.48 25.10
CA PHE A 504 13.13 -5.08 24.02
C PHE A 504 12.79 -6.56 24.29
N SER A 505 11.64 -7.01 23.80
CA SER A 505 11.31 -8.43 23.70
C SER A 505 10.25 -8.67 22.62
N TYR A 506 10.46 -9.66 21.74
CA TYR A 506 9.47 -10.00 20.72
C TYR A 506 8.79 -11.35 21.00
N ILE A 507 7.46 -11.36 20.94
CA ILE A 507 6.63 -12.57 21.10
C ILE A 507 5.71 -12.74 19.88
N CYS A 508 5.92 -13.80 19.11
CA CYS A 508 4.94 -14.29 18.16
C CYS A 508 3.91 -15.17 18.90
N THR A 509 2.62 -14.90 18.72
CA THR A 509 1.55 -15.65 19.39
C THR A 509 0.90 -16.59 18.38
N CYS A 510 1.15 -17.89 18.55
CA CYS A 510 0.70 -18.95 17.65
C CYS A 510 -0.16 -19.93 18.46
N GLN A 511 -1.42 -19.57 18.70
CA GLN A 511 -2.33 -20.37 19.53
C GLN A 511 -2.39 -21.87 19.16
N ILE A 512 -2.15 -22.27 17.90
CA ILE A 512 -2.16 -23.67 17.46
C ILE A 512 -0.77 -24.33 17.23
N TYR A 513 0.34 -23.68 17.61
CA TYR A 513 1.70 -24.23 17.40
C TYR A 513 1.86 -25.65 17.97
N GLY A 514 1.40 -25.89 19.21
CA GLY A 514 1.49 -27.22 19.83
C GLY A 514 0.84 -28.30 18.98
N LYS A 515 -0.37 -28.03 18.48
CA LYS A 515 -1.07 -28.93 17.55
C LYS A 515 -0.34 -29.07 16.21
N GLN A 516 0.21 -27.99 15.65
CA GLN A 516 1.01 -28.06 14.41
C GLN A 516 2.27 -28.93 14.59
N LYS A 517 2.89 -28.89 15.78
CA LYS A 517 4.06 -29.70 16.13
C LYS A 517 3.69 -31.19 16.31
N ASP A 518 2.60 -31.47 17.03
CA ASP A 518 2.05 -32.83 17.19
C ASP A 518 1.62 -33.44 15.84
N GLU A 519 1.06 -32.63 14.93
CA GLU A 519 0.67 -33.01 13.56
C GLU A 519 1.85 -33.01 12.55
N GLN A 520 3.09 -32.74 13.00
CA GLN A 520 4.31 -32.65 12.17
C GLN A 520 4.17 -31.75 10.93
N LYS A 521 3.46 -30.62 11.06
CA LYS A 521 3.23 -29.67 9.97
C LYS A 521 4.45 -28.81 9.68
N GLN A 522 4.67 -28.53 8.40
CA GLN A 522 5.78 -27.68 7.91
C GLN A 522 5.83 -26.33 8.64
N GLN A 523 4.68 -25.70 8.91
CA GLN A 523 4.61 -24.44 9.66
C GLN A 523 5.31 -24.50 11.04
N ALA A 524 5.25 -25.64 11.74
CA ALA A 524 5.94 -25.79 13.02
C ALA A 524 7.47 -25.92 12.83
N LEU A 525 7.92 -26.59 11.77
CA LEU A 525 9.35 -26.70 11.43
C LEU A 525 9.93 -25.34 11.01
N ASP A 526 9.17 -24.57 10.23
CA ASP A 526 9.55 -23.22 9.79
C ASP A 526 9.59 -22.23 10.98
N ILE A 527 8.66 -22.36 11.94
CA ILE A 527 8.68 -21.60 13.20
C ILE A 527 9.89 -22.01 14.07
N ASP A 528 10.20 -23.30 14.12
CA ASP A 528 11.36 -23.80 14.86
C ASP A 528 12.68 -23.28 14.25
N TYR A 529 12.78 -23.20 12.92
CA TYR A 529 13.89 -22.52 12.22
C TYR A 529 13.98 -21.03 12.58
N LEU A 530 12.87 -20.29 12.57
CA LEU A 530 12.87 -18.86 12.91
C LEU A 530 13.27 -18.59 14.36
N LEU A 531 12.90 -19.48 15.30
CA LEU A 531 13.33 -19.41 16.70
C LEU A 531 14.85 -19.58 16.85
N VAL A 532 15.46 -20.51 16.09
CA VAL A 532 16.92 -20.71 16.11
C VAL A 532 17.65 -19.54 15.41
N LYS A 533 17.11 -19.04 14.29
CA LYS A 533 17.68 -17.91 13.53
C LYS A 533 17.66 -16.59 14.30
N HIS A 534 16.67 -16.38 15.17
CA HIS A 534 16.49 -15.14 15.93
C HIS A 534 16.38 -15.44 17.44
N PRO A 535 17.49 -15.54 18.19
CA PRO A 535 17.46 -15.94 19.61
C PRO A 535 16.64 -15.04 20.56
N GLY A 536 16.39 -13.78 20.19
CA GLY A 536 15.49 -12.88 20.92
C GLY A 536 13.99 -13.17 20.71
N LEU A 537 13.62 -13.88 19.63
CA LEU A 537 12.25 -14.30 19.34
C LEU A 537 11.77 -15.32 20.38
N ARG A 538 10.51 -15.16 20.80
CA ARG A 538 9.78 -16.12 21.61
C ARG A 538 8.47 -16.46 20.95
N VAL A 539 7.99 -17.69 21.14
CA VAL A 539 6.67 -18.12 20.65
C VAL A 539 5.80 -18.47 21.85
N ALA A 540 4.60 -17.89 21.90
CA ALA A 540 3.56 -18.24 22.86
C ALA A 540 2.46 -19.06 22.17
N TYR A 541 1.97 -20.13 22.80
CA TYR A 541 0.90 -20.97 22.25
C TYR A 541 -0.06 -21.51 23.31
N VAL A 542 -1.20 -22.06 22.86
CA VAL A 542 -2.17 -22.75 23.72
C VAL A 542 -1.96 -24.25 23.62
N ASP A 543 -1.81 -24.90 24.77
CA ASP A 543 -1.59 -26.34 24.91
C ASP A 543 -2.77 -26.98 25.64
N GLY A 544 -3.63 -27.68 24.88
CA GLY A 544 -4.83 -28.33 25.38
C GLY A 544 -5.75 -28.79 24.24
N PRO A 545 -6.86 -29.50 24.55
CA PRO A 545 -7.27 -29.92 25.89
C PRO A 545 -6.51 -31.16 26.39
N LYS A 546 -5.87 -31.06 27.56
CA LYS A 546 -5.20 -32.19 28.23
C LYS A 546 -6.15 -32.89 29.20
N LYS A 547 -6.32 -34.20 29.02
CA LYS A 547 -7.11 -35.07 29.91
C LYS A 547 -6.32 -35.38 31.19
N VAL A 548 -6.80 -34.90 32.32
CA VAL A 548 -6.37 -35.34 33.66
C VAL A 548 -7.17 -36.59 34.02
N LYS A 549 -6.60 -37.52 34.82
CA LYS A 549 -7.25 -38.81 35.12
C LYS A 549 -8.63 -38.68 35.78
N ASP A 550 -8.81 -37.70 36.66
CA ASP A 550 -10.07 -37.37 37.32
C ASP A 550 -10.26 -35.84 37.36
N GLY A 551 -10.70 -35.23 36.25
CA GLY A 551 -10.91 -33.78 36.21
C GLY A 551 -11.43 -33.23 34.87
N SER A 552 -11.77 -31.94 34.88
CA SER A 552 -12.09 -31.19 33.67
C SER A 552 -10.87 -31.07 32.73
N LEU A 553 -11.13 -30.81 31.45
CA LEU A 553 -10.09 -30.59 30.45
C LEU A 553 -9.24 -29.36 30.83
N LYS A 554 -7.92 -29.55 30.95
CA LYS A 554 -6.99 -28.46 31.25
C LYS A 554 -6.38 -27.88 29.97
N TYR A 555 -6.15 -26.57 29.99
CA TYR A 555 -5.52 -25.80 28.94
C TYR A 555 -4.38 -25.00 29.56
N PHE A 556 -3.29 -24.78 28.83
CA PHE A 556 -2.13 -24.03 29.30
C PHE A 556 -1.71 -22.98 28.27
N SER A 557 -1.33 -21.80 28.73
CA SER A 557 -0.54 -20.85 27.94
C SER A 557 0.93 -21.20 28.14
N VAL A 558 1.65 -21.46 27.05
CA VAL A 558 3.06 -21.93 27.08
C VAL A 558 3.93 -20.96 26.30
N LEU A 559 5.09 -20.62 26.85
CA LEU A 559 6.12 -19.79 26.20
C LEU A 559 7.36 -20.64 25.91
N ILE A 560 7.82 -20.61 24.66
CA ILE A 560 9.07 -21.25 24.20
C ILE A 560 10.06 -20.24 23.63
N ARG A 561 11.35 -20.62 23.63
CA ARG A 561 12.45 -19.91 22.95
C ARG A 561 13.51 -20.91 22.46
N ALA A 562 14.46 -20.47 21.63
CA ALA A 562 15.68 -21.22 21.37
C ALA A 562 16.71 -21.08 22.52
N GLN A 563 17.58 -22.09 22.65
CA GLN A 563 18.77 -22.10 23.48
C GLN A 563 19.85 -22.94 22.77
N GLY A 564 20.61 -22.29 21.87
CA GLY A 564 21.31 -23.00 20.80
C GLY A 564 20.29 -23.72 19.89
N ASP A 565 20.67 -24.87 19.34
CA ASP A 565 19.87 -25.66 18.39
C ASP A 565 18.66 -26.38 19.03
N LYS A 566 18.27 -26.00 20.25
CA LYS A 566 17.20 -26.64 21.03
C LYS A 566 16.15 -25.62 21.44
N ILE A 567 14.88 -25.98 21.23
CA ILE A 567 13.73 -25.20 21.66
C ILE A 567 13.31 -25.68 23.04
N VAL A 568 13.14 -24.75 23.97
CA VAL A 568 12.89 -25.02 25.39
C VAL A 568 11.63 -24.30 25.87
N GLU A 569 10.80 -24.99 26.67
CA GLU A 569 9.72 -24.34 27.42
C GLU A 569 10.32 -23.45 28.52
N VAL A 570 9.92 -22.19 28.54
CA VAL A 570 10.34 -21.18 29.53
C VAL A 570 9.30 -21.04 30.64
N TYR A 571 8.02 -21.02 30.26
CA TYR A 571 6.89 -20.91 31.17
C TYR A 571 5.70 -21.74 30.67
N ARG A 572 4.94 -22.28 31.61
CA ARG A 572 3.72 -23.05 31.39
C ARG A 572 2.71 -22.65 32.46
N VAL A 573 1.66 -21.94 32.05
CA VAL A 573 0.67 -21.32 32.93
C VAL A 573 -0.69 -21.96 32.69
N GLU A 574 -1.32 -22.50 33.72
CA GLU A 574 -2.67 -23.08 33.60
C GLU A 574 -3.72 -22.00 33.35
N LEU A 575 -4.59 -22.23 32.38
CA LEU A 575 -5.69 -21.34 32.02
C LEU A 575 -6.99 -21.77 32.72
N PRO A 576 -7.91 -20.84 33.04
CA PRO A 576 -9.15 -21.13 33.77
C PRO A 576 -10.18 -21.96 32.98
N GLY A 577 -9.91 -22.28 31.72
CA GLY A 577 -10.77 -23.02 30.80
C GLY A 577 -10.20 -22.97 29.39
N ASP A 578 -11.02 -23.31 28.39
CA ASP A 578 -10.69 -23.07 26.98
C ASP A 578 -10.60 -21.54 26.74
N PRO A 579 -9.47 -21.00 26.25
CA PRO A 579 -9.36 -19.57 25.97
C PRO A 579 -10.16 -19.15 24.72
N ILE A 580 -10.52 -20.07 23.82
CA ILE A 580 -11.09 -19.74 22.51
C ILE A 580 -12.61 -19.53 22.61
N ILE A 581 -13.01 -18.29 22.92
CA ILE A 581 -14.43 -17.89 23.09
C ILE A 581 -15.04 -17.14 21.90
N GLY A 582 -14.21 -16.67 20.97
CA GLY A 582 -14.58 -15.85 19.81
C GLY A 582 -13.86 -16.28 18.52
N GLU A 583 -13.56 -15.33 17.65
CA GLU A 583 -12.97 -15.59 16.32
C GLU A 583 -11.46 -15.94 16.34
N GLY A 584 -10.79 -15.86 17.50
CA GLY A 584 -9.44 -16.37 17.74
C GLY A 584 -8.33 -15.32 17.78
N LYS A 585 -8.37 -14.24 16.97
CA LYS A 585 -7.32 -13.19 17.03
C LYS A 585 -7.23 -12.50 18.41
N PRO A 586 -8.33 -12.04 19.06
CA PRO A 586 -8.20 -11.40 20.37
C PRO A 586 -7.77 -12.39 21.45
N GLU A 587 -8.22 -13.64 21.39
CA GLU A 587 -7.79 -14.70 22.31
C GLU A 587 -6.28 -15.01 22.16
N ASN A 588 -5.78 -15.06 20.93
CA ASN A 588 -4.37 -15.27 20.58
C ASN A 588 -3.45 -14.13 21.09
N GLN A 589 -3.94 -12.88 21.12
CA GLN A 589 -3.21 -11.78 21.78
C GLN A 589 -3.27 -11.91 23.32
N ASN A 590 -4.47 -12.12 23.86
CA ASN A 590 -4.72 -12.02 25.29
C ASN A 590 -4.11 -13.15 26.12
N HIS A 591 -3.99 -14.39 25.62
CA HIS A 591 -3.33 -15.46 26.39
C HIS A 591 -1.82 -15.27 26.54
N ALA A 592 -1.20 -14.49 25.66
CA ALA A 592 0.25 -14.28 25.59
C ALA A 592 0.72 -13.00 26.30
N ILE A 593 -0.18 -12.05 26.58
CA ILE A 593 0.16 -10.75 27.21
C ILE A 593 0.96 -10.90 28.51
N ILE A 594 0.69 -11.97 29.27
CA ILE A 594 1.38 -12.34 30.52
C ILE A 594 2.88 -12.64 30.36
N PHE A 595 3.34 -12.93 29.14
CA PHE A 595 4.74 -13.22 28.83
C PHE A 595 5.52 -11.99 28.37
N THR A 596 4.84 -10.94 27.93
CA THR A 596 5.46 -9.65 27.57
C THR A 596 6.15 -9.02 28.79
N ARG A 597 7.21 -8.23 28.58
CA ARG A 597 8.03 -7.68 29.68
C ARG A 597 8.26 -6.17 29.64
N GLY A 598 8.12 -5.52 28.48
CA GLY A 598 8.14 -4.06 28.41
C GLY A 598 7.01 -3.40 29.20
N GLU A 599 7.19 -2.11 29.47
CA GLU A 599 6.18 -1.18 30.00
C GLU A 599 5.12 -0.86 28.92
N TRP A 600 5.58 -0.75 27.67
CA TRP A 600 4.73 -0.55 26.49
C TRP A 600 4.57 -1.85 25.70
N LEU A 601 3.44 -2.00 25.00
CA LEU A 601 3.10 -3.19 24.23
C LEU A 601 2.61 -2.81 22.83
N GLN A 602 3.37 -3.16 21.79
CA GLN A 602 2.99 -2.94 20.40
C GLN A 602 2.23 -4.14 19.84
N CYS A 603 1.10 -3.87 19.18
CA CYS A 603 0.36 -4.87 18.40
C CYS A 603 0.71 -4.75 16.91
N ILE A 604 1.18 -5.85 16.34
CA ILE A 604 1.60 -5.96 14.94
C ILE A 604 0.79 -7.08 14.29
N ASP A 605 0.22 -6.83 13.12
CA ASP A 605 -0.50 -7.83 12.33
C ASP A 605 0.51 -8.71 11.54
N MET A 606 0.18 -9.97 11.28
CA MET A 606 1.12 -10.97 10.76
C MET A 606 1.65 -10.75 9.32
N ASN A 607 1.25 -9.68 8.64
CA ASN A 607 1.74 -9.34 7.31
C ASN A 607 2.44 -7.97 7.25
N GLN A 608 3.05 -7.53 8.36
CA GLN A 608 3.76 -6.26 8.45
C GLN A 608 5.28 -6.43 8.39
N ASP A 609 5.98 -5.39 7.97
CA ASP A 609 7.44 -5.36 7.87
C ASP A 609 7.93 -4.07 8.52
N ASN A 610 9.10 -4.08 9.12
CA ASN A 610 9.71 -2.88 9.67
C ASN A 610 11.15 -2.78 9.17
N TYR A 611 11.71 -1.58 9.24
CA TYR A 611 12.96 -1.23 8.58
C TYR A 611 13.93 -0.66 9.64
N LEU A 612 15.23 -0.95 9.52
CA LEU A 612 16.20 -0.57 10.55
C LEU A 612 16.22 0.95 10.79
N GLU A 613 16.15 1.75 9.72
CA GLU A 613 16.08 3.21 9.76
C GLU A 613 14.81 3.76 10.43
N GLU A 614 13.72 3.00 10.43
CA GLU A 614 12.49 3.33 11.17
C GLU A 614 12.62 2.90 12.64
N CYS A 615 13.21 1.74 12.91
CA CYS A 615 13.48 1.24 14.26
C CYS A 615 14.38 2.18 15.07
N LEU A 616 15.31 2.91 14.43
CA LEU A 616 16.14 3.94 15.09
C LEU A 616 15.31 5.08 15.72
N LYS A 617 14.08 5.35 15.23
CA LYS A 617 13.19 6.41 15.73
C LYS A 617 12.24 5.94 16.85
N MET A 618 12.30 4.67 17.25
CA MET A 618 11.46 4.12 18.32
C MET A 618 11.65 4.78 19.70
N PRO A 619 12.86 5.20 20.13
CA PRO A 619 13.01 5.94 21.39
C PRO A 619 12.25 7.29 21.39
N ASN A 620 12.27 8.00 20.26
CA ASN A 620 11.50 9.23 20.06
C ASN A 620 9.99 8.96 20.07
N LEU A 621 9.55 7.89 19.39
CA LEU A 621 8.15 7.48 19.40
C LEU A 621 7.63 7.20 20.82
N LEU A 622 8.39 6.49 21.65
CA LEU A 622 8.02 6.20 23.04
C LEU A 622 8.05 7.47 23.92
N ALA A 623 8.98 8.40 23.67
CA ALA A 623 9.06 9.69 24.35
C ALA A 623 7.84 10.60 24.11
N THR A 624 7.01 10.32 23.10
CA THR A 624 5.69 10.96 22.90
C THR A 624 4.79 10.91 24.15
N SER A 625 4.85 9.84 24.94
CA SER A 625 4.10 9.70 26.20
C SER A 625 4.61 10.63 27.32
N ASP A 626 5.89 11.00 27.24
CA ASP A 626 6.60 11.79 28.22
C ASP A 626 6.54 13.30 27.96
N ASP A 627 6.32 13.73 26.72
CA ASP A 627 6.41 15.12 26.32
C ASP A 627 5.58 16.05 27.22
N LYS A 628 6.20 17.17 27.60
CA LYS A 628 5.63 18.20 28.46
C LYS A 628 5.01 19.35 27.67
N GLN A 629 5.30 19.48 26.38
CA GLN A 629 4.71 20.52 25.52
C GLN A 629 3.28 20.14 25.10
N ARG A 630 3.05 18.87 24.76
CA ARG A 630 1.73 18.28 24.49
C ARG A 630 0.90 18.03 25.76
N LYS A 631 1.42 18.33 26.96
CA LYS A 631 0.73 18.13 28.26
C LYS A 631 -0.17 19.30 28.68
N ASP A 632 -1.29 19.41 27.97
CA ASP A 632 -2.55 19.70 28.67
C ASP A 632 -2.85 18.49 29.58
N ASN A 633 -2.47 18.62 30.86
CA ASN A 633 -2.42 17.57 31.90
C ASN A 633 -3.76 16.86 32.22
N THR A 634 -4.84 17.17 31.51
CA THR A 634 -6.20 16.69 31.76
C THR A 634 -6.42 15.22 31.42
N TYR A 635 -5.69 14.66 30.44
CA TYR A 635 -5.88 13.29 29.93
C TYR A 635 -4.55 12.64 29.51
N PRO A 636 -4.16 11.46 30.03
CA PRO A 636 -2.92 10.76 29.67
C PRO A 636 -3.00 10.12 28.27
N ILE A 637 -1.85 9.91 27.64
CA ILE A 637 -1.72 9.09 26.43
C ILE A 637 -1.62 7.62 26.86
N THR A 638 -2.52 6.77 26.38
CA THR A 638 -2.51 5.31 26.68
C THR A 638 -2.34 4.45 25.44
N ILE A 639 -2.42 5.05 24.24
CA ILE A 639 -2.10 4.42 22.96
C ILE A 639 -1.36 5.45 22.08
N ILE A 640 -0.16 5.10 21.64
CA ILE A 640 0.60 5.85 20.62
C ILE A 640 0.40 5.12 19.29
N GLY A 641 -0.22 5.77 18.31
CA GLY A 641 -0.31 5.27 16.95
C GLY A 641 0.60 6.01 16.00
N PHE A 642 0.83 5.44 14.82
CA PHE A 642 1.61 6.08 13.75
C PHE A 642 1.18 5.55 12.37
N ARG A 643 1.74 6.11 11.29
CA ARG A 643 1.35 5.81 9.89
C ARG A 643 1.85 4.45 9.40
N GLU A 644 1.20 3.95 8.34
CA GLU A 644 1.58 2.70 7.66
C GLU A 644 1.85 2.95 6.17
N TYR A 645 2.67 2.10 5.56
CA TYR A 645 2.90 2.08 4.12
C TYR A 645 2.53 0.71 3.53
N VAL A 646 1.58 0.67 2.59
CA VAL A 646 1.21 -0.58 1.91
C VAL A 646 2.25 -0.93 0.85
N PHE A 647 3.05 -1.98 1.07
CA PHE A 647 4.15 -2.35 0.18
C PHE A 647 3.73 -3.20 -1.03
N THR A 648 2.51 -3.73 -1.07
CA THR A 648 2.00 -4.51 -2.22
C THR A 648 1.35 -3.65 -3.31
N GLY A 649 1.35 -2.31 -3.18
CA GLY A 649 0.68 -1.41 -4.13
C GLY A 649 1.18 -1.49 -5.58
N GLY A 650 2.49 -1.72 -5.80
CA GLY A 650 3.08 -1.83 -7.15
C GLY A 650 2.77 -3.14 -7.90
N VAL A 651 2.07 -4.09 -7.27
CA VAL A 651 1.81 -5.43 -7.84
C VAL A 651 0.74 -5.39 -8.93
N SER A 652 -0.27 -4.52 -8.80
CA SER A 652 -1.36 -4.33 -9.77
C SER A 652 -2.03 -2.97 -9.59
N ASN A 653 -2.71 -2.44 -10.61
CA ASN A 653 -3.47 -1.19 -10.44
C ASN A 653 -4.60 -1.34 -9.40
N LEU A 654 -5.12 -2.55 -9.20
CA LEU A 654 -6.08 -2.87 -8.15
C LEU A 654 -5.48 -2.71 -6.73
N ALA A 655 -4.22 -3.14 -6.54
CA ALA A 655 -3.48 -2.93 -5.30
C ALA A 655 -3.13 -1.44 -5.10
N ALA A 656 -2.81 -0.70 -6.17
CA ALA A 656 -2.56 0.74 -6.12
C ALA A 656 -3.81 1.55 -5.68
N PHE A 657 -5.02 1.18 -6.11
CA PHE A 657 -6.26 1.81 -5.63
C PHE A 657 -6.48 1.61 -4.13
N MET A 658 -6.11 0.45 -3.60
CA MET A 658 -6.19 0.16 -2.16
C MET A 658 -5.11 0.89 -1.37
N GLN A 659 -3.86 0.87 -1.85
CA GLN A 659 -2.74 1.62 -1.28
C GLN A 659 -3.11 3.11 -1.13
N ILE A 660 -3.73 3.73 -2.15
CA ILE A 660 -4.07 5.15 -2.08
C ILE A 660 -5.25 5.46 -1.16
N GLN A 661 -6.27 4.59 -1.12
CA GLN A 661 -7.41 4.74 -0.21
C GLN A 661 -6.94 4.63 1.25
N GLU A 662 -6.04 3.69 1.53
CA GLU A 662 -5.43 3.53 2.85
C GLU A 662 -4.48 4.67 3.19
N LEU A 663 -3.63 5.14 2.26
CA LEU A 663 -2.76 6.29 2.46
C LEU A 663 -3.53 7.55 2.89
N SER A 664 -4.68 7.80 2.25
CA SER A 664 -5.55 8.92 2.63
C SER A 664 -6.20 8.77 4.01
N PHE A 665 -6.37 7.53 4.50
CA PHE A 665 -6.87 7.26 5.84
C PHE A 665 -5.75 7.37 6.89
N VAL A 666 -4.63 6.67 6.70
CA VAL A 666 -3.52 6.55 7.68
C VAL A 666 -2.65 7.79 7.83
N SER A 667 -2.94 8.86 7.07
CA SER A 667 -2.35 10.19 7.23
C SER A 667 -3.42 11.21 7.65
N LEU A 668 -4.01 11.94 6.68
CA LEU A 668 -4.97 13.02 6.90
C LEU A 668 -6.18 12.62 7.77
N GLY A 669 -6.72 11.41 7.57
CA GLY A 669 -7.82 10.88 8.37
C GLY A 669 -7.43 10.66 9.84
N GLN A 670 -6.35 9.92 10.10
CA GLN A 670 -5.85 9.65 11.45
C GLN A 670 -5.40 10.93 12.16
N ARG A 671 -4.73 11.86 11.46
CA ARG A 671 -4.31 13.18 11.97
C ARG A 671 -5.52 14.00 12.45
N MET A 672 -6.59 14.05 11.66
CA MET A 672 -7.84 14.73 12.03
C MET A 672 -8.50 14.09 13.26
N LEU A 673 -8.58 12.76 13.29
CA LEU A 673 -9.16 12.01 14.41
C LEU A 673 -8.35 12.18 15.71
N ALA A 674 -7.02 12.25 15.64
CA ALA A 674 -6.15 12.48 16.79
C ALA A 674 -6.31 13.92 17.35
N LEU A 675 -6.39 14.92 16.45
CA LEU A 675 -6.63 16.33 16.82
C LEU A 675 -7.93 16.50 17.63
N PHE A 676 -9.02 15.84 17.22
CA PHE A 676 -10.28 15.85 17.96
C PHE A 676 -10.30 14.88 19.17
N HIS A 677 -9.23 14.13 19.44
CA HIS A 677 -9.14 13.09 20.48
C HIS A 677 -10.18 11.95 20.33
N VAL A 678 -10.53 11.62 19.08
CA VAL A 678 -11.47 10.55 18.73
C VAL A 678 -10.85 9.46 17.85
N ARG A 679 -9.53 9.51 17.61
CA ARG A 679 -8.76 8.36 17.10
C ARG A 679 -9.00 7.14 17.98
N GLN A 680 -9.16 6.00 17.34
CA GLN A 680 -9.34 4.69 17.97
C GLN A 680 -8.15 3.80 17.65
N HIS A 681 -8.07 2.63 18.29
CA HIS A 681 -7.17 1.58 17.85
C HIS A 681 -7.75 0.90 16.59
N TYR A 682 -6.91 0.56 15.62
CA TYR A 682 -7.32 -0.10 14.37
C TYR A 682 -6.61 -1.45 14.12
N GLY A 683 -6.06 -2.06 15.19
CA GLY A 683 -5.43 -3.38 15.19
C GLY A 683 -3.91 -3.37 15.06
N HIS A 684 -3.36 -2.34 14.41
CA HIS A 684 -1.94 -2.12 14.17
C HIS A 684 -1.71 -0.66 13.70
N PRO A 685 -0.47 -0.12 13.74
CA PRO A 685 0.75 -0.67 14.34
C PRO A 685 0.95 -0.17 15.78
N ASP A 686 -0.13 0.28 16.42
CA ASP A 686 -0.13 1.06 17.67
C ASP A 686 0.58 0.38 18.86
N ILE A 687 1.10 1.23 19.74
CA ILE A 687 1.77 0.88 21.00
C ILE A 687 0.89 1.30 22.19
N PHE A 688 0.55 0.35 23.05
CA PHE A 688 -0.27 0.53 24.25
C PHE A 688 0.58 0.78 25.51
N ASP A 689 0.06 1.59 26.43
CA ASP A 689 0.34 1.40 27.86
C ASP A 689 -0.21 0.03 28.25
N LYS A 690 0.70 -0.89 28.55
CA LYS A 690 0.37 -2.29 28.86
C LYS A 690 -0.39 -2.42 30.17
N MET A 691 -0.08 -1.60 31.18
CA MET A 691 -0.75 -1.65 32.48
C MET A 691 -2.20 -1.17 32.35
N PHE A 692 -2.43 -0.14 31.53
CA PHE A 692 -3.77 0.29 31.14
C PHE A 692 -4.49 -0.79 30.32
N ALA A 693 -3.86 -1.37 29.30
CA ALA A 693 -4.47 -2.43 28.48
C ALA A 693 -4.88 -3.65 29.33
N MET A 694 -3.98 -4.17 30.17
CA MET A 694 -4.27 -5.28 31.09
C MET A 694 -5.41 -4.93 32.07
N GLY A 695 -5.46 -3.69 32.58
CA GLY A 695 -6.53 -3.21 33.46
C GLY A 695 -7.88 -2.91 32.77
N THR A 696 -7.96 -3.00 31.44
CA THR A 696 -9.17 -2.63 30.66
C THR A 696 -9.76 -3.76 29.81
N GLY A 697 -9.10 -4.92 29.76
CA GLY A 697 -9.59 -6.12 29.05
C GLY A 697 -8.66 -6.67 27.98
N GLY A 698 -7.39 -6.26 27.98
CA GLY A 698 -6.40 -6.64 26.97
C GLY A 698 -6.26 -5.63 25.84
N THR A 699 -5.46 -5.98 24.82
CA THR A 699 -5.25 -5.15 23.61
C THR A 699 -6.39 -5.28 22.60
N ALA A 700 -7.14 -6.39 22.65
CA ALA A 700 -8.26 -6.67 21.75
C ALA A 700 -9.39 -7.39 22.49
N LYS A 701 -10.65 -7.06 22.19
CA LYS A 701 -11.80 -7.48 23.01
C LYS A 701 -12.42 -8.80 22.54
N SER A 702 -12.03 -9.89 23.19
CA SER A 702 -12.64 -11.22 23.07
C SER A 702 -14.14 -11.22 23.35
N SER A 703 -14.95 -11.75 22.41
CA SER A 703 -16.37 -12.05 22.65
C SER A 703 -16.92 -13.05 21.62
N ARG A 704 -18.02 -13.72 21.99
CA ARG A 704 -18.71 -14.69 21.13
C ARG A 704 -19.68 -13.99 20.17
N GLY A 705 -19.21 -13.61 18.98
CA GLY A 705 -20.06 -13.14 17.87
C GLY A 705 -20.69 -11.75 18.04
N ILE A 706 -19.99 -10.82 18.70
CA ILE A 706 -20.34 -9.38 18.79
C ILE A 706 -19.13 -8.48 18.45
N ASN A 707 -17.92 -9.05 18.39
CA ASN A 707 -16.66 -8.34 18.32
C ASN A 707 -15.81 -8.80 17.11
N LEU A 708 -16.41 -8.93 15.91
CA LEU A 708 -15.62 -9.23 14.69
C LEU A 708 -14.60 -8.11 14.35
N SER A 709 -14.85 -6.88 14.79
CA SER A 709 -13.83 -5.83 14.92
C SER A 709 -13.42 -5.75 16.39
N GLU A 710 -12.55 -6.66 16.81
CA GLU A 710 -12.10 -6.85 18.18
C GLU A 710 -11.24 -5.69 18.70
N ASP A 711 -10.43 -5.13 17.82
CA ASP A 711 -9.34 -4.20 18.12
C ASP A 711 -9.87 -2.79 18.49
N ILE A 712 -10.93 -2.32 17.81
CA ILE A 712 -11.50 -0.97 17.99
C ILE A 712 -12.02 -0.71 19.41
N PHE A 713 -12.43 -1.75 20.11
CA PHE A 713 -12.95 -1.63 21.48
C PHE A 713 -11.88 -1.25 22.50
N ALA A 714 -10.59 -1.47 22.21
CA ALA A 714 -9.50 -0.98 23.04
C ALA A 714 -9.33 0.55 22.90
N GLY A 715 -9.61 1.08 21.71
CA GLY A 715 -9.83 2.52 21.48
C GLY A 715 -11.03 3.05 22.27
N PHE A 716 -12.20 2.42 22.14
CA PHE A 716 -13.40 2.86 22.88
C PHE A 716 -13.16 2.83 24.40
N ASN A 717 -12.52 1.78 24.92
CA ASN A 717 -12.13 1.69 26.33
C ASN A 717 -11.18 2.82 26.76
N THR A 718 -10.22 3.18 25.90
CA THR A 718 -9.31 4.31 26.10
C THR A 718 -10.08 5.62 26.22
N THR A 719 -10.85 6.00 25.20
CA THR A 719 -11.61 7.27 25.19
C THR A 719 -12.63 7.32 26.35
N LEU A 720 -13.37 6.23 26.61
CA LEU A 720 -14.39 6.17 27.67
C LEU A 720 -13.84 6.26 29.09
N ARG A 721 -12.54 6.02 29.29
CA ARG A 721 -11.83 6.12 30.57
C ARG A 721 -10.96 7.38 30.69
N GLY A 722 -10.99 8.27 29.70
CA GLY A 722 -10.22 9.52 29.70
C GLY A 722 -8.76 9.37 29.25
N GLY A 723 -8.40 8.25 28.62
CA GLY A 723 -7.12 8.14 27.90
C GLY A 723 -7.21 8.74 26.49
N ARG A 724 -6.08 9.21 25.97
CA ARG A 724 -5.89 9.71 24.61
C ARG A 724 -5.19 8.67 23.73
N VAL A 725 -5.49 8.73 22.43
CA VAL A 725 -4.83 7.99 21.37
C VAL A 725 -4.15 9.00 20.43
N THR A 726 -2.81 8.95 20.28
CA THR A 726 -2.07 9.87 19.38
C THR A 726 -1.84 9.26 18.00
N HIS A 727 -1.30 10.07 17.09
CA HIS A 727 -0.91 9.67 15.75
C HIS A 727 0.33 10.45 15.31
N GLU A 728 1.47 9.76 15.24
CA GLU A 728 2.75 10.33 14.82
C GLU A 728 3.06 9.95 13.36
N GLU A 729 3.66 10.87 12.59
CA GLU A 729 3.92 10.67 11.16
C GLU A 729 5.42 10.64 10.80
N PHE A 730 6.33 10.86 11.76
CA PHE A 730 7.77 10.77 11.56
C PHE A 730 8.32 9.33 11.51
N ILE A 731 7.47 8.32 11.71
CA ILE A 731 7.84 6.90 11.69
C ILE A 731 6.73 6.09 11.00
N GLN A 732 7.10 5.05 10.25
CA GLN A 732 6.14 4.19 9.55
C GLN A 732 6.50 2.70 9.61
N VAL A 733 5.49 1.83 9.58
CA VAL A 733 5.63 0.38 9.41
C VAL A 733 5.05 -0.05 8.07
N GLY A 734 5.69 -1.02 7.41
CA GLY A 734 5.22 -1.61 6.16
C GLY A 734 4.03 -2.55 6.40
N LYS A 735 3.05 -2.57 5.50
CA LYS A 735 1.85 -3.40 5.55
C LYS A 735 1.67 -4.16 4.23
N GLY A 736 1.51 -5.49 4.32
CA GLY A 736 1.03 -6.30 3.23
C GLY A 736 -0.48 -6.12 3.04
N ARG A 737 -0.93 -6.00 1.79
CA ARG A 737 -2.35 -6.07 1.42
C ARG A 737 -2.56 -7.07 0.31
N ASP A 738 -3.72 -7.72 0.39
CA ASP A 738 -4.19 -8.66 -0.62
C ASP A 738 -4.43 -7.95 -1.96
N VAL A 739 -4.06 -8.58 -3.08
CA VAL A 739 -3.91 -7.89 -4.38
C VAL A 739 -5.01 -8.20 -5.40
N GLY A 740 -5.95 -9.09 -5.05
CA GLY A 740 -7.01 -9.58 -5.92
C GLY A 740 -8.42 -9.24 -5.45
N MET A 741 -9.33 -9.10 -6.41
CA MET A 741 -10.67 -8.54 -6.21
C MET A 741 -11.49 -9.27 -5.13
N GLN A 742 -11.47 -10.61 -5.11
CA GLN A 742 -12.19 -11.40 -4.10
C GLN A 742 -11.63 -11.20 -2.67
N GLN A 743 -10.30 -11.18 -2.52
CA GLN A 743 -9.66 -11.00 -1.21
C GLN A 743 -10.00 -9.61 -0.63
N LEU A 744 -9.90 -8.58 -1.47
CA LEU A 744 -10.27 -7.21 -1.11
C LEU A 744 -11.75 -7.09 -0.76
N ALA A 745 -12.63 -7.78 -1.48
CA ALA A 745 -14.04 -7.85 -1.14
C ALA A 745 -14.32 -8.60 0.18
N LEU A 746 -13.53 -9.63 0.54
CA LEU A 746 -13.60 -10.26 1.87
C LEU A 746 -13.07 -9.34 2.98
N PHE A 747 -11.99 -8.60 2.75
CA PHE A 747 -11.46 -7.64 3.72
C PHE A 747 -12.47 -6.53 4.03
N GLU A 748 -13.03 -5.91 2.99
CA GLU A 748 -14.12 -4.94 3.10
C GLU A 748 -15.39 -5.54 3.73
N ALA A 749 -15.67 -6.82 3.50
CA ALA A 749 -16.75 -7.54 4.17
C ALA A 749 -16.49 -7.71 5.68
N LYS A 750 -15.26 -8.03 6.13
CA LYS A 750 -14.90 -8.07 7.56
C LYS A 750 -15.14 -6.71 8.20
N LEU A 751 -14.57 -5.64 7.63
CA LEU A 751 -14.70 -4.28 8.17
C LEU A 751 -16.17 -3.83 8.24
N SER A 752 -16.93 -4.01 7.16
CA SER A 752 -18.32 -3.56 7.08
C SER A 752 -19.24 -4.35 8.01
N SER A 753 -19.00 -5.66 8.17
CA SER A 753 -19.75 -6.49 9.11
C SER A 753 -19.42 -6.10 10.56
N GLY A 754 -18.13 -6.00 10.90
CA GLY A 754 -17.69 -5.61 12.24
C GLY A 754 -18.15 -4.21 12.64
N ALA A 755 -18.19 -3.25 11.71
CA ALA A 755 -18.82 -1.95 11.92
C ALA A 755 -20.33 -2.06 12.23
N GLY A 756 -21.04 -2.96 11.54
CA GLY A 756 -22.45 -3.28 11.83
C GLY A 756 -22.67 -3.80 13.24
N GLU A 757 -21.84 -4.72 13.73
CA GLU A 757 -21.89 -5.20 15.12
C GLU A 757 -21.53 -4.08 16.11
N CYS A 758 -20.50 -3.29 15.81
CA CYS A 758 -20.08 -2.15 16.64
C CYS A 758 -21.20 -1.14 16.86
N VAL A 759 -22.02 -0.83 15.85
CA VAL A 759 -23.20 0.05 15.97
C VAL A 759 -24.18 -0.46 17.03
N THR A 760 -24.37 -1.78 17.14
CA THR A 760 -25.26 -2.39 18.16
C THR A 760 -24.65 -2.47 19.56
N SER A 761 -23.37 -2.14 19.72
CA SER A 761 -22.65 -2.35 20.98
C SER A 761 -22.98 -1.33 22.06
N ARG A 762 -22.92 -1.77 23.32
CA ARG A 762 -23.05 -0.88 24.51
C ARG A 762 -21.96 0.19 24.57
N ASP A 763 -20.82 -0.04 23.92
CA ASP A 763 -19.67 0.86 23.97
C ASP A 763 -19.80 1.99 22.92
N CYS A 764 -20.33 1.68 21.73
CA CYS A 764 -20.83 2.69 20.79
C CYS A 764 -21.87 3.62 21.45
N MET A 765 -22.88 3.06 22.13
CA MET A 765 -23.88 3.84 22.86
C MET A 765 -23.26 4.75 23.94
N ARG A 766 -22.21 4.27 24.63
CA ARG A 766 -21.49 5.06 25.64
C ARG A 766 -20.66 6.18 25.01
N MET A 767 -20.04 5.96 23.85
CA MET A 767 -19.31 6.98 23.10
C MET A 767 -20.27 8.08 22.63
N ALA A 768 -21.37 7.69 21.97
CA ALA A 768 -22.38 8.61 21.47
C ALA A 768 -22.98 9.53 22.56
N ASN A 769 -23.18 9.01 23.77
CA ASN A 769 -23.73 9.75 24.91
C ASN A 769 -22.69 10.53 25.74
N ARG A 770 -21.39 10.51 25.39
CA ARG A 770 -20.31 11.15 26.16
C ARG A 770 -19.45 12.14 25.38
N LEU A 771 -19.40 12.02 24.06
CA LEU A 771 -18.69 12.99 23.22
C LEU A 771 -19.51 14.28 23.08
N ASP A 772 -18.82 15.43 23.09
CA ASP A 772 -19.40 16.71 22.69
C ASP A 772 -19.78 16.71 21.19
N PHE A 773 -20.57 17.69 20.74
CA PHE A 773 -21.08 17.73 19.37
C PHE A 773 -19.99 17.65 18.30
N PHE A 774 -18.85 18.33 18.48
CA PHE A 774 -17.79 18.34 17.47
C PHE A 774 -17.06 16.99 17.44
N ARG A 775 -16.69 16.44 18.61
CA ARG A 775 -16.11 15.10 18.70
C ARG A 775 -17.06 14.02 18.20
N LEU A 776 -18.35 14.11 18.50
CA LEU A 776 -19.36 13.15 18.06
C LEU A 776 -19.49 13.12 16.53
N ASN A 777 -19.51 14.28 15.88
CA ASN A 777 -19.51 14.36 14.42
C ASN A 777 -18.21 13.80 13.82
N SER A 778 -17.05 14.21 14.33
CA SER A 778 -15.75 13.72 13.85
C SER A 778 -15.61 12.20 14.01
N TRP A 779 -16.02 11.65 15.16
CA TRP A 779 -16.05 10.21 15.43
C TRP A 779 -17.06 9.48 14.54
N PHE A 780 -18.24 10.05 14.30
CA PHE A 780 -19.24 9.45 13.41
C PHE A 780 -18.70 9.35 11.98
N TYR A 781 -18.24 10.45 11.38
CA TYR A 781 -17.80 10.45 9.98
C TYR A 781 -16.49 9.69 9.74
N GLY A 782 -15.53 9.71 10.67
CA GLY A 782 -14.29 8.94 10.57
C GLY A 782 -14.39 7.50 11.09
N ASN A 783 -15.59 7.01 11.38
CA ASN A 783 -15.80 5.66 11.92
C ASN A 783 -17.14 5.05 11.44
N LEU A 784 -18.04 4.64 12.34
CA LEU A 784 -19.26 3.88 12.04
C LEU A 784 -20.23 4.60 11.08
N GLY A 785 -20.24 5.94 11.09
CA GLY A 785 -21.09 6.75 10.22
C GLY A 785 -20.71 6.68 8.74
N TRP A 786 -19.46 6.32 8.40
CA TRP A 786 -19.05 6.07 7.02
C TRP A 786 -19.87 4.93 6.39
N TYR A 787 -19.88 3.76 7.02
CA TYR A 787 -20.65 2.59 6.54
C TYR A 787 -22.16 2.85 6.53
N PHE A 788 -22.66 3.61 7.50
CA PHE A 788 -24.07 4.01 7.57
C PHE A 788 -24.46 4.96 6.41
N THR A 789 -23.65 6.00 6.15
CA THR A 789 -23.90 6.96 5.06
C THR A 789 -23.79 6.30 3.68
N GLN A 790 -22.76 5.47 3.45
CA GLN A 790 -22.65 4.66 2.21
C GLN A 790 -23.88 3.75 2.02
N THR A 791 -24.40 3.16 3.09
CA THR A 791 -25.63 2.36 3.07
C THR A 791 -26.87 3.19 2.72
N LEU A 792 -27.02 4.38 3.32
CA LEU A 792 -28.11 5.31 2.99
C LEU A 792 -28.03 5.82 1.55
N THR A 793 -26.84 6.06 0.99
CA THR A 793 -26.67 6.47 -0.41
C THR A 793 -27.24 5.42 -1.36
N VAL A 794 -26.95 4.13 -1.15
CA VAL A 794 -27.49 3.05 -1.99
C VAL A 794 -29.00 2.83 -1.74
N TYR A 795 -29.50 3.04 -0.51
CA TYR A 795 -30.96 3.09 -0.31
C TYR A 795 -31.61 4.26 -1.02
N GLY A 796 -30.95 5.42 -1.09
CA GLY A 796 -31.34 6.55 -1.91
C GLY A 796 -31.60 6.10 -3.34
N VAL A 797 -30.62 5.44 -3.98
CA VAL A 797 -30.72 4.88 -5.35
C VAL A 797 -32.00 4.08 -5.54
N TYR A 798 -32.25 3.09 -4.68
CA TYR A 798 -33.45 2.26 -4.81
C TYR A 798 -34.74 3.03 -4.51
N VAL A 799 -34.77 3.87 -3.48
CA VAL A 799 -35.96 4.68 -3.13
C VAL A 799 -36.34 5.64 -4.26
N PHE A 800 -35.37 6.27 -4.93
CA PHE A 800 -35.61 7.14 -6.08
C PHE A 800 -36.14 6.37 -7.28
N ILE A 801 -35.49 5.28 -7.71
CA ILE A 801 -35.91 4.58 -8.94
C ILE A 801 -37.25 3.85 -8.73
N TYR A 802 -37.47 3.21 -7.58
CA TYR A 802 -38.79 2.67 -7.23
C TYR A 802 -39.83 3.79 -7.10
N GLY A 803 -39.49 4.91 -6.45
CA GLY A 803 -40.36 6.08 -6.37
C GLY A 803 -40.76 6.59 -7.74
N LYS A 804 -39.81 6.82 -8.65
CA LYS A 804 -40.04 7.25 -10.03
C LYS A 804 -40.91 6.26 -10.81
N ILE A 805 -40.71 4.97 -10.63
CA ILE A 805 -41.57 3.93 -11.22
C ILE A 805 -42.99 3.98 -10.65
N TYR A 806 -43.17 4.19 -9.34
CA TYR A 806 -44.50 4.34 -8.76
C TYR A 806 -45.19 5.66 -9.19
N PHE A 807 -44.47 6.77 -9.33
CA PHE A 807 -44.99 8.02 -9.90
C PHE A 807 -45.38 7.88 -11.39
N SER A 808 -44.61 7.11 -12.15
CA SER A 808 -44.87 6.79 -13.56
C SER A 808 -46.09 5.87 -13.72
N LEU A 809 -46.13 4.74 -13.01
CA LEU A 809 -47.20 3.74 -13.08
C LEU A 809 -48.54 4.21 -12.47
N SER A 810 -48.55 5.34 -11.76
CA SER A 810 -49.77 5.99 -11.25
C SER A 810 -50.21 7.19 -12.11
N GLY A 811 -49.49 7.51 -13.19
CA GLY A 811 -49.73 8.70 -14.02
C GLY A 811 -49.37 10.04 -13.35
N LEU A 812 -48.94 10.03 -12.08
CA LEU A 812 -48.59 11.25 -11.33
C LEU A 812 -47.40 12.00 -11.96
N ASP A 813 -46.43 11.30 -12.57
CA ASP A 813 -45.29 11.94 -13.23
C ASP A 813 -45.75 12.85 -14.39
N ALA A 814 -46.75 12.40 -15.17
CA ALA A 814 -47.38 13.19 -16.22
C ALA A 814 -48.23 14.34 -15.65
N TYR A 815 -49.01 14.09 -14.59
CA TYR A 815 -49.82 15.12 -13.93
C TYR A 815 -48.97 16.27 -13.37
N TYR A 816 -47.84 15.98 -12.70
CA TYR A 816 -46.97 17.02 -12.14
C TYR A 816 -46.24 17.83 -13.23
N LEU A 817 -45.89 17.21 -14.36
CA LEU A 817 -45.39 17.91 -15.54
C LEU A 817 -46.46 18.83 -16.14
N GLN A 818 -47.70 18.37 -16.31
CA GLN A 818 -48.83 19.18 -16.76
C GLN A 818 -49.14 20.34 -15.80
N ALA A 819 -48.98 20.15 -14.50
CA ALA A 819 -49.24 21.14 -13.45
C ALA A 819 -48.12 22.20 -13.27
N GLY A 820 -47.16 22.29 -14.21
CA GLY A 820 -46.14 23.34 -14.22
C GLY A 820 -45.03 23.20 -13.16
N ARG A 821 -44.95 22.06 -12.46
CA ARG A 821 -44.03 21.87 -11.32
C ARG A 821 -42.77 21.13 -11.76
N LEU A 822 -41.61 21.70 -11.43
CA LEU A 822 -40.31 21.07 -11.64
C LEU A 822 -40.26 19.70 -10.96
N GLY A 823 -40.26 18.64 -11.77
CA GLY A 823 -40.14 17.27 -11.28
C GLY A 823 -38.80 17.04 -10.59
N ILE A 824 -38.81 16.18 -9.56
CA ILE A 824 -37.72 15.84 -8.63
C ILE A 824 -36.38 15.45 -9.31
N SER A 825 -36.40 15.16 -10.62
CA SER A 825 -35.25 14.74 -11.44
C SER A 825 -34.09 15.76 -11.48
N GLY A 826 -34.38 17.06 -11.49
CA GLY A 826 -33.38 18.10 -11.81
C GLY A 826 -32.24 18.29 -10.80
N VAL A 827 -32.41 17.84 -9.54
CA VAL A 827 -31.42 18.03 -8.46
C VAL A 827 -30.66 16.74 -8.14
N LEU A 828 -31.32 15.57 -8.23
CA LEU A 828 -30.75 14.30 -7.77
C LEU A 828 -29.77 13.67 -8.78
N ASN A 829 -30.06 13.73 -10.08
CA ASN A 829 -29.24 13.03 -11.10
C ASN A 829 -27.79 13.53 -11.13
N THR A 830 -27.60 14.87 -11.04
CA THR A 830 -26.30 15.54 -10.99
C THR A 830 -25.56 15.29 -9.68
N SER A 831 -26.25 15.32 -8.54
CA SER A 831 -25.65 14.95 -7.24
C SER A 831 -25.08 13.53 -7.27
N TRP A 832 -25.80 12.61 -7.89
CA TRP A 832 -25.45 11.19 -7.90
C TRP A 832 -24.31 10.84 -8.84
N ALA A 833 -24.28 11.45 -10.04
CA ALA A 833 -23.17 11.29 -10.96
C ALA A 833 -21.81 11.70 -10.37
N LEU A 834 -21.81 12.63 -9.41
CA LEU A 834 -20.59 13.08 -8.69
C LEU A 834 -20.31 12.25 -7.42
N GLN A 835 -21.35 11.77 -6.73
CA GLN A 835 -21.21 10.97 -5.51
C GLN A 835 -20.70 9.55 -5.77
N PHE A 836 -21.06 8.93 -6.89
CA PHE A 836 -20.58 7.58 -7.24
C PHE A 836 -19.18 7.63 -7.86
N GLY A 837 -18.16 7.36 -7.04
CA GLY A 837 -16.76 7.28 -7.43
C GLY A 837 -16.00 8.60 -7.32
N PHE A 838 -16.42 9.66 -8.01
CA PHE A 838 -15.62 10.88 -8.17
C PHE A 838 -15.33 11.63 -6.85
N LEU A 839 -16.34 11.89 -6.02
CA LEU A 839 -16.14 12.57 -4.72
C LEU A 839 -15.27 11.77 -3.74
N LEU A 840 -15.17 10.44 -3.90
CA LEU A 840 -14.30 9.60 -3.06
C LEU A 840 -12.80 9.80 -3.38
N VAL A 841 -12.47 10.33 -4.56
CA VAL A 841 -11.08 10.58 -5.01
C VAL A 841 -10.58 11.97 -4.57
N VAL A 842 -11.47 12.88 -4.13
CA VAL A 842 -11.07 14.24 -3.73
C VAL A 842 -10.07 14.28 -2.54
N PRO A 843 -10.26 13.50 -1.44
CA PRO A 843 -9.27 13.42 -0.37
C PRO A 843 -7.93 12.84 -0.84
N VAL A 844 -7.97 11.87 -1.76
CA VAL A 844 -6.78 11.25 -2.36
C VAL A 844 -5.97 12.27 -3.17
N ILE A 845 -6.61 13.12 -3.99
CA ILE A 845 -5.93 14.20 -4.73
C ILE A 845 -5.25 15.17 -3.77
N ALA A 846 -5.90 15.51 -2.64
CA ALA A 846 -5.32 16.39 -1.64
C ALA A 846 -4.09 15.76 -0.95
N VAL A 847 -4.15 14.48 -0.58
CA VAL A 847 -3.03 13.78 0.07
C VAL A 847 -1.86 13.58 -0.89
N VAL A 848 -2.09 13.07 -2.11
CA VAL A 848 -1.02 12.93 -3.13
C VAL A 848 -0.47 14.29 -3.55
N GLY A 849 -1.32 15.30 -3.66
CA GLY A 849 -0.91 16.68 -3.96
C GLY A 849 -0.03 17.32 -2.89
N VAL A 850 -0.13 16.87 -1.63
CA VAL A 850 0.71 17.32 -0.50
C VAL A 850 1.97 16.47 -0.35
N GLU A 851 1.89 15.14 -0.40
CA GLU A 851 3.06 14.26 -0.23
C GLU A 851 3.99 14.21 -1.47
N GLN A 852 3.42 14.30 -2.69
CA GLN A 852 4.15 14.12 -3.96
C GLN A 852 4.09 15.36 -4.87
N GLY A 853 3.38 16.41 -4.44
CA GLY A 853 3.19 17.65 -5.20
C GLY A 853 2.02 17.61 -6.17
N PHE A 854 1.37 18.76 -6.35
CA PHE A 854 0.09 18.90 -7.07
C PHE A 854 0.11 18.36 -8.52
N ARG A 855 1.24 18.47 -9.23
CA ARG A 855 1.40 17.90 -10.59
C ARG A 855 1.22 16.38 -10.59
N HIS A 856 1.83 15.68 -9.63
CA HIS A 856 1.70 14.22 -9.50
C HIS A 856 0.29 13.82 -9.07
N GLY A 857 -0.34 14.59 -8.16
CA GLY A 857 -1.76 14.41 -7.81
C GLY A 857 -2.71 14.52 -9.01
N MET A 858 -2.45 15.44 -9.93
CA MET A 858 -3.25 15.60 -11.16
C MET A 858 -3.01 14.48 -12.18
N SER A 859 -1.76 14.06 -12.42
CA SER A 859 -1.48 12.91 -13.28
C SER A 859 -2.02 11.60 -12.68
N TYR A 860 -1.97 11.45 -11.36
CA TYR A 860 -2.55 10.31 -10.65
C TYR A 860 -4.07 10.23 -10.84
N LEU A 861 -4.78 11.36 -10.74
CA LEU A 861 -6.22 11.43 -11.00
C LEU A 861 -6.56 10.92 -12.41
N LEU A 862 -5.85 11.43 -13.43
CA LEU A 862 -6.06 11.02 -14.82
C LEU A 862 -5.79 9.52 -15.01
N TRP A 863 -4.69 9.00 -14.45
CA TRP A 863 -4.35 7.58 -14.51
C TRP A 863 -5.39 6.70 -13.80
N ASN A 864 -5.83 7.07 -12.60
CA ASN A 864 -6.86 6.38 -11.83
C ASN A 864 -8.22 6.36 -12.56
N CYS A 865 -8.56 7.42 -13.30
CA CYS A 865 -9.74 7.43 -14.16
C CYS A 865 -9.57 6.50 -15.39
N MET A 866 -8.42 6.52 -16.05
CA MET A 866 -8.12 5.65 -17.21
C MET A 866 -8.07 4.17 -16.84
N THR A 867 -7.62 3.83 -15.63
CA THR A 867 -7.52 2.45 -15.12
C THR A 867 -8.79 1.97 -14.40
N LEU A 868 -9.94 2.65 -14.60
CA LEU A 868 -11.26 2.26 -14.08
C LEU A 868 -11.43 2.34 -12.55
N GLY A 869 -10.59 3.09 -11.83
CA GLY A 869 -10.71 3.31 -10.38
C GLY A 869 -12.11 3.76 -9.90
N PRO A 870 -12.83 4.67 -10.59
CA PRO A 870 -14.20 5.02 -10.23
C PRO A 870 -15.20 3.85 -10.24
N LEU A 871 -15.01 2.85 -11.13
CA LEU A 871 -15.81 1.63 -11.15
C LEU A 871 -15.45 0.73 -9.96
N PHE A 872 -14.15 0.60 -9.64
CA PHE A 872 -13.68 -0.14 -8.46
C PHE A 872 -14.31 0.39 -7.16
N PHE A 873 -14.22 1.70 -6.90
CA PHE A 873 -14.79 2.29 -5.68
C PHE A 873 -16.33 2.22 -5.64
N THR A 874 -17.01 2.33 -6.78
CA THR A 874 -18.47 2.16 -6.90
C THR A 874 -18.91 0.71 -6.68
N PHE A 875 -18.07 -0.26 -7.05
CA PHE A 875 -18.27 -1.67 -6.70
C PHE A 875 -18.07 -1.90 -5.20
N GLN A 876 -16.96 -1.45 -4.63
CA GLN A 876 -16.68 -1.58 -3.18
C GLN A 876 -17.79 -1.00 -2.31
N MET A 877 -18.42 0.12 -2.70
CA MET A 877 -19.57 0.68 -1.99
C MET A 877 -20.75 -0.32 -1.92
N GLY A 878 -21.03 -1.05 -3.01
CA GLY A 878 -22.04 -2.11 -3.04
C GLY A 878 -21.72 -3.22 -2.04
N ASN A 879 -20.45 -3.63 -2.00
CA ASN A 879 -19.93 -4.62 -1.07
C ASN A 879 -20.10 -4.17 0.40
N ARG A 880 -19.63 -2.94 0.72
CA ARG A 880 -19.72 -2.33 2.05
C ARG A 880 -21.17 -2.29 2.54
N MET A 881 -22.09 -1.80 1.70
CA MET A 881 -23.51 -1.75 2.03
C MET A 881 -24.09 -3.13 2.29
N ASN A 882 -23.80 -4.12 1.44
CA ASN A 882 -24.38 -5.46 1.58
C ASN A 882 -24.03 -6.13 2.91
N TYR A 883 -22.76 -6.05 3.33
CA TYR A 883 -22.30 -6.67 4.57
C TYR A 883 -22.69 -5.87 5.81
N PHE A 884 -22.69 -4.53 5.75
CA PHE A 884 -23.20 -3.69 6.84
C PHE A 884 -24.70 -3.89 7.10
N ASP A 885 -25.55 -3.87 6.06
CA ASP A 885 -27.00 -4.10 6.18
C ASP A 885 -27.35 -5.50 6.67
N ARG A 886 -26.70 -6.54 6.15
CA ARG A 886 -26.90 -7.93 6.59
C ARG A 886 -26.61 -8.06 8.09
N THR A 887 -25.48 -7.54 8.55
CA THR A 887 -25.10 -7.66 9.96
C THR A 887 -25.92 -6.76 10.87
N LEU A 888 -26.26 -5.53 10.46
CA LEU A 888 -27.09 -4.61 11.26
C LEU A 888 -28.50 -5.16 11.54
N ILE A 889 -29.08 -5.96 10.64
CA ILE A 889 -30.45 -6.50 10.79
C ILE A 889 -30.46 -7.90 11.41
N HIS A 890 -29.48 -8.75 11.12
CA HIS A 890 -29.50 -10.17 11.48
C HIS A 890 -28.42 -10.58 12.49
N GLY A 891 -27.37 -9.77 12.66
CA GLY A 891 -26.20 -10.09 13.48
C GLY A 891 -25.40 -11.29 12.96
N GLY A 892 -24.50 -11.81 13.80
CA GLY A 892 -23.79 -13.06 13.55
C GLY A 892 -22.78 -12.98 12.42
N ALA A 893 -21.92 -11.95 12.41
CA ALA A 893 -20.84 -11.89 11.45
C ALA A 893 -19.79 -12.96 11.78
N LYS A 894 -19.56 -13.88 10.84
CA LYS A 894 -18.52 -14.91 10.92
C LYS A 894 -17.26 -14.43 10.18
N TYR A 895 -16.08 -14.60 10.75
CA TYR A 895 -14.83 -14.35 10.03
C TYR A 895 -14.70 -15.32 8.84
N ARG A 896 -14.61 -14.76 7.63
CA ARG A 896 -14.15 -15.48 6.43
C ARG A 896 -12.69 -15.10 6.22
N ALA A 897 -11.79 -16.08 6.29
CA ALA A 897 -10.36 -15.83 6.14
C ALA A 897 -10.03 -15.28 4.75
N THR A 898 -9.29 -14.16 4.70
CA THR A 898 -8.66 -13.73 3.44
C THR A 898 -7.41 -14.59 3.23
N GLY A 899 -7.33 -15.29 2.11
CA GLY A 899 -6.10 -15.98 1.73
C GLY A 899 -5.07 -14.93 1.29
N ARG A 900 -3.86 -14.94 1.85
CA ARG A 900 -2.84 -13.88 1.65
C ARG A 900 -1.82 -14.15 0.53
N GLY A 901 -2.21 -14.94 -0.48
CA GLY A 901 -1.37 -15.25 -1.64
C GLY A 901 -1.38 -14.14 -2.70
N PHE A 902 -0.39 -14.18 -3.61
CA PHE A 902 -0.42 -13.40 -4.85
C PHE A 902 -1.51 -13.99 -5.78
N THR A 903 -2.65 -13.32 -5.86
CA THR A 903 -3.80 -13.69 -6.71
C THR A 903 -3.57 -13.28 -8.15
N ILE A 904 -2.70 -14.06 -8.79
CA ILE A 904 -2.32 -13.94 -10.20
C ILE A 904 -3.32 -14.70 -11.11
N LYS A 905 -4.05 -15.65 -10.52
CA LYS A 905 -4.92 -16.63 -11.18
C LYS A 905 -6.21 -16.02 -11.73
N HIS A 906 -6.64 -16.53 -12.88
CA HIS A 906 -7.99 -16.34 -13.42
C HIS A 906 -9.05 -17.02 -12.54
N GLU A 907 -10.01 -16.24 -12.05
CA GLU A 907 -11.14 -16.69 -11.23
C GLU A 907 -12.34 -17.06 -12.09
N LYS A 908 -12.83 -18.30 -11.96
CA LYS A 908 -13.92 -18.83 -12.79
C LYS A 908 -15.24 -18.09 -12.55
N PHE A 909 -16.07 -17.96 -13.59
CA PHE A 909 -17.40 -17.38 -13.49
C PHE A 909 -18.30 -18.07 -12.45
N ALA A 910 -18.15 -19.37 -12.24
CA ALA A 910 -18.84 -20.07 -11.15
C ALA A 910 -18.47 -19.52 -9.75
N GLU A 911 -17.18 -19.23 -9.50
CA GLU A 911 -16.74 -18.60 -8.25
C GLU A 911 -17.14 -17.12 -8.17
N LEU A 912 -17.01 -16.36 -9.26
CA LEU A 912 -17.49 -14.98 -9.33
C LEU A 912 -19.00 -14.91 -9.02
N PHE A 913 -19.80 -15.87 -9.51
CA PHE A 913 -21.22 -15.96 -9.19
C PHE A 913 -21.46 -16.34 -7.73
N ARG A 914 -20.80 -17.38 -7.21
CA ARG A 914 -20.89 -17.78 -5.79
C ARG A 914 -20.58 -16.61 -4.84
N PHE A 915 -19.61 -15.77 -5.20
CA PHE A 915 -19.15 -14.65 -4.39
C PHE A 915 -20.03 -13.40 -4.53
N TYR A 916 -20.43 -13.03 -5.75
CA TYR A 916 -21.06 -11.73 -6.04
C TYR A 916 -22.58 -11.76 -6.25
N ALA A 917 -23.23 -12.94 -6.29
CA ALA A 917 -24.68 -13.11 -6.46
C ALA A 917 -25.53 -12.14 -5.62
N PHE A 918 -25.50 -12.30 -4.29
CA PHE A 918 -26.32 -11.53 -3.33
C PHE A 918 -25.84 -10.08 -3.14
N SER A 919 -24.53 -9.86 -3.27
CA SER A 919 -23.89 -8.59 -2.93
C SER A 919 -23.96 -7.57 -4.07
N HIS A 920 -23.91 -8.01 -5.33
CA HIS A 920 -23.84 -7.13 -6.51
C HIS A 920 -24.73 -7.61 -7.66
N PHE A 921 -24.66 -8.87 -8.08
CA PHE A 921 -25.27 -9.35 -9.32
C PHE A 921 -26.81 -9.26 -9.32
N TYR A 922 -27.49 -9.77 -8.29
CA TYR A 922 -28.96 -9.62 -8.18
C TYR A 922 -29.37 -8.14 -8.13
N ARG A 923 -28.53 -7.29 -7.52
CA ARG A 923 -28.79 -5.86 -7.35
C ARG A 923 -28.61 -5.07 -8.65
N GLY A 924 -27.56 -5.37 -9.42
CA GLY A 924 -27.31 -4.79 -10.74
C GLY A 924 -28.36 -5.21 -11.77
N VAL A 925 -28.81 -6.48 -11.74
CA VAL A 925 -29.93 -6.94 -12.57
C VAL A 925 -31.26 -6.32 -12.11
N GLU A 926 -31.53 -6.20 -10.81
CA GLU A 926 -32.69 -5.48 -10.28
C GLU A 926 -32.69 -4.01 -10.74
N LEU A 927 -31.57 -3.31 -10.62
CA LEU A 927 -31.44 -1.90 -11.04
C LEU A 927 -31.59 -1.76 -12.56
N SER A 928 -30.98 -2.62 -13.36
CA SER A 928 -31.13 -2.65 -14.82
C SER A 928 -32.59 -2.87 -15.24
N PHE A 929 -33.29 -3.81 -14.59
CA PHE A 929 -34.71 -4.06 -14.82
C PHE A 929 -35.58 -2.85 -14.48
N LEU A 930 -35.32 -2.18 -13.35
CA LEU A 930 -36.03 -0.98 -12.94
C LEU A 930 -35.76 0.19 -13.91
N LEU A 931 -34.54 0.32 -14.44
CA LEU A 931 -34.21 1.31 -15.47
C LEU A 931 -34.94 1.04 -16.81
N LEU A 932 -35.05 -0.23 -17.23
CA LEU A 932 -35.85 -0.62 -18.40
C LEU A 932 -37.36 -0.34 -18.20
N LEU A 933 -37.89 -0.54 -16.98
CA LEU A 933 -39.26 -0.11 -16.66
C LEU A 933 -39.39 1.42 -16.69
N PHE A 934 -38.41 2.15 -16.17
CA PHE A 934 -38.42 3.62 -16.21
C PHE A 934 -38.36 4.14 -17.65
N TYR A 935 -37.58 3.53 -18.55
CA TYR A 935 -37.61 3.83 -19.99
C TYR A 935 -38.99 3.55 -20.61
N ALA A 936 -39.61 2.42 -20.29
CA ALA A 936 -40.86 1.97 -20.92
C ALA A 936 -42.13 2.70 -20.45
N TYR A 937 -42.11 3.33 -19.27
CA TYR A 937 -43.28 3.97 -18.65
C TYR A 937 -43.05 5.41 -18.16
N GLY A 938 -41.80 5.87 -18.05
CA GLY A 938 -41.45 7.21 -17.54
C GLY A 938 -41.71 8.33 -18.55
N THR A 939 -41.89 9.55 -18.05
CA THR A 939 -42.10 10.75 -18.89
C THR A 939 -40.84 11.62 -18.94
N PHE A 940 -40.33 11.85 -20.16
CA PHE A 940 -39.02 12.48 -20.42
C PHE A 940 -39.12 13.82 -21.18
N SER A 941 -40.28 14.46 -21.21
CA SER A 941 -40.45 15.79 -21.80
C SER A 941 -39.70 16.86 -21.00
N TRP A 942 -38.91 17.68 -21.70
CA TRP A 942 -38.34 18.92 -21.16
C TRP A 942 -39.00 20.08 -21.90
N CYS A 943 -39.56 21.02 -21.15
CA CYS A 943 -40.33 22.13 -21.71
C CYS A 943 -39.63 23.43 -21.34
N ASN A 944 -38.83 23.95 -22.29
CA ASN A 944 -38.06 25.17 -22.10
C ASN A 944 -38.91 26.38 -22.52
N CYS A 945 -39.28 27.24 -21.57
CA CYS A 945 -39.91 28.51 -21.90
C CYS A 945 -38.83 29.58 -22.07
N SER A 946 -38.77 30.15 -23.28
CA SER A 946 -38.05 31.38 -23.60
C SER A 946 -39.00 32.28 -24.37
N TRP A 947 -39.02 33.58 -24.09
CA TRP A 947 -39.85 34.53 -24.81
C TRP A 947 -39.50 34.59 -26.31
N MET A 948 -38.25 34.26 -26.68
CA MET A 948 -37.79 34.18 -28.06
C MET A 948 -38.52 33.11 -28.90
N LEU A 949 -39.20 32.13 -28.27
CA LEU A 949 -40.03 31.14 -28.97
C LEU A 949 -41.40 31.72 -29.38
N GLU A 950 -41.86 32.78 -28.73
CA GLU A 950 -43.03 33.58 -29.12
C GLU A 950 -42.57 35.03 -29.50
N ALA A 951 -41.39 35.19 -30.10
CA ALA A 951 -40.78 36.52 -30.34
C ALA A 951 -41.73 37.48 -31.09
N ASP A 952 -42.45 36.98 -32.09
CA ASP A 952 -43.43 37.79 -32.86
C ASP A 952 -44.64 38.22 -32.02
N PHE A 953 -45.07 37.43 -31.02
CA PHE A 953 -46.13 37.88 -30.09
C PHE A 953 -45.66 39.04 -29.21
N TYR A 954 -44.38 39.03 -28.80
CA TYR A 954 -43.76 40.13 -28.07
C TYR A 954 -43.20 41.23 -28.99
N ASN A 955 -43.52 41.21 -30.29
CA ASN A 955 -43.03 42.16 -31.30
C ASN A 955 -41.49 42.31 -31.33
N ASN A 956 -40.77 41.22 -31.05
CA ASN A 956 -39.31 41.15 -30.92
C ASN A 956 -38.71 42.04 -29.80
N VAL A 957 -39.52 42.49 -28.83
CA VAL A 957 -39.08 43.18 -27.62
C VAL A 957 -39.04 42.19 -26.46
N GLU A 958 -38.01 42.26 -25.59
CA GLU A 958 -37.93 41.39 -24.40
C GLU A 958 -39.03 41.77 -23.38
N PRO A 959 -39.99 40.86 -23.08
CA PRO A 959 -41.05 41.11 -22.10
C PRO A 959 -40.54 40.95 -20.66
N LEU A 960 -41.23 41.55 -19.69
CA LEU A 960 -40.77 41.52 -18.30
C LEU A 960 -40.76 40.07 -17.75
N PRO A 961 -39.82 39.70 -16.85
CA PRO A 961 -39.63 38.30 -16.43
C PRO A 961 -40.83 37.59 -15.79
N TYR A 962 -41.85 38.33 -15.33
CA TYR A 962 -43.11 37.77 -14.83
C TYR A 962 -44.15 37.57 -15.94
N GLU A 963 -44.08 38.31 -17.05
CA GLU A 963 -45.10 38.33 -18.11
C GLU A 963 -44.99 37.08 -18.96
N TRP A 964 -43.81 36.83 -19.52
CA TRP A 964 -43.58 35.62 -20.32
C TRP A 964 -43.61 34.35 -19.48
N LYS A 965 -43.28 34.44 -18.19
CA LYS A 965 -43.39 33.33 -17.25
C LYS A 965 -44.86 33.02 -16.92
N THR A 966 -45.69 34.03 -16.68
CA THR A 966 -47.15 33.86 -16.52
C THR A 966 -47.78 33.30 -17.81
N ARG A 967 -47.38 33.82 -18.99
CA ARG A 967 -47.86 33.32 -20.28
C ARG A 967 -47.41 31.89 -20.56
N CYS A 968 -46.17 31.51 -20.24
CA CYS A 968 -45.67 30.14 -20.28
C CYS A 968 -46.51 29.16 -19.45
N TYR A 969 -47.05 29.61 -18.30
CA TYR A 969 -47.96 28.81 -17.48
C TYR A 969 -49.43 28.82 -17.97
N ALA A 970 -49.84 29.78 -18.81
CA ALA A 970 -51.19 29.88 -19.36
C ALA A 970 -51.33 29.20 -20.74
N ASN A 971 -50.38 29.45 -21.65
CA ASN A 971 -50.22 28.77 -22.93
C ASN A 971 -49.49 27.43 -22.69
N PHE A 972 -50.24 26.36 -22.39
CA PHE A 972 -49.71 25.00 -22.18
C PHE A 972 -48.55 24.63 -23.13
N TYR A 973 -47.33 24.76 -22.61
CA TYR A 973 -46.03 24.39 -23.22
C TYR A 973 -46.03 24.13 -24.74
N GLN A 974 -46.21 25.17 -25.56
CA GLN A 974 -46.39 25.03 -27.01
C GLN A 974 -45.21 24.35 -27.74
N SER A 975 -44.02 24.29 -27.11
CA SER A 975 -42.90 23.46 -27.57
C SER A 975 -42.17 22.77 -26.41
N CYS A 976 -42.83 21.85 -25.71
CA CYS A 976 -42.08 20.77 -25.04
C CYS A 976 -41.25 20.02 -26.09
N VAL A 977 -39.96 19.80 -25.82
CA VAL A 977 -39.15 18.89 -26.64
C VAL A 977 -39.76 17.50 -26.51
N LEU A 978 -40.20 16.93 -27.65
CA LEU A 978 -40.70 15.56 -27.73
C LEU A 978 -39.72 14.61 -27.00
N PRO A 979 -40.18 13.64 -26.20
CA PRO A 979 -39.33 12.85 -25.33
C PRO A 979 -38.28 12.07 -26.14
N THR A 980 -37.06 12.61 -26.20
CA THR A 980 -35.94 11.99 -26.92
C THR A 980 -35.26 10.94 -26.03
N ASN A 981 -34.63 9.96 -26.67
CA ASN A 981 -33.77 8.99 -25.98
C ASN A 981 -32.60 9.68 -25.24
N GLN A 982 -32.20 10.89 -25.67
CA GLN A 982 -31.20 11.72 -25.01
C GLN A 982 -31.67 12.19 -23.63
N ASN A 983 -32.94 12.62 -23.47
CA ASN A 983 -33.47 13.06 -22.18
C ASN A 983 -33.50 11.92 -21.15
N TYR A 984 -33.89 10.71 -21.56
CA TYR A 984 -33.77 9.50 -20.73
C TYR A 984 -32.31 9.19 -20.38
N GLY A 985 -31.40 9.28 -21.36
CA GLY A 985 -29.96 9.10 -21.15
C GLY A 985 -29.41 10.03 -20.07
N ILE A 986 -29.67 11.33 -20.18
CA ILE A 986 -29.24 12.37 -19.20
C ILE A 986 -29.83 12.10 -17.80
N MET A 987 -31.04 11.56 -17.70
CA MET A 987 -31.64 11.21 -16.39
C MET A 987 -31.15 9.88 -15.80
N SER A 988 -30.60 8.96 -16.60
CA SER A 988 -30.37 7.56 -16.18
C SER A 988 -28.93 7.06 -16.29
N TYR A 989 -28.03 7.76 -17.00
CA TYR A 989 -26.66 7.26 -17.27
C TYR A 989 -25.87 6.92 -16.01
N SER A 990 -26.03 7.69 -14.92
CA SER A 990 -25.36 7.43 -13.64
C SER A 990 -25.87 6.14 -12.99
N LEU A 991 -27.17 5.85 -13.08
CA LEU A 991 -27.76 4.62 -12.59
C LEU A 991 -27.39 3.40 -13.47
N TRP A 992 -27.31 3.59 -14.78
CA TRP A 992 -26.78 2.58 -15.70
C TRP A 992 -25.31 2.27 -15.43
N LEU A 993 -24.49 3.28 -15.09
CA LEU A 993 -23.09 3.09 -14.74
C LEU A 993 -22.95 2.28 -13.44
N ILE A 994 -23.77 2.54 -12.41
CA ILE A 994 -23.82 1.71 -11.18
C ILE A 994 -24.23 0.26 -11.52
N ALA A 995 -25.29 0.08 -12.30
CA ALA A 995 -25.80 -1.24 -12.66
C ALA A 995 -24.77 -2.06 -13.46
N ALA A 996 -24.17 -1.45 -14.49
CA ALA A 996 -23.09 -2.04 -15.28
C ALA A 996 -21.86 -2.36 -14.43
N THR A 997 -21.48 -1.46 -13.50
CA THR A 997 -20.37 -1.69 -12.56
C THR A 997 -20.63 -2.93 -11.70
N TRP A 998 -21.79 -3.04 -11.06
CA TRP A 998 -22.12 -4.20 -10.21
C TRP A 998 -22.27 -5.52 -10.96
N MET A 999 -22.60 -5.49 -12.26
CA MET A 999 -22.65 -6.71 -13.09
C MET A 999 -21.29 -7.10 -13.66
N TRP A 1000 -20.49 -6.14 -14.16
CA TRP A 1000 -19.34 -6.44 -15.02
C TRP A 1000 -17.96 -6.07 -14.44
N ALA A 1001 -17.86 -5.25 -13.40
CA ALA A 1001 -16.56 -4.94 -12.78
C ALA A 1001 -15.76 -6.20 -12.36
N PRO A 1002 -16.36 -7.30 -11.84
CA PRO A 1002 -15.60 -8.50 -11.51
C PRO A 1002 -14.86 -9.11 -12.69
N PHE A 1003 -15.35 -8.96 -13.93
CA PHE A 1003 -14.66 -9.44 -15.13
C PHE A 1003 -13.51 -8.52 -15.53
N PHE A 1004 -13.69 -7.20 -15.47
CA PHE A 1004 -12.62 -6.22 -15.72
C PHE A 1004 -11.45 -6.34 -14.75
N PHE A 1005 -11.69 -6.72 -13.50
CA PHE A 1005 -10.65 -6.94 -12.48
C PHE A 1005 -10.20 -8.41 -12.34
N ASN A 1006 -10.64 -9.32 -13.24
CA ASN A 1006 -10.20 -10.72 -13.30
C ASN A 1006 -9.15 -10.91 -14.40
N PRO A 1007 -7.94 -11.45 -14.12
CA PRO A 1007 -6.95 -11.76 -15.15
C PRO A 1007 -7.57 -12.59 -16.29
N SER A 1008 -7.38 -12.17 -17.54
CA SER A 1008 -7.94 -12.86 -18.72
C SER A 1008 -9.48 -13.00 -18.72
N GLY A 1009 -10.20 -12.07 -18.07
CA GLY A 1009 -11.67 -12.09 -17.94
C GLY A 1009 -12.48 -11.89 -19.23
N PHE A 1010 -11.80 -11.58 -20.35
CA PHE A 1010 -12.38 -11.52 -21.71
C PHE A 1010 -11.64 -12.45 -22.70
N ASP A 1011 -10.92 -13.44 -22.19
CA ASP A 1011 -10.24 -14.45 -23.01
C ASP A 1011 -11.22 -15.53 -23.48
N TRP A 1012 -11.36 -15.69 -24.79
CA TRP A 1012 -12.43 -16.50 -25.40
C TRP A 1012 -12.42 -17.96 -24.96
N ASP A 1013 -11.25 -18.61 -24.98
CA ASP A 1013 -11.14 -20.04 -24.69
C ASP A 1013 -11.42 -20.29 -23.20
N LYS A 1014 -10.89 -19.43 -22.31
CA LYS A 1014 -11.22 -19.48 -20.87
C LYS A 1014 -12.71 -19.21 -20.60
N CYS A 1015 -13.33 -18.28 -21.33
CA CYS A 1015 -14.77 -17.99 -21.19
C CYS A 1015 -15.67 -19.17 -21.61
N ILE A 1016 -15.24 -20.02 -22.56
CA ILE A 1016 -15.96 -21.27 -22.90
C ILE A 1016 -15.84 -22.29 -21.75
N ASP A 1017 -14.64 -22.49 -21.21
CA ASP A 1017 -14.43 -23.42 -20.10
C ASP A 1017 -15.23 -22.99 -18.87
N ASP A 1018 -15.22 -21.69 -18.55
CA ASP A 1018 -16.05 -21.07 -17.50
C ASP A 1018 -17.56 -21.24 -17.72
N TYR A 1019 -18.03 -21.11 -18.97
CA TYR A 1019 -19.43 -21.38 -19.30
C TYR A 1019 -19.79 -22.84 -18.98
N SER A 1020 -18.90 -23.78 -19.32
CA SER A 1020 -19.11 -25.21 -19.10
C SER A 1020 -19.13 -25.57 -17.59
N ASP A 1021 -18.19 -25.01 -16.83
CA ASP A 1021 -18.07 -25.16 -15.38
C ASP A 1021 -19.31 -24.61 -14.66
N TRP A 1022 -19.75 -23.40 -15.02
CA TRP A 1022 -20.96 -22.78 -14.48
C TRP A 1022 -22.23 -23.59 -14.77
N GLN A 1023 -22.40 -24.14 -15.99
CA GLN A 1023 -23.53 -25.02 -16.28
C GLN A 1023 -23.46 -26.34 -15.49
N GLN A 1024 -22.27 -26.94 -15.34
CA GLN A 1024 -22.09 -28.15 -14.53
C GLN A 1024 -22.42 -27.88 -13.05
N TRP A 1025 -21.93 -26.77 -12.50
CA TRP A 1025 -22.24 -26.32 -11.14
C TRP A 1025 -23.75 -26.19 -10.90
N LEU A 1026 -24.46 -25.48 -11.79
CA LEU A 1026 -25.93 -25.31 -11.74
C LEU A 1026 -26.76 -26.60 -11.91
N THR A 1027 -26.12 -27.75 -12.20
CA THR A 1027 -26.78 -29.07 -12.23
C THR A 1027 -26.42 -29.97 -11.05
N THR A 1028 -25.39 -29.61 -10.28
CA THR A 1028 -24.89 -30.43 -9.17
C THR A 1028 -25.72 -30.18 -7.90
N LYS A 1029 -26.11 -31.26 -7.21
CA LYS A 1029 -27.08 -31.26 -6.10
C LYS A 1029 -26.57 -31.94 -4.81
N ASN A 1030 -25.26 -32.06 -4.64
CA ASN A 1030 -24.65 -32.63 -3.43
C ASN A 1030 -24.73 -31.62 -2.27
N ASP A 1031 -24.71 -32.09 -1.01
CA ASP A 1031 -24.71 -31.20 0.17
C ASP A 1031 -23.36 -30.48 0.40
N SER A 1032 -22.36 -30.65 -0.48
CA SER A 1032 -21.12 -29.87 -0.43
C SER A 1032 -21.35 -28.42 -0.91
N SER A 1033 -20.61 -27.48 -0.32
CA SER A 1033 -20.61 -26.05 -0.71
C SER A 1033 -20.14 -25.80 -2.15
N GLU A 1034 -19.50 -26.80 -2.77
CA GLU A 1034 -19.11 -26.79 -4.16
C GLU A 1034 -20.32 -26.85 -5.11
N SER A 1035 -21.45 -27.44 -4.68
CA SER A 1035 -22.68 -27.55 -5.47
C SER A 1035 -23.50 -26.26 -5.44
N TRP A 1036 -24.38 -26.06 -6.41
CA TRP A 1036 -25.29 -24.89 -6.40
C TRP A 1036 -26.25 -24.94 -5.21
N LEU A 1037 -26.79 -26.12 -4.88
CA LEU A 1037 -27.76 -26.27 -3.80
C LEU A 1037 -27.13 -26.06 -2.42
N GLY A 1038 -25.91 -26.59 -2.21
CA GLY A 1038 -25.16 -26.43 -0.97
C GLY A 1038 -24.72 -24.99 -0.76
N TRP A 1039 -24.19 -24.34 -1.80
CA TRP A 1039 -23.89 -22.90 -1.77
C TRP A 1039 -25.12 -22.05 -1.45
N TRP A 1040 -26.25 -22.27 -2.15
CA TRP A 1040 -27.49 -21.51 -1.98
C TRP A 1040 -28.06 -21.68 -0.56
N ALA A 1041 -28.03 -22.89 0.00
CA ALA A 1041 -28.43 -23.13 1.38
C ALA A 1041 -27.51 -22.41 2.38
N ASN A 1042 -26.19 -22.45 2.18
CA ASN A 1042 -25.21 -21.83 3.07
C ASN A 1042 -25.32 -20.29 3.07
N GLU A 1043 -25.56 -19.64 1.94
CA GLU A 1043 -25.78 -18.18 1.93
C GLU A 1043 -27.13 -17.76 2.55
N LEU A 1044 -28.10 -18.67 2.69
CA LEU A 1044 -29.36 -18.42 3.40
C LEU A 1044 -29.35 -18.82 4.88
N GLU A 1045 -28.31 -19.51 5.37
CA GLU A 1045 -28.17 -20.01 6.76
C GLU A 1045 -28.53 -18.95 7.81
N TYR A 1046 -28.03 -17.71 7.64
CA TYR A 1046 -28.25 -16.61 8.58
C TYR A 1046 -29.73 -16.30 8.84
N LEU A 1047 -30.62 -16.60 7.89
CA LEU A 1047 -32.06 -16.38 8.06
C LEU A 1047 -32.70 -17.30 9.09
N GLU A 1048 -32.13 -18.50 9.32
CA GLU A 1048 -32.63 -19.45 10.31
C GLU A 1048 -32.49 -18.87 11.73
N HIS A 1049 -31.49 -18.01 11.97
CA HIS A 1049 -31.23 -17.34 13.25
C HIS A 1049 -31.87 -15.93 13.37
N SER A 1050 -32.37 -15.33 12.29
CA SER A 1050 -32.97 -13.98 12.30
C SER A 1050 -34.15 -13.81 13.28
N THR A 1051 -34.19 -12.65 13.94
CA THR A 1051 -35.29 -12.30 14.86
C THR A 1051 -36.64 -12.09 14.13
N PRO A 1052 -37.79 -12.13 14.83
CA PRO A 1052 -39.09 -11.81 14.23
C PRO A 1052 -39.15 -10.40 13.61
N PHE A 1053 -38.49 -9.41 14.23
CA PHE A 1053 -38.39 -8.06 13.69
C PHE A 1053 -37.53 -8.02 12.41
N SER A 1054 -36.37 -8.70 12.42
CA SER A 1054 -35.50 -8.85 11.26
C SER A 1054 -36.24 -9.48 10.06
N ARG A 1055 -37.11 -10.46 10.32
CA ARG A 1055 -37.97 -11.09 9.31
C ARG A 1055 -39.11 -10.18 8.84
N LEU A 1056 -39.70 -9.36 9.71
CA LEU A 1056 -40.69 -8.33 9.33
C LEU A 1056 -40.07 -7.25 8.43
N VAL A 1057 -38.87 -6.76 8.76
CA VAL A 1057 -38.15 -5.78 7.93
C VAL A 1057 -37.84 -6.37 6.54
N GLN A 1058 -37.39 -7.63 6.47
CA GLN A 1058 -37.21 -8.30 5.18
C GLN A 1058 -38.54 -8.48 4.42
N PHE A 1059 -39.63 -8.88 5.09
CA PHE A 1059 -40.95 -9.00 4.47
C PHE A 1059 -41.37 -7.68 3.79
N VAL A 1060 -41.33 -6.55 4.52
CA VAL A 1060 -41.65 -5.22 3.99
C VAL A 1060 -40.71 -4.82 2.85
N ARG A 1061 -39.39 -5.03 3.00
CA ARG A 1061 -38.43 -4.73 1.92
C ARG A 1061 -38.67 -5.52 0.64
N LYS A 1062 -39.24 -6.73 0.72
CA LYS A 1062 -39.53 -7.60 -0.42
C LYS A 1062 -40.93 -7.38 -1.01
N THR A 1063 -41.91 -6.81 -0.30
CA THR A 1063 -43.23 -6.48 -0.91
C THR A 1063 -43.15 -5.45 -2.03
N ARG A 1064 -42.04 -4.69 -2.18
CA ARG A 1064 -41.80 -3.78 -3.32
C ARG A 1064 -41.99 -4.45 -4.69
N PHE A 1065 -41.63 -5.72 -4.84
CA PHE A 1065 -41.81 -6.45 -6.10
C PHE A 1065 -43.30 -6.69 -6.43
N LEU A 1066 -44.12 -6.97 -5.40
CA LEU A 1066 -45.57 -7.07 -5.55
C LEU A 1066 -46.19 -5.71 -5.87
N LEU A 1067 -45.73 -4.63 -5.24
CA LEU A 1067 -46.22 -3.27 -5.52
C LEU A 1067 -45.92 -2.82 -6.96
N VAL A 1068 -44.75 -3.15 -7.52
CA VAL A 1068 -44.46 -2.92 -8.95
C VAL A 1068 -45.35 -3.79 -9.85
N ALA A 1069 -45.58 -5.07 -9.50
CA ALA A 1069 -46.48 -5.93 -10.25
C ALA A 1069 -47.94 -5.40 -10.27
N VAL A 1070 -48.42 -4.86 -9.14
CA VAL A 1070 -49.73 -4.20 -9.02
C VAL A 1070 -49.77 -2.89 -9.81
N GLY A 1071 -48.71 -2.07 -9.75
CA GLY A 1071 -48.62 -0.83 -10.55
C GLY A 1071 -48.63 -1.09 -12.06
N LEU A 1072 -47.87 -2.08 -12.53
CA LEU A 1072 -47.87 -2.52 -13.93
C LEU A 1072 -49.24 -3.04 -14.36
N TYR A 1073 -49.89 -3.81 -13.49
CA TYR A 1073 -51.24 -4.29 -13.72
C TYR A 1073 -52.25 -3.14 -13.85
N LEU A 1074 -52.24 -2.16 -12.93
CA LEU A 1074 -53.13 -0.99 -12.98
C LEU A 1074 -52.88 -0.13 -14.23
N GLN A 1075 -51.63 0.09 -14.61
CA GLN A 1075 -51.28 0.88 -15.80
C GLN A 1075 -51.65 0.17 -17.12
N MET A 1076 -51.47 -1.15 -17.19
CA MET A 1076 -51.96 -1.98 -18.30
C MET A 1076 -53.49 -1.91 -18.41
N MET A 1077 -54.19 -2.01 -17.27
CA MET A 1077 -55.65 -1.94 -17.21
C MET A 1077 -56.18 -0.56 -17.62
N PHE A 1078 -55.54 0.52 -17.17
CA PHE A 1078 -55.87 1.90 -17.58
C PHE A 1078 -55.74 2.08 -19.10
N ARG A 1079 -54.61 1.61 -19.68
CA ARG A 1079 -54.40 1.67 -21.13
C ARG A 1079 -55.46 0.89 -21.91
N LEU A 1080 -55.75 -0.34 -21.46
CA LEU A 1080 -56.74 -1.21 -22.12
C LEU A 1080 -58.18 -0.67 -22.04
N ALA A 1081 -58.56 -0.03 -20.93
CA ALA A 1081 -59.93 0.47 -20.74
C ALA A 1081 -60.17 1.85 -21.36
N TYR A 1082 -59.23 2.79 -21.23
CA TYR A 1082 -59.44 4.19 -21.62
C TYR A 1082 -58.68 4.58 -22.91
N THR A 1083 -57.44 4.10 -23.09
CA THR A 1083 -56.57 4.56 -24.20
C THR A 1083 -56.72 3.72 -25.47
N GLU A 1084 -56.87 2.40 -25.38
CA GLU A 1084 -57.06 1.51 -26.54
C GLU A 1084 -58.55 1.37 -26.95
N GLN A 1085 -59.50 1.85 -26.12
CA GLN A 1085 -60.94 1.77 -26.39
C GLN A 1085 -61.66 3.12 -26.49
N ASN A 1086 -60.95 4.26 -26.34
CA ASN A 1086 -61.51 5.63 -26.39
C ASN A 1086 -62.71 5.90 -25.44
N MET A 1087 -62.88 5.12 -24.37
CA MET A 1087 -64.00 5.31 -23.44
C MET A 1087 -63.75 6.52 -22.53
N THR A 1088 -64.81 7.27 -22.20
CA THR A 1088 -64.72 8.34 -21.20
C THR A 1088 -64.88 7.80 -19.79
N VAL A 1089 -64.58 8.61 -18.77
CA VAL A 1089 -64.72 8.23 -17.35
C VAL A 1089 -66.20 8.03 -16.93
N ALA A 1090 -67.16 8.34 -17.81
CA ALA A 1090 -68.59 8.18 -17.57
C ALA A 1090 -69.22 6.95 -18.26
N ASP A 1091 -68.50 6.24 -19.14
CA ASP A 1091 -69.03 5.12 -19.92
C ASP A 1091 -68.79 3.77 -19.22
N ASP A 1092 -69.86 2.99 -19.05
CA ASP A 1092 -69.86 1.84 -18.13
C ASP A 1092 -69.51 0.49 -18.81
N PHE A 1093 -68.92 -0.43 -18.04
CA PHE A 1093 -68.65 -1.84 -18.36
C PHE A 1093 -67.80 -2.22 -19.61
N ALA A 1094 -66.48 -1.97 -19.55
CA ALA A 1094 -65.51 -2.74 -20.33
C ALA A 1094 -65.29 -4.15 -19.72
N LEU A 1095 -65.73 -5.23 -20.39
CA LEU A 1095 -65.63 -6.60 -19.85
C LEU A 1095 -64.19 -7.17 -19.79
N LYS A 1096 -63.33 -6.81 -20.76
CA LYS A 1096 -61.95 -7.32 -20.88
C LYS A 1096 -61.11 -7.14 -19.59
N PRO A 1097 -61.01 -5.92 -18.98
CA PRO A 1097 -60.24 -5.73 -17.76
C PRO A 1097 -60.68 -6.64 -16.60
N TYR A 1098 -61.99 -6.87 -16.41
CA TYR A 1098 -62.49 -7.75 -15.35
C TYR A 1098 -62.19 -9.24 -15.59
N ILE A 1099 -62.18 -9.69 -16.86
CA ILE A 1099 -61.73 -11.05 -17.20
C ILE A 1099 -60.23 -11.23 -16.87
N ILE A 1100 -59.39 -10.23 -17.17
CA ILE A 1100 -57.96 -10.26 -16.85
C ILE A 1100 -57.76 -10.22 -15.32
N LEU A 1101 -58.53 -9.39 -14.59
CA LEU A 1101 -58.55 -9.38 -13.11
C LEU A 1101 -58.87 -10.77 -12.55
N GLY A 1102 -59.98 -11.37 -13.01
CA GLY A 1102 -60.42 -12.70 -12.57
C GLY A 1102 -59.38 -13.77 -12.84
N ALA A 1103 -58.81 -13.82 -14.04
CA ALA A 1103 -57.76 -14.76 -14.41
C ALA A 1103 -56.48 -14.58 -13.56
N LEU A 1104 -56.07 -13.34 -13.28
CA LEU A 1104 -54.85 -13.03 -12.54
C LEU A 1104 -55.03 -13.25 -11.03
N VAL A 1105 -56.21 -12.99 -10.47
CA VAL A 1105 -56.59 -13.34 -9.10
C VAL A 1105 -56.71 -14.85 -8.93
N VAL A 1106 -57.29 -15.57 -9.90
CA VAL A 1106 -57.33 -17.04 -9.89
C VAL A 1106 -55.91 -17.62 -9.99
N LEU A 1107 -55.02 -17.05 -10.80
CA LEU A 1107 -53.62 -17.45 -10.86
C LEU A 1107 -52.88 -17.20 -9.53
N LEU A 1108 -53.08 -16.04 -8.90
CA LEU A 1108 -52.55 -15.73 -7.57
C LEU A 1108 -53.06 -16.70 -6.50
N LEU A 1109 -54.35 -17.02 -6.51
CA LEU A 1109 -54.96 -18.00 -5.61
C LEU A 1109 -54.43 -19.41 -5.88
N ILE A 1110 -54.24 -19.82 -7.14
CA ILE A 1110 -53.64 -21.10 -7.49
C ILE A 1110 -52.18 -21.17 -7.00
N LEU A 1111 -51.39 -20.11 -7.16
CA LEU A 1111 -50.00 -20.06 -6.65
C LEU A 1111 -49.95 -20.10 -5.12
N ALA A 1112 -50.82 -19.35 -4.44
CA ALA A 1112 -50.92 -19.35 -2.98
C ALA A 1112 -51.39 -20.72 -2.44
N CYS A 1113 -52.44 -21.29 -3.02
CA CYS A 1113 -52.94 -22.62 -2.66
C CYS A 1113 -51.97 -23.73 -3.02
N ALA A 1114 -51.19 -23.62 -4.12
CA ALA A 1114 -50.14 -24.57 -4.46
C ALA A 1114 -49.01 -24.54 -3.42
N GLY A 1115 -48.56 -23.35 -2.99
CA GLY A 1115 -47.57 -23.22 -1.92
C GLY A 1115 -48.08 -23.72 -0.55
N TYR A 1116 -49.37 -23.51 -0.25
CA TYR A 1116 -49.99 -24.00 0.97
C TYR A 1116 -50.19 -25.54 0.96
N ALA A 1117 -50.64 -26.09 -0.17
CA ALA A 1117 -50.86 -27.53 -0.33
C ALA A 1117 -49.54 -28.32 -0.43
N SER A 1118 -48.51 -27.80 -1.11
CA SER A 1118 -47.22 -28.48 -1.23
C SER A 1118 -46.56 -28.70 0.14
N GLY A 1119 -46.74 -27.76 1.07
CA GLY A 1119 -46.33 -27.86 2.48
C GLY A 1119 -46.93 -29.05 3.25
N ARG A 1120 -47.99 -29.71 2.76
CA ARG A 1120 -48.50 -30.98 3.30
C ARG A 1120 -48.27 -32.19 2.39
N VAL A 1121 -48.20 -32.00 1.07
CA VAL A 1121 -48.16 -33.11 0.09
C VAL A 1121 -46.75 -33.68 -0.14
N ALA A 1122 -45.69 -32.91 0.12
CA ALA A 1122 -44.30 -33.27 -0.20
C ALA A 1122 -43.81 -34.63 0.39
N LYS A 1123 -44.41 -35.14 1.48
CA LYS A 1123 -44.01 -36.40 2.13
C LYS A 1123 -44.39 -37.70 1.38
N LYS A 1124 -45.06 -37.66 0.21
CA LYS A 1124 -45.75 -38.87 -0.33
C LYS A 1124 -45.66 -39.19 -1.84
N MET A 1125 -44.82 -38.56 -2.66
CA MET A 1125 -44.82 -38.81 -4.13
C MET A 1125 -43.48 -39.19 -4.78
N THR A 1126 -43.27 -40.48 -4.98
CA THR A 1126 -42.24 -41.08 -5.85
C THR A 1126 -42.81 -41.44 -7.23
N PHE A 1127 -43.10 -40.44 -8.07
CA PHE A 1127 -43.69 -40.67 -9.41
C PHE A 1127 -42.66 -41.08 -10.48
N LYS A 1128 -42.95 -42.16 -11.23
CA LYS A 1128 -42.05 -42.73 -12.25
C LYS A 1128 -41.82 -41.78 -13.44
N GLN A 1129 -40.56 -41.43 -13.71
CA GLN A 1129 -40.11 -40.41 -14.67
C GLN A 1129 -40.73 -40.49 -16.08
N LYS A 1130 -41.06 -41.68 -16.61
CA LYS A 1130 -41.64 -41.83 -17.97
C LYS A 1130 -42.99 -41.12 -18.14
N ARG A 1131 -43.87 -41.11 -17.12
CA ARG A 1131 -45.12 -40.32 -17.16
C ARG A 1131 -44.83 -38.82 -17.11
N LEU A 1132 -43.84 -38.39 -16.34
CA LEU A 1132 -43.45 -36.98 -16.21
C LEU A 1132 -42.98 -36.38 -17.55
N ARG A 1133 -42.26 -37.14 -18.39
CA ARG A 1133 -41.84 -36.66 -19.73
C ARG A 1133 -43.02 -36.45 -20.68
N LYS A 1134 -43.98 -37.40 -20.74
CA LYS A 1134 -45.22 -37.21 -21.52
C LYS A 1134 -46.06 -36.06 -20.99
N LEU A 1135 -46.22 -35.95 -19.67
CA LEU A 1135 -46.96 -34.85 -19.04
C LEU A 1135 -46.33 -33.49 -19.34
N LYS A 1136 -44.99 -33.37 -19.26
CA LYS A 1136 -44.27 -32.16 -19.69
C LYS A 1136 -44.51 -31.85 -21.16
N PHE A 1137 -44.40 -32.83 -22.06
CA PHE A 1137 -44.64 -32.63 -23.50
C PHE A 1137 -46.06 -32.11 -23.79
N HIS A 1138 -47.09 -32.72 -23.20
CA HIS A 1138 -48.48 -32.25 -23.35
C HIS A 1138 -48.71 -30.87 -22.73
N LEU A 1139 -48.07 -30.55 -21.60
CA LEU A 1139 -48.10 -29.20 -21.01
C LEU A 1139 -47.41 -28.15 -21.89
N THR A 1140 -46.26 -28.46 -22.49
CA THR A 1140 -45.59 -27.53 -23.43
C THR A 1140 -46.38 -27.36 -24.73
N PHE A 1141 -47.04 -28.41 -25.23
CA PHE A 1141 -47.90 -28.31 -26.41
C PHE A 1141 -49.18 -27.51 -26.12
N ALA A 1142 -49.84 -27.75 -24.98
CA ALA A 1142 -50.98 -26.95 -24.53
C ALA A 1142 -50.59 -25.50 -24.23
N GLY A 1143 -49.41 -25.26 -23.66
CA GLY A 1143 -48.85 -23.92 -23.44
C GLY A 1143 -48.55 -23.19 -24.74
N LEU A 1144 -48.02 -23.87 -25.75
CA LEU A 1144 -47.78 -23.31 -27.08
C LEU A 1144 -49.10 -22.98 -27.79
N ALA A 1145 -50.09 -23.87 -27.75
CA ALA A 1145 -51.43 -23.62 -28.29
C ALA A 1145 -52.13 -22.46 -27.56
N GLY A 1146 -51.99 -22.38 -26.23
CA GLY A 1146 -52.48 -21.27 -25.42
C GLY A 1146 -51.79 -19.94 -25.72
N LEU A 1147 -50.48 -19.94 -25.99
CA LEU A 1147 -49.73 -18.76 -26.42
C LEU A 1147 -50.20 -18.28 -27.80
N ILE A 1148 -50.42 -19.19 -28.75
CA ILE A 1148 -50.96 -18.87 -30.07
C ILE A 1148 -52.39 -18.30 -29.96
N ALA A 1149 -53.25 -18.92 -29.13
CA ALA A 1149 -54.59 -18.40 -28.87
C ALA A 1149 -54.58 -17.02 -28.18
N ALA A 1150 -53.63 -16.77 -27.28
CA ALA A 1150 -53.43 -15.46 -26.65
C ALA A 1150 -52.97 -14.41 -27.68
N LEU A 1151 -52.03 -14.74 -28.57
CA LEU A 1151 -51.54 -13.86 -29.65
C LEU A 1151 -52.63 -13.51 -30.68
N LEU A 1152 -53.69 -14.31 -30.79
CA LEU A 1152 -54.86 -14.04 -31.63
C LEU A 1152 -55.92 -13.13 -30.96
N TYR A 1153 -55.83 -12.90 -29.63
CA TYR A 1153 -56.81 -12.12 -28.86
C TYR A 1153 -56.23 -10.88 -28.17
N PHE A 1154 -54.93 -10.88 -27.86
CA PHE A 1154 -54.21 -9.81 -27.18
C PHE A 1154 -52.99 -9.35 -27.99
N ASN A 1155 -52.77 -8.04 -28.00
CA ASN A 1155 -51.55 -7.44 -28.55
C ASN A 1155 -50.29 -8.02 -27.87
N LEU A 1156 -49.22 -8.23 -28.64
CA LEU A 1156 -47.93 -8.77 -28.16
C LEU A 1156 -47.41 -8.00 -26.92
N ARG A 1157 -47.59 -6.67 -26.91
CA ARG A 1157 -47.29 -5.81 -25.75
C ARG A 1157 -48.01 -6.27 -24.47
N THR A 1158 -49.31 -6.48 -24.55
CA THR A 1158 -50.15 -6.91 -23.41
C THR A 1158 -49.74 -8.30 -22.91
N ILE A 1159 -49.33 -9.21 -23.80
CA ILE A 1159 -48.83 -10.54 -23.44
C ILE A 1159 -47.48 -10.44 -22.71
N VAL A 1160 -46.57 -9.58 -23.17
CA VAL A 1160 -45.30 -9.29 -22.48
C VAL A 1160 -45.55 -8.66 -21.10
N GLU A 1161 -46.48 -7.71 -20.99
CA GLU A 1161 -46.84 -7.06 -19.72
C GLU A 1161 -47.44 -8.06 -18.71
N ILE A 1162 -48.36 -8.93 -19.15
CA ILE A 1162 -48.88 -10.03 -18.32
C ILE A 1162 -47.75 -10.98 -17.88
N ALA A 1163 -46.84 -11.36 -18.79
CA ALA A 1163 -45.72 -12.23 -18.46
C ALA A 1163 -44.78 -11.59 -17.42
N LEU A 1164 -44.49 -10.29 -17.53
CA LEU A 1164 -43.70 -9.53 -16.56
C LEU A 1164 -44.37 -9.47 -15.18
N ILE A 1165 -45.69 -9.23 -15.13
CA ILE A 1165 -46.45 -9.24 -13.87
C ILE A 1165 -46.39 -10.63 -13.21
N VAL A 1166 -46.55 -11.71 -13.97
CA VAL A 1166 -46.47 -13.10 -13.47
C VAL A 1166 -45.06 -13.43 -12.97
N LEU A 1167 -44.01 -12.99 -13.67
CA LEU A 1167 -42.61 -13.19 -13.25
C LEU A 1167 -42.29 -12.43 -11.95
N LEU A 1168 -42.74 -11.18 -11.81
CA LEU A 1168 -42.58 -10.40 -10.58
C LEU A 1168 -43.33 -11.01 -9.39
N VAL A 1169 -44.54 -11.52 -9.62
CA VAL A 1169 -45.33 -12.26 -8.62
C VAL A 1169 -44.62 -13.56 -8.21
N ALA A 1170 -44.11 -14.34 -9.17
CA ALA A 1170 -43.39 -15.58 -8.88
C ALA A 1170 -42.07 -15.31 -8.11
N TYR A 1171 -41.34 -14.25 -8.46
CA TYR A 1171 -40.17 -13.82 -7.72
C TYR A 1171 -40.52 -13.32 -6.32
N TRP A 1172 -41.61 -12.57 -6.14
CA TRP A 1172 -42.11 -12.18 -4.82
C TRP A 1172 -42.45 -13.40 -3.96
N VAL A 1173 -43.15 -14.42 -4.51
CA VAL A 1173 -43.45 -15.67 -3.80
C VAL A 1173 -42.17 -16.41 -3.38
N LEU A 1174 -41.15 -16.47 -4.25
CA LEU A 1174 -39.81 -17.00 -3.90
C LEU A 1174 -39.21 -16.23 -2.71
N GLN A 1175 -39.20 -14.90 -2.75
CA GLN A 1175 -38.64 -14.08 -1.65
C GLN A 1175 -39.42 -14.23 -0.33
N ILE A 1176 -40.76 -14.33 -0.37
CA ILE A 1176 -41.57 -14.58 0.83
C ILE A 1176 -41.37 -16.01 1.38
N ALA A 1177 -41.20 -17.01 0.51
CA ALA A 1177 -40.87 -18.37 0.94
C ALA A 1177 -39.51 -18.43 1.66
N ILE A 1178 -38.49 -17.73 1.15
CA ILE A 1178 -37.17 -17.59 1.78
C ILE A 1178 -37.29 -16.94 3.17
N VAL A 1179 -37.99 -15.80 3.29
CA VAL A 1179 -38.21 -15.11 4.58
C VAL A 1179 -38.98 -15.96 5.60
N ARG A 1180 -39.79 -16.92 5.14
CA ARG A 1180 -40.51 -17.91 5.97
C ARG A 1180 -39.76 -19.24 6.18
N LEU A 1181 -38.47 -19.31 5.83
CA LEU A 1181 -37.61 -20.51 5.89
C LEU A 1181 -38.09 -21.71 5.04
N GLY A 1182 -38.99 -21.47 4.10
CA GLY A 1182 -39.50 -22.48 3.15
C GLY A 1182 -38.58 -22.74 1.95
N PHE A 1183 -37.31 -22.32 2.00
CA PHE A 1183 -36.39 -22.38 0.85
C PHE A 1183 -35.94 -23.81 0.51
N ARG A 1184 -35.88 -24.72 1.50
CA ARG A 1184 -35.56 -26.15 1.33
C ARG A 1184 -36.71 -26.98 0.72
N HIS A 1185 -37.51 -26.39 -0.17
CA HIS A 1185 -38.68 -27.02 -0.78
C HIS A 1185 -38.49 -27.10 -2.29
N ALA A 1186 -38.62 -28.29 -2.87
CA ALA A 1186 -38.26 -28.59 -4.26
C ALA A 1186 -38.86 -27.63 -5.32
N MET A 1187 -40.07 -27.09 -5.11
CA MET A 1187 -40.65 -26.08 -6.03
C MET A 1187 -39.90 -24.73 -5.93
N ILE A 1188 -39.54 -24.30 -4.71
CA ILE A 1188 -38.79 -23.06 -4.45
C ILE A 1188 -37.36 -23.20 -4.97
N GLU A 1189 -36.71 -24.35 -4.77
CA GLU A 1189 -35.43 -24.69 -5.41
C GLU A 1189 -35.50 -24.54 -6.93
N THR A 1190 -36.54 -25.06 -7.60
CA THR A 1190 -36.65 -24.97 -9.05
C THR A 1190 -36.89 -23.56 -9.57
N ILE A 1191 -37.54 -22.68 -8.80
CA ILE A 1191 -37.69 -21.26 -9.16
C ILE A 1191 -36.37 -20.52 -8.92
N ALA A 1192 -35.66 -20.79 -7.82
CA ALA A 1192 -34.34 -20.22 -7.54
C ALA A 1192 -33.30 -20.62 -8.62
N ALA A 1193 -33.21 -21.91 -8.96
CA ALA A 1193 -32.30 -22.41 -10.01
C ALA A 1193 -32.63 -21.90 -11.42
N LEU A 1194 -33.88 -21.49 -11.67
CA LEU A 1194 -34.28 -20.82 -12.90
C LEU A 1194 -33.86 -19.34 -12.87
N PHE A 1195 -34.12 -18.65 -11.75
CA PHE A 1195 -33.72 -17.26 -11.53
C PHE A 1195 -32.21 -17.07 -11.64
N ASP A 1196 -31.40 -17.90 -10.97
CA ASP A 1196 -29.93 -17.82 -11.03
C ASP A 1196 -29.38 -18.08 -12.44
N ARG A 1197 -29.98 -19.03 -13.18
CA ARG A 1197 -29.64 -19.27 -14.59
C ARG A 1197 -29.98 -18.07 -15.46
N SER A 1198 -31.11 -17.40 -15.22
CA SER A 1198 -31.48 -16.16 -15.93
C SER A 1198 -30.54 -15.00 -15.59
N VAL A 1199 -30.22 -14.79 -14.30
CA VAL A 1199 -29.27 -13.76 -13.84
C VAL A 1199 -27.89 -13.97 -14.45
N GLY A 1200 -27.37 -15.20 -14.40
CA GLY A 1200 -26.05 -15.50 -14.96
C GLY A 1200 -25.99 -15.32 -16.48
N TRP A 1201 -27.07 -15.65 -17.22
CA TRP A 1201 -27.15 -15.35 -18.65
C TRP A 1201 -27.19 -13.84 -18.96
N ILE A 1202 -27.90 -13.04 -18.16
CA ILE A 1202 -27.94 -11.57 -18.32
C ILE A 1202 -26.55 -10.95 -18.10
N ILE A 1203 -25.77 -11.50 -17.17
CA ILE A 1203 -24.45 -10.97 -16.82
C ILE A 1203 -23.35 -11.48 -17.77
N PHE A 1204 -23.32 -12.79 -18.02
CA PHE A 1204 -22.21 -13.45 -18.73
C PHE A 1204 -22.43 -13.58 -20.24
N GLY A 1205 -23.67 -13.56 -20.73
CA GLY A 1205 -23.97 -13.53 -22.17
C GLY A 1205 -23.30 -12.34 -22.90
N PRO A 1206 -23.38 -11.11 -22.36
CA PRO A 1206 -22.62 -9.96 -22.87
C PRO A 1206 -21.10 -10.14 -22.82
N VAL A 1207 -20.56 -10.78 -21.77
CA VAL A 1207 -19.11 -11.05 -21.64
C VAL A 1207 -18.64 -12.03 -22.73
N LEU A 1208 -19.38 -13.12 -22.96
CA LEU A 1208 -19.13 -14.07 -24.05
C LEU A 1208 -19.18 -13.39 -25.43
N PHE A 1209 -20.17 -12.53 -25.67
CA PHE A 1209 -20.28 -11.77 -26.93
C PHE A 1209 -19.06 -10.85 -27.14
N ILE A 1210 -18.63 -10.14 -26.09
CA ILE A 1210 -17.46 -9.26 -26.12
C ILE A 1210 -16.17 -10.06 -26.34
N ALA A 1211 -15.96 -11.17 -25.64
CA ALA A 1211 -14.80 -12.04 -25.81
C ALA A 1211 -14.70 -12.60 -27.25
N MET A 1212 -15.84 -12.95 -27.87
CA MET A 1212 -15.88 -13.49 -29.23
C MET A 1212 -15.63 -12.44 -30.32
N PHE A 1213 -16.16 -11.22 -30.17
CA PHE A 1213 -16.10 -10.18 -31.22
C PHE A 1213 -15.08 -9.07 -30.98
N MET A 1214 -14.52 -8.94 -29.76
CA MET A 1214 -13.57 -7.89 -29.37
C MET A 1214 -12.33 -8.47 -28.66
N PRO A 1215 -11.58 -9.40 -29.27
CA PRO A 1215 -10.42 -10.05 -28.62
C PRO A 1215 -9.32 -9.06 -28.19
N PHE A 1216 -9.25 -7.88 -28.82
CA PHE A 1216 -8.35 -6.79 -28.41
C PHE A 1216 -8.62 -6.32 -26.97
N LEU A 1217 -9.85 -6.48 -26.45
CA LEU A 1217 -10.20 -6.05 -25.10
C LEU A 1217 -9.50 -6.91 -24.03
N SER A 1218 -9.24 -8.19 -24.30
CA SER A 1218 -8.44 -9.05 -23.41
C SER A 1218 -6.99 -8.56 -23.32
N ALA A 1219 -6.37 -8.23 -24.47
CA ALA A 1219 -5.02 -7.65 -24.50
C ALA A 1219 -4.96 -6.26 -23.85
N PHE A 1220 -5.98 -5.41 -24.07
CA PHE A 1220 -6.10 -4.11 -23.39
C PHE A 1220 -6.23 -4.28 -21.88
N GLN A 1221 -7.10 -5.18 -21.41
CA GLN A 1221 -7.26 -5.51 -20.00
C GLN A 1221 -5.94 -5.95 -19.38
N GLN A 1222 -5.25 -6.92 -19.99
CA GLN A 1222 -3.99 -7.44 -19.46
C GLN A 1222 -2.91 -6.36 -19.36
N ARG A 1223 -2.82 -5.44 -20.33
CA ARG A 1223 -1.81 -4.36 -20.36
C ARG A 1223 -2.14 -3.13 -19.51
N VAL A 1224 -3.43 -2.87 -19.22
CA VAL A 1224 -3.87 -1.68 -18.47
C VAL A 1224 -4.22 -2.00 -17.00
N MET A 1225 -4.60 -3.23 -16.67
CA MET A 1225 -5.01 -3.60 -15.31
C MET A 1225 -3.89 -4.28 -14.49
N PHE A 1226 -2.96 -4.95 -15.17
CA PHE A 1226 -1.90 -5.76 -14.55
C PHE A 1226 -0.51 -5.32 -15.03
N ASN A 1227 0.53 -5.63 -14.25
CA ASN A 1227 1.90 -5.19 -14.51
C ASN A 1227 2.40 -5.69 -15.89
N GLN A 1228 2.99 -4.80 -16.68
CA GLN A 1228 3.50 -5.11 -18.03
C GLN A 1228 4.48 -6.29 -18.05
N ALA A 1229 5.31 -6.47 -17.02
CA ALA A 1229 6.27 -7.57 -16.92
C ALA A 1229 5.62 -8.92 -16.55
N PHE A 1230 4.43 -8.90 -15.94
CA PHE A 1230 3.60 -10.09 -15.78
C PHE A 1230 2.86 -10.41 -17.09
N THR A 1231 2.33 -9.39 -17.76
CA THR A 1231 1.61 -9.56 -19.03
C THR A 1231 2.51 -10.04 -20.16
N SER A 1232 3.78 -9.61 -20.23
CA SER A 1232 4.76 -10.22 -21.15
C SER A 1232 5.06 -11.68 -20.78
N GLY A 1233 5.11 -12.02 -19.49
CA GLY A 1233 5.21 -13.41 -19.01
C GLY A 1233 4.03 -14.29 -19.47
N LEU A 1234 2.80 -13.77 -19.43
CA LEU A 1234 1.61 -14.44 -19.98
C LEU A 1234 1.62 -14.53 -21.51
N GLU A 1235 2.02 -13.47 -22.22
CA GLU A 1235 2.14 -13.49 -23.69
C GLU A 1235 3.18 -14.54 -24.13
N VAL A 1236 4.28 -14.69 -23.38
CA VAL A 1236 5.30 -15.72 -23.59
C VAL A 1236 4.83 -17.12 -23.20
N SER A 1237 4.13 -17.32 -22.08
CA SER A 1237 3.61 -18.65 -21.72
C SER A 1237 2.54 -19.13 -22.71
N LYS A 1238 1.71 -18.24 -23.24
CA LYS A 1238 0.75 -18.52 -24.33
C LYS A 1238 1.42 -18.91 -25.65
N LEU A 1239 2.59 -18.35 -25.96
CA LEU A 1239 3.37 -18.77 -27.14
C LEU A 1239 3.87 -20.21 -26.94
N PHE A 1240 4.51 -20.51 -25.81
CA PHE A 1240 5.01 -21.85 -25.53
C PHE A 1240 3.92 -22.91 -25.33
N SER A 1241 2.73 -22.56 -24.82
CA SER A 1241 1.61 -23.51 -24.73
C SER A 1241 1.07 -23.92 -26.10
N ASN A 1242 1.19 -23.06 -27.12
CA ASN A 1242 0.83 -23.38 -28.50
C ASN A 1242 1.87 -24.29 -29.18
N ASP A 1243 3.17 -24.06 -28.93
CA ASP A 1243 4.25 -24.95 -29.38
C ASP A 1243 4.20 -26.33 -28.69
N ALA A 1244 3.68 -26.40 -27.46
CA ALA A 1244 3.52 -27.63 -26.69
C ALA A 1244 2.43 -28.58 -27.21
N VAL A 1245 1.68 -28.23 -28.27
CA VAL A 1245 0.64 -29.09 -28.88
C VAL A 1245 1.27 -30.18 -29.80
N THR A 1246 2.32 -30.84 -29.32
CA THR A 1246 3.03 -31.91 -30.05
C THR A 1246 2.29 -33.25 -29.98
N LYS A 1247 1.19 -33.34 -30.75
CA LYS A 1247 0.41 -34.56 -31.10
C LYS A 1247 -0.32 -35.27 -29.93
N PRO A 1248 -1.62 -35.62 -30.09
CA PRO A 1248 -2.31 -36.45 -29.11
C PRO A 1248 -1.79 -37.89 -29.14
N ASP A 1249 -1.44 -38.43 -27.97
CA ASP A 1249 -1.10 -39.85 -27.81
C ASP A 1249 -2.28 -40.76 -28.22
N PRO A 1250 -2.05 -41.85 -28.96
CA PRO A 1250 -3.12 -42.74 -29.41
C PRO A 1250 -3.71 -43.51 -28.22
N ALA A 1251 -4.88 -43.07 -27.75
CA ALA A 1251 -5.54 -43.55 -26.54
C ALA A 1251 -5.59 -45.09 -26.43
N PRO A 1252 -5.26 -45.67 -25.24
CA PRO A 1252 -5.14 -47.11 -25.08
C PRO A 1252 -6.49 -47.81 -25.29
N LYS A 1253 -6.55 -48.67 -26.32
CA LYS A 1253 -7.74 -49.45 -26.69
C LYS A 1253 -8.13 -50.42 -25.56
N LYS A 1254 -9.00 -49.97 -24.64
CA LYS A 1254 -9.65 -50.84 -23.65
C LYS A 1254 -10.43 -51.96 -24.36
N LYS A 1255 -9.87 -53.17 -24.37
CA LYS A 1255 -10.57 -54.39 -24.80
C LYS A 1255 -11.81 -54.57 -23.91
N LYS A 1256 -13.00 -54.48 -24.49
CA LYS A 1256 -14.21 -55.00 -23.84
C LYS A 1256 -14.06 -56.51 -23.69
N LYS A 1257 -13.95 -57.00 -22.46
CA LYS A 1257 -14.61 -58.27 -22.14
C LYS A 1257 -16.11 -58.00 -22.06
N ARG A 1258 -16.90 -58.83 -22.74
CA ARG A 1258 -18.26 -59.14 -22.27
C ARG A 1258 -18.12 -59.93 -20.96
N ASP A 1259 -19.09 -59.80 -20.08
CA ASP A 1259 -20.13 -60.83 -19.92
C ASP A 1259 -21.46 -60.10 -19.58
N GLU A 1260 -22.55 -60.85 -19.48
CA GLU A 1260 -23.91 -60.47 -19.92
C GLU A 1260 -24.57 -59.22 -19.29
#